data_AF-A0A2T1D0Z5-F1
#
_entry.id   AF-A0A2T1D0Z5-F1
#
_cell.length_a   1.000
_cell.length_b   1.000
_cell.length_c   1.000
_cell.angle_alpha   90.00
_cell.angle_beta   90.00
_cell.angle_gamma   90.00
#
_symmetry.space_group_name_H-M   'P 1'
#
loop_
_entity.id
_entity.type
_entity.pdbx_description
1 polymer ?
#
loop_
_entity_poly.entity_id
_entity_poly.type
_entity_poly.pdbx_seq_one_letter_code
_entity_poly.pdbx_strand_id
1 'polypeptide(L)'
;MEPALWELLEAGNQADEVAAIVRLNRPGHIPEGVRIVSQFGHIVTGRLQRGVILEVRADEAVSSLKASRFLTPEPTIELEPAEILPEFGQWRDRRRPPDLAETGRGVVIGVVDWGFDFAHPDFLNPDGSTRIIALWDQRPRLNRSPPQPYGYGVVYREAEINQALQTIDPYKTLGYHPGEIDPRGEGTHGTHVASIAGGNGSGGGPMGIAPQCRFVFVHMGTLANQKWNHLGSSVSLLEAIDFIAKTAGNCPWVINLSMGRHGEQHDGTTLVEQGLDAAVSGAPGRAIVQSAGNYHDRRIHTQGKIRPNEPRRFTWQVDPADITPNQLEVWYSGKDTFAVELRSPEGVLLQTAQLGEQFPLRQGDRVIGKLYHRPHEPNTHDHHIQIFLYPSAPEGNWQVTLIGKDIVDGRFHAWIERDVALPGCQSQFDAEDAIHYCTTGTICNGFRTIAVGAYNPHSPRWEIGRFSSAGPTRDGREKPDIVAPGVGILAARSAPRSRADTSPLTRKSGTSMAAPHVAGTIALMFEAAKRPLDIVETRQLLLGNAQKPAAEADLFRFGSGYLHIEDSVVAARQVQEQAVLPTGRSRATQAPTRQHFLSFPLEDTGMYTDVSDIHDAVMDIGEQDETIANSSNYDESNLANELEITLDFEQTWADELDNDWNELADDGTILDTDDELNEGTIAPVLIDFAESVLHADDLNPETLTPSVDLWTELISRIGVQAEFAESNGAIFRSLPSPSLVFEAFSSDRYPALHQQFDQWFDVVALPRSPVHQPLQSGDILLRRIGEANLTHTALLASGNLIEDAALWEGKWDAETAGSGYYAEIVEVGAIPHCTHHAFARRIADAQGYLPYDQMILRFKTPVLEAAFADEWATDLQETTPTIEIVVRNRIIHHQTVSGCNIELVGTTAPQGTTNHGGRFTLDLTGIADGTYTLRAIHPNSTTDPVGPMIASTTPRPDRIWRPFETTITLAGGRVTVAASPHTVLAGRRLTIQLQPVWMASPNHSPRAQAIVLCVVHHTGGTRASSAINTFLSPRSTSAHYVIDTDGQIIKMVHESEQAFHAGHSHWLGQNSVNGFSVGIEIVNRSDPYTAAQMTAVVDLLNRIRAAYPDIPTNQIVGHSDVATNNQAPPNRRLGRKSGDPGSHFDWATLEAAGLGMMILAGAPNPSDYGGFFSSFPTQRLRTGDNDARRVYGGLRRAAITVDVITELQTDLSRIGYYCPVTGRFDAPTVAAVKIFQEHFFSGTRRRTDAAFRSGQVDSLTAMTIKHIR
;
A
#
# COMPACT_ATOMS: atom_id res chain seq x y z
N MET A 1 -9.80 -32.60 0.55
CA MET A 1 -10.71 -31.90 -0.39
C MET A 1 -11.64 -30.99 0.43
N GLU A 2 -12.21 -29.93 -0.15
CA GLU A 2 -13.16 -29.07 0.59
C GLU A 2 -14.47 -29.81 0.93
N PRO A 3 -15.07 -29.57 2.10
CA PRO A 3 -16.30 -30.26 2.50
C PRO A 3 -17.45 -30.15 1.50
N ALA A 4 -17.72 -29.01 0.88
CA ALA A 4 -18.79 -28.96 -0.13
C ALA A 4 -18.43 -29.62 -1.46
N LEU A 5 -17.14 -29.77 -1.77
CA LEU A 5 -16.74 -30.56 -2.90
C LEU A 5 -16.89 -32.06 -2.58
N TRP A 6 -16.74 -32.47 -1.31
CA TRP A 6 -17.16 -33.80 -0.83
C TRP A 6 -18.67 -33.99 -0.93
N GLU A 7 -19.48 -33.06 -0.40
CA GLU A 7 -20.94 -33.12 -0.53
C GLU A 7 -21.38 -33.18 -2.00
N LEU A 8 -20.74 -32.40 -2.89
CA LEU A 8 -21.03 -32.42 -4.32
C LEU A 8 -20.65 -33.74 -5.00
N LEU A 9 -19.54 -34.37 -4.58
CA LEU A 9 -19.09 -35.66 -5.09
C LEU A 9 -20.01 -36.79 -4.65
N GLU A 10 -20.46 -36.77 -3.39
CA GLU A 10 -21.35 -37.79 -2.81
C GLU A 10 -22.81 -37.65 -3.27
N ALA A 11 -23.23 -36.44 -3.63
CA ALA A 11 -24.62 -36.14 -3.99
C ALA A 11 -24.88 -36.32 -5.50
N GLY A 12 -25.42 -37.48 -5.90
CA GLY A 12 -26.03 -37.69 -7.23
C GLY A 12 -25.28 -38.70 -8.13
N ASN A 13 -25.58 -38.70 -9.44
CA ASN A 13 -24.96 -39.61 -10.41
C ASN A 13 -23.58 -39.12 -10.89
N GLN A 14 -22.60 -40.00 -11.06
CA GLN A 14 -21.25 -39.64 -11.54
C GLN A 14 -21.25 -38.96 -12.92
N ALA A 15 -22.24 -39.26 -13.76
CA ALA A 15 -22.34 -38.70 -15.11
C ALA A 15 -22.91 -37.26 -15.16
N ASP A 16 -23.40 -36.72 -14.04
CA ASP A 16 -24.00 -35.38 -14.02
C ASP A 16 -22.93 -34.31 -14.25
N GLU A 17 -23.22 -33.32 -15.11
CA GLU A 17 -22.39 -32.12 -15.26
C GLU A 17 -22.59 -31.20 -14.04
N VAL A 18 -21.48 -30.79 -13.42
CA VAL A 18 -21.45 -29.88 -12.27
C VAL A 18 -20.61 -28.63 -12.59
N ALA A 19 -20.94 -27.54 -11.91
CA ALA A 19 -20.23 -26.28 -12.03
C ALA A 19 -19.22 -26.09 -10.88
N ALA A 20 -18.03 -25.60 -11.21
CA ALA A 20 -16.96 -25.36 -10.24
C ALA A 20 -16.14 -24.11 -10.60
N ILE A 21 -15.43 -23.58 -9.61
CA ILE A 21 -14.40 -22.55 -9.81
C ILE A 21 -13.04 -23.22 -9.68
N VAL A 22 -12.18 -23.01 -10.66
CA VAL A 22 -10.83 -23.62 -10.72
C VAL A 22 -9.80 -22.49 -10.72
N ARG A 23 -8.74 -22.66 -9.93
CA ARG A 23 -7.52 -21.84 -10.02
C ARG A 23 -6.47 -22.64 -10.80
N LEU A 24 -6.07 -22.11 -11.94
CA LEU A 24 -5.07 -22.71 -12.81
C LEU A 24 -3.68 -22.19 -12.47
N ASN A 25 -2.68 -23.07 -12.42
CA ASN A 25 -1.27 -22.71 -12.29
C ASN A 25 -0.78 -21.95 -13.53
N ARG A 26 -1.31 -22.28 -14.71
CA ARG A 26 -1.05 -21.58 -15.98
C ARG A 26 -2.37 -21.38 -16.74
N PRO A 27 -2.74 -20.15 -17.13
CA PRO A 27 -4.04 -19.84 -17.75
C PRO A 27 -4.37 -20.62 -19.05
N GLY A 28 -3.35 -21.17 -19.73
CA GLY A 28 -3.50 -21.90 -21.00
C GLY A 28 -3.47 -23.43 -20.89
N HIS A 29 -3.31 -24.00 -19.69
CA HIS A 29 -3.31 -25.44 -19.48
C HIS A 29 -4.61 -25.85 -18.78
N ILE A 30 -5.54 -26.42 -19.53
CA ILE A 30 -6.86 -26.82 -19.04
C ILE A 30 -6.86 -28.34 -18.83
N PRO A 31 -7.19 -28.83 -17.61
CA PRO A 31 -7.30 -30.26 -17.34
C PRO A 31 -8.28 -30.98 -18.26
N GLU A 32 -8.00 -32.25 -18.55
CA GLU A 32 -8.95 -33.09 -19.28
C GLU A 32 -10.28 -33.19 -18.52
N GLY A 33 -11.41 -33.16 -19.23
CA GLY A 33 -12.75 -33.21 -18.63
C GLY A 33 -13.29 -31.87 -18.09
N VAL A 34 -12.53 -30.76 -18.18
CA VAL A 34 -13.00 -29.42 -17.80
C VAL A 34 -13.31 -28.56 -19.03
N ARG A 35 -14.56 -28.09 -19.12
CA ARG A 35 -14.98 -27.07 -20.10
C ARG A 35 -15.04 -25.70 -19.45
N ILE A 36 -14.17 -24.79 -19.87
CA ILE A 36 -14.14 -23.40 -19.39
C ILE A 36 -15.33 -22.60 -19.92
N VAL A 37 -15.95 -21.80 -19.06
CA VAL A 37 -17.09 -20.91 -19.39
C VAL A 37 -16.67 -19.44 -19.31
N SER A 38 -16.06 -19.02 -18.20
CA SER A 38 -15.47 -17.68 -18.03
C SER A 38 -14.08 -17.74 -17.41
N GLN A 39 -13.26 -16.71 -17.66
CA GLN A 39 -11.87 -16.66 -17.23
C GLN A 39 -11.46 -15.25 -16.77
N PHE A 40 -10.83 -15.20 -15.60
CA PHE A 40 -10.33 -14.02 -14.91
C PHE A 40 -8.87 -14.27 -14.50
N GLY A 41 -7.95 -14.06 -15.45
CA GLY A 41 -6.54 -14.44 -15.27
C GLY A 41 -6.40 -15.95 -15.03
N HIS A 42 -6.03 -16.32 -13.80
CA HIS A 42 -5.86 -17.71 -13.36
C HIS A 42 -7.15 -18.36 -12.84
N ILE A 43 -8.19 -17.56 -12.56
CA ILE A 43 -9.47 -18.07 -12.05
C ILE A 43 -10.39 -18.36 -13.23
N VAL A 44 -10.97 -19.55 -13.27
CA VAL A 44 -11.92 -19.94 -14.31
C VAL A 44 -13.18 -20.53 -13.70
N THR A 45 -14.31 -20.27 -14.33
CA THR A 45 -15.52 -21.06 -14.11
C THR A 45 -15.54 -22.21 -15.11
N GLY A 46 -15.82 -23.41 -14.62
CA GLY A 46 -15.79 -24.63 -15.40
C GLY A 46 -17.07 -25.43 -15.29
N ARG A 47 -17.26 -26.31 -16.28
CA ARG A 47 -18.21 -27.42 -16.25
C ARG A 47 -17.41 -28.72 -16.38
N LEU A 48 -17.71 -29.68 -15.52
CA LEU A 48 -17.05 -30.99 -15.48
C LEU A 48 -18.05 -32.07 -15.07
N GLN A 49 -17.80 -33.32 -15.41
CA GLN A 49 -18.59 -34.43 -14.87
C GLN A 49 -18.27 -34.61 -13.39
N ARG A 50 -19.29 -34.96 -12.58
CA ARG A 50 -19.11 -35.20 -11.14
C ARG A 50 -18.06 -36.29 -10.88
N GLY A 51 -18.02 -37.34 -11.70
CA GLY A 51 -17.07 -38.45 -11.58
C GLY A 51 -15.60 -38.05 -11.70
N VAL A 52 -15.27 -36.98 -12.45
CA VAL A 52 -13.89 -36.56 -12.70
C VAL A 52 -13.37 -35.51 -11.70
N ILE A 53 -14.17 -35.14 -10.68
CA ILE A 53 -13.77 -34.13 -9.67
C ILE A 53 -12.41 -34.45 -9.04
N LEU A 54 -12.17 -35.72 -8.69
CA LEU A 54 -10.92 -36.13 -8.04
C LEU A 54 -9.71 -36.05 -8.99
N GLU A 55 -9.90 -36.43 -10.25
CA GLU A 55 -8.88 -36.38 -11.30
C GLU A 55 -8.50 -34.93 -11.62
N VAL A 56 -9.48 -34.07 -11.88
CA VAL A 56 -9.27 -32.63 -12.14
C VAL A 56 -8.58 -31.95 -10.96
N ARG A 57 -8.93 -32.32 -9.72
CA ARG A 57 -8.30 -31.76 -8.51
C ARG A 57 -6.86 -32.25 -8.30
N ALA A 58 -6.49 -33.39 -8.88
CA ALA A 58 -5.15 -33.95 -8.77
C ALA A 58 -4.22 -33.50 -9.91
N ASP A 59 -4.79 -32.92 -10.97
CA ASP A 59 -4.06 -32.42 -12.13
C ASP A 59 -3.06 -31.31 -11.75
N GLU A 60 -1.83 -31.39 -12.27
CA GLU A 60 -0.75 -30.41 -12.01
C GLU A 60 -1.08 -28.99 -12.50
N ALA A 61 -2.04 -28.85 -13.42
CA ALA A 61 -2.54 -27.56 -13.87
C ALA A 61 -3.42 -26.86 -12.83
N VAL A 62 -3.94 -27.57 -11.81
CA VAL A 62 -4.91 -27.06 -10.84
C VAL A 62 -4.26 -26.85 -9.48
N SER A 63 -4.24 -25.60 -9.01
CA SER A 63 -3.84 -25.30 -7.62
C SER A 63 -5.01 -25.35 -6.64
N SER A 64 -6.23 -25.04 -7.10
CA SER A 64 -7.42 -25.03 -6.24
C SER A 64 -8.69 -25.32 -7.05
N LEU A 65 -9.59 -26.12 -6.48
CA LEU A 65 -10.89 -26.46 -7.05
C LEU A 65 -11.97 -26.29 -6.00
N LYS A 66 -13.01 -25.53 -6.33
CA LYS A 66 -14.10 -25.15 -5.43
C LYS A 66 -15.45 -25.51 -6.02
N ALA A 67 -16.30 -26.15 -5.22
CA ALA A 67 -17.69 -26.38 -5.58
C ALA A 67 -18.42 -25.03 -5.71
N SER A 68 -19.44 -24.99 -6.57
CA SER A 68 -20.33 -23.83 -6.63
C SER A 68 -21.07 -23.64 -5.30
N ARG A 69 -21.12 -22.41 -4.79
CA ARG A 69 -21.72 -22.04 -3.50
C ARG A 69 -22.91 -21.11 -3.71
N PHE A 70 -24.02 -21.32 -3.01
CA PHE A 70 -25.19 -20.45 -3.16
C PHE A 70 -24.92 -19.05 -2.62
N LEU A 71 -25.49 -18.05 -3.31
CA LEU A 71 -25.46 -16.65 -2.89
C LEU A 71 -26.89 -16.18 -2.60
N THR A 72 -27.04 -15.23 -1.68
CA THR A 72 -28.35 -14.78 -1.20
C THR A 72 -28.42 -13.26 -0.94
N PRO A 73 -29.63 -12.67 -0.97
CA PRO A 73 -29.87 -11.23 -0.77
C PRO A 73 -29.33 -10.73 0.54
N GLU A 74 -28.67 -9.59 0.71
CA GLU A 74 -28.58 -9.10 2.10
C GLU A 74 -29.99 -8.91 2.68
N PRO A 75 -30.29 -9.41 3.91
CA PRO A 75 -31.62 -9.29 4.46
C PRO A 75 -31.97 -7.81 4.62
N THR A 76 -33.11 -7.41 4.04
CA THR A 76 -33.65 -6.06 4.25
C THR A 76 -33.94 -5.87 5.72
N ILE A 77 -33.56 -4.72 6.25
CA ILE A 77 -33.70 -4.41 7.67
C ILE A 77 -35.04 -3.73 7.90
N GLU A 78 -35.82 -4.28 8.83
CA GLU A 78 -37.00 -3.61 9.37
C GLU A 78 -36.56 -2.37 10.15
N LEU A 79 -37.19 -1.24 9.85
CA LEU A 79 -36.93 0.03 10.53
C LEU A 79 -37.54 0.00 11.93
N GLU A 80 -36.80 0.49 12.92
CA GLU A 80 -37.38 0.75 14.24
C GLU A 80 -38.44 1.86 14.17
N PRO A 81 -39.41 1.90 15.09
CA PRO A 81 -40.41 2.98 15.14
C PRO A 81 -39.83 4.40 15.09
N ALA A 82 -38.64 4.61 15.65
CA ALA A 82 -37.93 5.89 15.64
C ALA A 82 -37.29 6.23 14.28
N GLU A 83 -37.07 5.25 13.41
CA GLU A 83 -36.49 5.37 12.07
C GLU A 83 -37.57 5.41 10.96
N ILE A 84 -38.83 5.18 11.32
CA ILE A 84 -39.98 5.27 10.40
C ILE A 84 -40.26 6.75 10.13
N LEU A 85 -39.92 7.21 8.93
CA LEU A 85 -40.24 8.55 8.46
C LEU A 85 -41.73 8.66 8.05
N PRO A 86 -42.40 9.80 8.29
CA PRO A 86 -43.78 10.02 7.85
C PRO A 86 -43.92 9.92 6.32
N GLU A 87 -45.10 9.51 5.84
CA GLU A 87 -45.35 9.23 4.42
C GLU A 87 -45.01 10.40 3.49
N PHE A 88 -44.25 10.07 2.44
CA PHE A 88 -44.11 10.68 1.10
C PHE A 88 -44.32 12.19 0.87
N GLY A 89 -44.19 13.04 1.89
CA GLY A 89 -44.53 14.45 1.84
C GLY A 89 -43.47 15.35 2.47
N GLN A 90 -42.23 15.25 1.98
CA GLN A 90 -41.11 16.23 2.04
C GLN A 90 -39.80 15.44 1.83
N TRP A 91 -39.40 15.25 0.58
CA TRP A 91 -38.19 14.48 0.25
C TRP A 91 -36.93 15.18 0.79
N ARG A 92 -36.26 14.57 1.78
CA ARG A 92 -34.92 14.99 2.25
C ARG A 92 -33.78 14.16 1.65
N ASP A 93 -34.10 13.08 0.92
CA ASP A 93 -33.14 12.19 0.24
C ASP A 93 -32.53 12.87 -1.01
N ARG A 94 -31.70 13.89 -0.82
CA ARG A 94 -30.91 14.50 -1.91
C ARG A 94 -29.68 13.62 -2.17
N ARG A 95 -29.82 12.68 -3.12
CA ARG A 95 -28.76 11.68 -3.38
C ARG A 95 -27.51 12.26 -4.04
N ARG A 96 -27.67 13.24 -4.93
CA ARG A 96 -26.57 13.91 -5.63
C ARG A 96 -26.70 15.44 -5.56
N PRO A 97 -25.59 16.18 -5.62
CA PRO A 97 -25.65 17.63 -5.82
C PRO A 97 -26.38 17.96 -7.14
N PRO A 98 -27.28 18.96 -7.17
CA PRO A 98 -28.11 19.28 -8.33
C PRO A 98 -27.31 20.01 -9.42
N ASP A 99 -26.24 20.70 -9.04
CA ASP A 99 -25.39 21.47 -9.94
C ASP A 99 -24.21 20.64 -10.50
N LEU A 100 -24.12 19.37 -10.11
CA LEU A 100 -23.08 18.46 -10.61
C LEU A 100 -23.33 18.17 -12.10
N ALA A 101 -22.34 18.43 -12.95
CA ALA A 101 -22.47 18.34 -14.40
C ALA A 101 -22.52 16.89 -14.94
N GLU A 102 -21.78 15.97 -14.32
CA GLU A 102 -21.68 14.57 -14.74
C GLU A 102 -22.97 13.83 -14.41
N THR A 103 -23.34 12.92 -15.29
CA THR A 103 -24.62 12.20 -15.24
C THR A 103 -24.45 10.68 -15.34
N GLY A 104 -23.22 10.18 -15.42
CA GLY A 104 -22.83 8.82 -15.76
C GLY A 104 -22.89 8.52 -17.25
N ARG A 105 -22.94 9.54 -18.11
CA ARG A 105 -23.08 9.36 -19.56
C ARG A 105 -21.85 8.63 -20.11
N GLY A 106 -22.08 7.64 -20.98
CA GLY A 106 -21.00 6.84 -21.58
C GLY A 106 -20.46 5.73 -20.69
N VAL A 107 -20.96 5.61 -19.45
CA VAL A 107 -20.58 4.55 -18.50
C VAL A 107 -21.71 3.53 -18.37
N VAL A 108 -21.34 2.26 -18.26
CA VAL A 108 -22.26 1.15 -18.01
C VAL A 108 -22.29 0.84 -16.52
N ILE A 109 -23.47 0.86 -15.91
CA ILE A 109 -23.69 0.30 -14.57
C ILE A 109 -24.21 -1.12 -14.73
N GLY A 110 -23.37 -2.06 -14.31
CA GLY A 110 -23.75 -3.46 -14.13
C GLY A 110 -24.46 -3.64 -12.80
N VAL A 111 -25.60 -4.32 -12.79
CA VAL A 111 -26.29 -4.70 -11.55
C VAL A 111 -26.51 -6.19 -11.56
N VAL A 112 -25.96 -6.89 -10.57
CA VAL A 112 -26.19 -8.32 -10.36
C VAL A 112 -27.06 -8.43 -9.12
N ASP A 113 -28.34 -8.75 -9.32
CA ASP A 113 -29.35 -8.69 -8.25
C ASP A 113 -30.59 -9.55 -8.62
N TRP A 114 -31.72 -9.38 -7.93
CA TRP A 114 -32.94 -10.15 -8.15
C TRP A 114 -34.17 -9.25 -8.28
N GLY A 115 -34.93 -9.51 -9.34
CA GLY A 115 -36.11 -8.73 -9.70
C GLY A 115 -35.78 -7.32 -10.15
N PHE A 116 -36.14 -7.05 -11.39
CA PHE A 116 -35.85 -5.77 -12.03
C PHE A 116 -37.00 -5.36 -12.90
N ASP A 117 -37.54 -4.16 -12.68
CA ASP A 117 -38.61 -3.62 -13.47
C ASP A 117 -38.06 -2.83 -14.65
N PHE A 118 -37.93 -3.52 -15.80
CA PHE A 118 -37.41 -2.91 -17.02
C PHE A 118 -38.33 -1.82 -17.62
N ALA A 119 -39.60 -1.77 -17.21
CA ALA A 119 -40.59 -0.84 -17.72
C ALA A 119 -40.84 0.35 -16.77
N HIS A 120 -40.20 0.35 -15.59
CA HIS A 120 -40.29 1.46 -14.67
C HIS A 120 -39.73 2.75 -15.30
N PRO A 121 -40.40 3.91 -15.19
CA PRO A 121 -39.98 5.16 -15.83
C PRO A 121 -38.54 5.59 -15.50
N ASP A 122 -38.05 5.24 -14.31
CA ASP A 122 -36.66 5.50 -13.90
C ASP A 122 -35.62 4.91 -14.87
N PHE A 123 -35.92 3.85 -15.62
CA PHE A 123 -34.95 3.18 -16.50
C PHE A 123 -35.18 3.46 -17.99
N LEU A 124 -36.06 4.40 -18.30
CA LEU A 124 -36.34 4.83 -19.66
C LEU A 124 -35.58 6.10 -20.02
N ASN A 125 -35.41 6.35 -21.30
CA ASN A 125 -35.01 7.63 -21.86
C ASN A 125 -36.25 8.54 -21.96
N PRO A 126 -36.06 9.86 -22.15
CA PRO A 126 -37.17 10.79 -22.34
C PRO A 126 -38.09 10.48 -23.54
N ASP A 127 -37.58 9.75 -24.54
CA ASP A 127 -38.35 9.31 -25.71
C ASP A 127 -39.14 8.00 -25.48
N GLY A 128 -39.08 7.44 -24.27
CA GLY A 128 -39.71 6.17 -23.89
C GLY A 128 -38.92 4.92 -24.25
N SER A 129 -37.76 5.04 -24.90
CA SER A 129 -36.86 3.90 -25.14
C SER A 129 -36.14 3.47 -23.85
N THR A 130 -35.63 2.25 -23.80
CA THR A 130 -34.94 1.71 -22.62
C THR A 130 -33.48 2.22 -22.50
N ARG A 131 -32.98 2.37 -21.26
CA ARG A 131 -31.54 2.52 -20.97
C ARG A 131 -30.83 1.19 -20.71
N ILE A 132 -31.54 0.08 -20.84
CA ILE A 132 -31.03 -1.27 -20.56
C ILE A 132 -30.45 -1.87 -21.84
N ILE A 133 -29.13 -2.06 -21.85
CA ILE A 133 -28.40 -2.70 -22.96
C ILE A 133 -28.80 -4.17 -23.07
N ALA A 134 -28.79 -4.86 -21.92
CA ALA A 134 -29.20 -6.24 -21.81
C ALA A 134 -29.71 -6.56 -20.40
N LEU A 135 -30.72 -7.43 -20.34
CA LEU A 135 -31.21 -8.08 -19.13
C LEU A 135 -30.97 -9.59 -19.27
N TRP A 136 -30.08 -10.16 -18.46
CA TRP A 136 -29.90 -11.61 -18.39
C TRP A 136 -30.70 -12.17 -17.22
N ASP A 137 -31.79 -12.89 -17.53
CA ASP A 137 -32.51 -13.72 -16.56
C ASP A 137 -31.86 -15.10 -16.50
N GLN A 138 -31.05 -15.34 -15.46
CA GLN A 138 -30.33 -16.61 -15.28
C GLN A 138 -31.26 -17.80 -14.96
N ARG A 139 -32.54 -17.56 -14.67
CA ARG A 139 -33.50 -18.64 -14.37
C ARG A 139 -33.86 -19.41 -15.64
N PRO A 140 -34.20 -20.71 -15.53
CA PRO A 140 -34.64 -21.50 -16.66
C PRO A 140 -35.96 -20.95 -17.23
N ARG A 141 -36.01 -20.73 -18.54
CA ARG A 141 -37.23 -20.38 -19.28
C ARG A 141 -37.45 -21.39 -20.40
N LEU A 142 -38.63 -21.98 -20.43
CA LEU A 142 -39.02 -22.90 -21.49
C LEU A 142 -39.08 -22.14 -22.83
N ASN A 143 -38.61 -22.77 -23.91
CA ASN A 143 -38.70 -22.28 -25.30
C ASN A 143 -37.76 -21.13 -25.70
N ARG A 144 -36.69 -20.84 -24.96
CA ARG A 144 -35.60 -19.96 -25.41
C ARG A 144 -34.25 -20.66 -25.33
N SER A 145 -33.40 -20.39 -26.32
CA SER A 145 -32.04 -20.93 -26.36
C SER A 145 -31.15 -20.17 -25.38
N PRO A 146 -30.39 -20.86 -24.52
CA PRO A 146 -29.47 -20.19 -23.60
C PRO A 146 -28.34 -19.42 -24.29
N PRO A 147 -27.86 -18.31 -23.69
CA PRO A 147 -26.69 -17.60 -24.19
C PRO A 147 -25.42 -18.46 -24.10
N GLN A 148 -24.62 -18.46 -25.17
CA GLN A 148 -23.29 -19.04 -25.17
C GLN A 148 -22.25 -18.00 -24.72
N PRO A 149 -21.18 -18.40 -24.00
CA PRO A 149 -20.80 -19.77 -23.64
C PRO A 149 -21.46 -20.32 -22.35
N TYR A 150 -22.29 -19.52 -21.66
CA TYR A 150 -22.82 -19.84 -20.32
C TYR A 150 -23.70 -21.10 -20.28
N GLY A 151 -24.56 -21.26 -21.30
CA GLY A 151 -25.38 -22.47 -21.47
C GLY A 151 -26.64 -22.52 -20.61
N TYR A 152 -27.03 -21.45 -19.92
CA TYR A 152 -28.30 -21.36 -19.16
C TYR A 152 -28.87 -19.93 -19.12
N GLY A 153 -30.14 -19.82 -18.74
CA GLY A 153 -30.88 -18.55 -18.67
C GLY A 153 -31.30 -17.99 -20.02
N VAL A 154 -31.76 -16.74 -20.03
CA VAL A 154 -32.25 -16.00 -21.21
C VAL A 154 -31.76 -14.57 -21.18
N VAL A 155 -31.25 -14.08 -22.30
CA VAL A 155 -30.87 -12.67 -22.47
C VAL A 155 -31.95 -11.95 -23.27
N TYR A 156 -32.45 -10.84 -22.74
CA TYR A 156 -33.30 -9.88 -23.42
C TYR A 156 -32.43 -8.68 -23.79
N ARG A 157 -32.32 -8.37 -25.09
CA ARG A 157 -31.55 -7.22 -25.56
C ARG A 157 -32.40 -5.96 -25.67
N GLU A 158 -31.75 -4.82 -25.70
CA GLU A 158 -32.35 -3.49 -25.87
C GLU A 158 -33.47 -3.44 -26.93
N ALA A 159 -33.27 -4.03 -28.11
CA ALA A 159 -34.28 -4.05 -29.17
C ALA A 159 -35.57 -4.81 -28.77
N GLU A 160 -35.44 -5.95 -28.09
CA GLU A 160 -36.57 -6.75 -27.63
C GLU A 160 -37.32 -6.04 -26.49
N ILE A 161 -36.57 -5.40 -25.58
CA ILE A 161 -37.13 -4.60 -24.49
C ILE A 161 -37.92 -3.43 -25.07
N ASN A 162 -37.35 -2.68 -26.00
CA ASN A 162 -38.04 -1.57 -26.67
C ASN A 162 -39.30 -2.01 -27.42
N GLN A 163 -39.26 -3.16 -28.10
CA GLN A 163 -40.46 -3.73 -28.72
C GLN A 163 -41.54 -4.07 -27.69
N ALA A 164 -41.16 -4.65 -26.55
CA ALA A 164 -42.10 -4.95 -25.48
C ALA A 164 -42.73 -3.69 -24.89
N LEU A 165 -41.93 -2.63 -24.67
CA LEU A 165 -42.38 -1.33 -24.14
C LEU A 165 -43.44 -0.62 -25.01
N GLN A 166 -43.54 -0.97 -26.30
CA GLN A 166 -44.56 -0.45 -27.21
C GLN A 166 -45.92 -1.17 -27.10
N THR A 167 -46.01 -2.23 -26.29
CA THR A 167 -47.24 -3.01 -26.13
C THR A 167 -48.03 -2.60 -24.89
N ILE A 168 -49.32 -2.97 -24.85
CA ILE A 168 -50.21 -2.68 -23.70
C ILE A 168 -49.73 -3.38 -22.42
N ASP A 169 -49.06 -4.53 -22.54
CA ASP A 169 -48.54 -5.31 -21.43
C ASP A 169 -47.09 -5.74 -21.74
N PRO A 170 -46.10 -4.88 -21.46
CA PRO A 170 -44.70 -5.14 -21.78
C PRO A 170 -44.17 -6.39 -21.09
N TYR A 171 -44.58 -6.66 -19.85
CA TYR A 171 -44.14 -7.83 -19.09
C TYR A 171 -44.58 -9.14 -19.72
N LYS A 172 -45.86 -9.21 -20.15
CA LYS A 172 -46.39 -10.37 -20.85
C LYS A 172 -45.71 -10.58 -22.21
N THR A 173 -45.48 -9.50 -22.94
CA THR A 173 -44.79 -9.56 -24.26
C THR A 173 -43.37 -10.07 -24.11
N LEU A 174 -42.61 -9.59 -23.11
CA LEU A 174 -41.24 -10.04 -22.87
C LEU A 174 -41.19 -11.43 -22.19
N GLY A 175 -42.28 -11.87 -21.56
CA GLY A 175 -42.33 -13.12 -20.80
C GLY A 175 -41.56 -13.05 -19.48
N TYR A 176 -41.39 -11.84 -18.93
CA TYR A 176 -40.64 -11.56 -17.72
C TYR A 176 -41.40 -10.53 -16.88
N HIS A 177 -41.59 -10.82 -15.59
CA HIS A 177 -42.27 -9.91 -14.67
C HIS A 177 -41.51 -9.82 -13.34
N PRO A 178 -41.17 -8.63 -12.82
CA PRO A 178 -40.41 -8.47 -11.57
C PRO A 178 -41.15 -9.06 -10.36
N GLY A 179 -42.47 -8.87 -10.26
CA GLY A 179 -43.33 -9.48 -9.23
C GLY A 179 -43.39 -11.03 -9.20
N GLU A 180 -42.68 -11.75 -10.08
CA GLU A 180 -42.49 -13.20 -9.93
C GLU A 180 -41.80 -13.59 -8.62
N ILE A 181 -40.93 -12.72 -8.13
CA ILE A 181 -40.09 -12.93 -6.95
C ILE A 181 -40.45 -11.99 -5.78
N ASP A 182 -41.53 -11.20 -5.94
CA ASP A 182 -42.06 -10.28 -4.93
C ASP A 182 -43.57 -10.54 -4.72
N PRO A 183 -43.91 -11.65 -4.03
CA PRO A 183 -45.30 -12.05 -3.82
C PRO A 183 -46.07 -11.10 -2.90
N ARG A 184 -45.35 -10.32 -2.06
CA ARG A 184 -45.94 -9.32 -1.16
C ARG A 184 -46.14 -7.96 -1.86
N GLY A 185 -45.54 -7.77 -3.03
CA GLY A 185 -45.63 -6.54 -3.81
C GLY A 185 -44.87 -5.37 -3.17
N GLU A 186 -43.89 -5.61 -2.31
CA GLU A 186 -43.15 -4.59 -1.55
C GLU A 186 -42.11 -3.82 -2.41
N GLY A 187 -41.92 -4.24 -3.66
CA GLY A 187 -40.87 -3.80 -4.56
C GLY A 187 -39.67 -4.73 -4.48
N THR A 188 -39.25 -5.24 -5.63
CA THR A 188 -38.05 -6.07 -5.79
C THR A 188 -36.79 -5.29 -5.43
N HIS A 189 -35.81 -5.97 -4.86
CA HIS A 189 -34.55 -5.37 -4.45
C HIS A 189 -33.73 -4.82 -5.61
N GLY A 190 -33.61 -5.56 -6.72
CA GLY A 190 -32.82 -5.16 -7.89
C GLY A 190 -33.29 -3.85 -8.51
N THR A 191 -34.61 -3.67 -8.62
CA THR A 191 -35.22 -2.39 -9.04
C THR A 191 -34.83 -1.23 -8.12
N HIS A 192 -34.84 -1.46 -6.81
CA HIS A 192 -34.54 -0.44 -5.81
C HIS A 192 -33.06 0.01 -5.89
N VAL A 193 -32.11 -0.94 -5.88
CA VAL A 193 -30.67 -0.62 -5.94
C VAL A 193 -30.27 -0.01 -7.29
N ALA A 194 -30.84 -0.47 -8.41
CA ALA A 194 -30.57 0.10 -9.72
C ALA A 194 -31.06 1.56 -9.83
N SER A 195 -32.20 1.88 -9.23
CA SER A 195 -32.73 3.26 -9.17
C SER A 195 -31.84 4.18 -8.33
N ILE A 196 -31.28 3.69 -7.20
CA ILE A 196 -30.31 4.46 -6.41
C ILE A 196 -29.06 4.78 -7.25
N ALA A 197 -28.50 3.78 -7.94
CA ALA A 197 -27.28 3.96 -8.72
C ALA A 197 -27.47 4.92 -9.89
N GLY A 198 -28.58 4.81 -10.64
CA GLY A 198 -28.74 5.58 -11.88
C GLY A 198 -30.16 5.78 -12.40
N GLY A 199 -31.19 5.70 -11.54
CA GLY A 199 -32.57 6.04 -11.92
C GLY A 199 -32.68 7.52 -12.35
N ASN A 200 -33.46 7.81 -13.39
CA ASN A 200 -33.56 9.19 -13.92
C ASN A 200 -34.53 10.09 -13.09
N GLY A 201 -35.24 9.54 -12.11
CA GLY A 201 -36.21 10.26 -11.27
C GLY A 201 -37.63 10.41 -11.85
N SER A 202 -37.87 9.93 -13.07
CA SER A 202 -39.17 10.05 -13.76
C SER A 202 -40.28 9.23 -13.10
N GLY A 203 -39.95 8.29 -12.20
CA GLY A 203 -40.91 7.59 -11.35
C GLY A 203 -41.48 8.43 -10.19
N GLY A 204 -41.10 9.71 -10.08
CA GLY A 204 -41.61 10.64 -9.06
C GLY A 204 -40.81 10.64 -7.75
N GLY A 205 -39.69 9.92 -7.68
CA GLY A 205 -38.78 9.86 -6.53
C GLY A 205 -37.46 10.60 -6.76
N PRO A 206 -36.51 10.55 -5.80
CA PRO A 206 -35.20 11.13 -5.96
C PRO A 206 -34.47 10.52 -7.16
N MET A 207 -33.76 11.38 -7.88
CA MET A 207 -32.87 10.98 -8.95
C MET A 207 -31.75 10.08 -8.39
N GLY A 208 -31.34 9.07 -9.15
CA GLY A 208 -30.15 8.28 -8.86
C GLY A 208 -28.88 9.10 -8.99
N ILE A 209 -27.75 8.53 -8.60
CA ILE A 209 -26.45 9.23 -8.68
C ILE A 209 -26.02 9.46 -10.13
N ALA A 210 -26.16 8.46 -11.00
CA ALA A 210 -25.77 8.46 -12.41
C ALA A 210 -26.99 8.35 -13.35
N PRO A 211 -27.83 9.40 -13.46
CA PRO A 211 -29.14 9.35 -14.13
C PRO A 211 -29.12 9.14 -15.65
N GLN A 212 -27.96 9.24 -16.31
CA GLN A 212 -27.79 9.02 -17.76
C GLN A 212 -26.84 7.86 -18.08
N CYS A 213 -26.47 7.05 -17.08
CA CYS A 213 -25.80 5.79 -17.34
C CYS A 213 -26.70 4.83 -18.13
N ARG A 214 -26.07 3.84 -18.75
CA ARG A 214 -26.76 2.68 -19.33
C ARG A 214 -26.62 1.47 -18.42
N PHE A 215 -27.57 0.56 -18.46
CA PHE A 215 -27.59 -0.61 -17.57
C PHE A 215 -27.30 -1.91 -18.30
N VAL A 216 -26.53 -2.78 -17.64
CA VAL A 216 -26.61 -4.23 -17.88
C VAL A 216 -27.10 -4.85 -16.58
N PHE A 217 -28.24 -5.53 -16.63
CA PHE A 217 -28.82 -6.15 -15.44
C PHE A 217 -28.71 -7.66 -15.56
N VAL A 218 -28.26 -8.33 -14.51
CA VAL A 218 -28.29 -9.79 -14.38
C VAL A 218 -29.22 -10.16 -13.24
N HIS A 219 -30.38 -10.72 -13.58
CA HIS A 219 -31.31 -11.33 -12.64
C HIS A 219 -30.78 -12.72 -12.31
N MET A 220 -30.20 -12.86 -11.12
CA MET A 220 -29.55 -14.09 -10.70
C MET A 220 -30.53 -15.27 -10.55
N GLY A 221 -30.07 -16.46 -10.91
CA GLY A 221 -30.86 -17.69 -10.87
C GLY A 221 -29.97 -18.92 -10.75
N THR A 222 -30.55 -20.05 -10.35
CA THR A 222 -29.83 -21.33 -10.22
C THR A 222 -29.76 -22.07 -11.55
N LEU A 223 -28.71 -22.89 -11.73
CA LEU A 223 -28.63 -23.85 -12.83
C LEU A 223 -29.79 -24.86 -12.71
N ALA A 224 -30.35 -25.28 -13.85
CA ALA A 224 -31.50 -26.18 -13.89
C ALA A 224 -31.24 -27.46 -13.06
N ASN A 225 -32.24 -27.87 -12.26
CA ASN A 225 -32.27 -29.02 -11.31
C ASN A 225 -32.07 -28.71 -9.81
N GLN A 226 -31.96 -27.45 -9.39
CA GLN A 226 -31.89 -27.10 -7.95
C GLN A 226 -33.17 -26.37 -7.50
N LYS A 227 -33.74 -26.80 -6.36
CA LYS A 227 -35.02 -26.28 -5.84
C LYS A 227 -34.97 -24.76 -5.68
N TRP A 228 -36.08 -24.13 -6.02
CA TRP A 228 -36.34 -22.69 -5.93
C TRP A 228 -36.16 -22.20 -4.49
N ASN A 229 -35.15 -21.33 -4.24
CA ASN A 229 -35.01 -20.38 -3.11
C ASN A 229 -33.61 -19.67 -3.01
N HIS A 230 -32.75 -19.72 -4.05
CA HIS A 230 -31.40 -19.11 -4.00
C HIS A 230 -31.17 -18.08 -5.13
N LEU A 231 -30.36 -17.04 -4.90
CA LEU A 231 -29.99 -16.03 -5.91
C LEU A 231 -28.85 -16.49 -6.82
N GLY A 232 -28.89 -17.73 -7.28
CA GLY A 232 -27.76 -18.32 -8.00
C GLY A 232 -26.58 -18.64 -7.07
N SER A 233 -25.37 -18.62 -7.64
CA SER A 233 -24.19 -19.24 -7.03
C SER A 233 -22.90 -18.48 -7.34
N SER A 234 -21.82 -18.81 -6.64
CA SER A 234 -20.48 -18.25 -6.84
C SER A 234 -20.00 -18.37 -8.30
N VAL A 235 -20.31 -19.50 -8.95
CA VAL A 235 -20.04 -19.68 -10.40
C VAL A 235 -20.90 -18.73 -11.24
N SER A 236 -22.21 -18.70 -11.00
CA SER A 236 -23.11 -17.86 -11.80
C SER A 236 -22.90 -16.36 -11.58
N LEU A 237 -22.35 -15.97 -10.43
CA LEU A 237 -21.89 -14.61 -10.14
C LEU A 237 -20.68 -14.25 -11.00
N LEU A 238 -19.62 -15.06 -10.99
CA LEU A 238 -18.45 -14.80 -11.83
C LEU A 238 -18.84 -14.78 -13.32
N GLU A 239 -19.74 -15.66 -13.74
CA GLU A 239 -20.28 -15.63 -15.11
C GLU A 239 -21.13 -14.38 -15.40
N ALA A 240 -21.85 -13.84 -14.40
CA ALA A 240 -22.54 -12.54 -14.50
C ALA A 240 -21.56 -11.37 -14.70
N ILE A 241 -20.43 -11.37 -13.99
CA ILE A 241 -19.36 -10.36 -14.16
C ILE A 241 -18.79 -10.42 -15.57
N ASP A 242 -18.48 -11.63 -16.06
CA ASP A 242 -17.98 -11.84 -17.42
C ASP A 242 -19.01 -11.37 -18.47
N PHE A 243 -20.30 -11.68 -18.27
CA PHE A 243 -21.38 -11.22 -19.15
C PHE A 243 -21.50 -9.69 -19.19
N ILE A 244 -21.46 -9.03 -18.04
CA ILE A 244 -21.51 -7.56 -17.96
C ILE A 244 -20.30 -6.96 -18.67
N ALA A 245 -19.09 -7.44 -18.37
CA ALA A 245 -17.87 -6.94 -18.98
C ALA A 245 -17.88 -7.09 -20.51
N LYS A 246 -18.31 -8.26 -21.02
CA LYS A 246 -18.46 -8.51 -22.47
C LYS A 246 -19.54 -7.65 -23.11
N THR A 247 -20.65 -7.41 -22.41
CA THR A 247 -21.75 -6.57 -22.91
C THR A 247 -21.39 -5.09 -22.92
N ALA A 248 -20.63 -4.61 -21.93
CA ALA A 248 -20.11 -3.25 -21.89
C ALA A 248 -19.03 -2.99 -22.96
N GLY A 249 -18.29 -4.04 -23.36
CA GLY A 249 -17.25 -3.93 -24.38
C GLY A 249 -16.13 -2.99 -23.93
N ASN A 250 -15.86 -1.93 -24.71
CA ASN A 250 -14.84 -0.93 -24.40
C ASN A 250 -15.35 0.23 -23.55
N CYS A 251 -16.66 0.28 -23.25
CA CYS A 251 -17.19 1.32 -22.36
C CYS A 251 -16.69 1.07 -20.92
N PRO A 252 -16.33 2.13 -20.18
CA PRO A 252 -16.10 2.02 -18.74
C PRO A 252 -17.32 1.40 -18.07
N TRP A 253 -17.08 0.59 -17.05
CA TRP A 253 -18.16 -0.05 -16.30
C TRP A 253 -17.88 -0.12 -14.82
N VAL A 254 -18.96 -0.02 -14.05
CA VAL A 254 -18.97 -0.25 -12.61
C VAL A 254 -20.08 -1.24 -12.28
N ILE A 255 -19.76 -2.28 -11.50
CA ILE A 255 -20.73 -3.30 -11.12
C ILE A 255 -21.10 -3.12 -9.65
N ASN A 256 -22.40 -3.00 -9.39
CA ASN A 256 -22.96 -3.06 -8.04
C ASN A 256 -23.36 -4.50 -7.69
N LEU A 257 -22.84 -4.99 -6.56
CA LEU A 257 -23.12 -6.31 -6.01
C LEU A 257 -23.69 -6.17 -4.59
N SER A 258 -25.00 -6.36 -4.45
CA SER A 258 -25.71 -6.21 -3.18
C SER A 258 -26.13 -7.57 -2.61
N MET A 259 -25.14 -8.44 -2.37
CA MET A 259 -25.30 -9.83 -1.91
C MET A 259 -24.09 -10.27 -1.09
N GLY A 260 -24.26 -11.33 -0.29
CA GLY A 260 -23.20 -11.82 0.59
C GLY A 260 -23.49 -13.21 1.18
N ARG A 261 -22.54 -13.69 1.98
CA ARG A 261 -22.56 -14.93 2.77
C ARG A 261 -21.48 -14.88 3.86
N HIS A 262 -21.38 -15.89 4.72
CA HIS A 262 -20.42 -15.93 5.84
C HIS A 262 -19.49 -17.14 5.88
N GLY A 263 -19.81 -18.24 5.21
CA GLY A 263 -18.98 -19.45 5.27
C GLY A 263 -17.83 -19.41 4.27
N GLU A 264 -16.69 -18.82 4.63
CA GLU A 264 -15.39 -18.94 3.94
C GLU A 264 -14.31 -18.12 4.71
N GLN A 265 -13.19 -17.76 4.09
CA GLN A 265 -11.98 -17.28 4.77
C GLN A 265 -12.00 -15.83 5.32
N HIS A 266 -12.83 -14.92 4.77
CA HIS A 266 -12.91 -13.50 5.17
C HIS A 266 -11.60 -12.70 5.08
N ASP A 267 -10.70 -13.06 4.17
CA ASP A 267 -9.38 -12.45 4.02
C ASP A 267 -8.99 -12.13 2.56
N GLY A 268 -9.95 -12.14 1.62
CA GLY A 268 -9.67 -11.85 0.22
C GLY A 268 -9.15 -13.03 -0.60
N THR A 269 -8.95 -14.20 0.02
CA THR A 269 -8.31 -15.36 -0.64
C THR A 269 -9.30 -16.33 -1.27
N THR A 270 -10.61 -16.12 -1.17
CA THR A 270 -11.57 -16.98 -1.88
C THR A 270 -11.38 -16.89 -3.38
N LEU A 271 -11.68 -17.96 -4.12
CA LEU A 271 -11.57 -17.91 -5.59
C LEU A 271 -12.56 -16.92 -6.21
N VAL A 272 -13.66 -16.60 -5.52
CA VAL A 272 -14.60 -15.56 -5.95
C VAL A 272 -13.93 -14.20 -5.84
N GLU A 273 -13.40 -13.83 -4.67
CA GLU A 273 -12.71 -12.55 -4.46
C GLU A 273 -11.53 -12.36 -5.41
N GLN A 274 -10.70 -13.41 -5.57
CA GLN A 274 -9.61 -13.40 -6.56
C GLN A 274 -10.12 -13.18 -7.99
N GLY A 275 -11.26 -13.79 -8.37
CA GLY A 275 -11.90 -13.57 -9.66
C GLY A 275 -12.41 -12.14 -9.85
N LEU A 276 -13.00 -11.55 -8.81
CA LEU A 276 -13.48 -10.16 -8.82
C LEU A 276 -12.31 -9.18 -8.95
N ASP A 277 -11.25 -9.36 -8.16
CA ASP A 277 -10.03 -8.53 -8.23
C ASP A 277 -9.35 -8.63 -9.60
N ALA A 278 -9.29 -9.84 -10.18
CA ALA A 278 -8.75 -10.05 -11.53
C ALA A 278 -9.61 -9.37 -12.61
N ALA A 279 -10.95 -9.34 -12.46
CA ALA A 279 -11.85 -8.69 -13.41
C ALA A 279 -11.57 -7.18 -13.53
N VAL A 280 -11.41 -6.49 -12.40
CA VAL A 280 -11.15 -5.05 -12.35
C VAL A 280 -9.69 -4.69 -12.65
N SER A 281 -8.75 -5.60 -12.39
CA SER A 281 -7.32 -5.41 -12.73
C SER A 281 -7.03 -5.56 -14.23
N GLY A 282 -7.92 -6.21 -14.98
CA GLY A 282 -7.66 -6.56 -16.37
C GLY A 282 -7.60 -5.37 -17.34
N ALA A 283 -8.17 -4.20 -17.00
CA ALA A 283 -8.05 -2.96 -17.76
C ALA A 283 -8.54 -1.76 -16.91
N PRO A 284 -8.17 -0.51 -17.25
CA PRO A 284 -8.74 0.68 -16.61
C PRO A 284 -10.21 0.89 -17.00
N GLY A 285 -10.90 1.77 -16.27
CA GLY A 285 -12.33 2.07 -16.40
C GLY A 285 -13.22 0.95 -15.86
N ARG A 286 -12.74 0.20 -14.86
CA ARG A 286 -13.43 -0.97 -14.30
C ARG A 286 -13.46 -0.91 -12.79
N ALA A 287 -14.64 -1.07 -12.21
CA ALA A 287 -14.81 -1.13 -10.76
C ALA A 287 -15.91 -2.11 -10.34
N ILE A 288 -15.76 -2.70 -9.16
CA ILE A 288 -16.78 -3.54 -8.52
C ILE A 288 -16.99 -3.01 -7.10
N VAL A 289 -18.25 -2.73 -6.78
CA VAL A 289 -18.70 -2.19 -5.49
C VAL A 289 -19.63 -3.18 -4.84
N GLN A 290 -19.38 -3.48 -3.58
CA GLN A 290 -20.05 -4.52 -2.81
C GLN A 290 -20.63 -3.97 -1.51
N SER A 291 -21.81 -4.46 -1.13
CA SER A 291 -22.35 -4.26 0.22
C SER A 291 -21.48 -4.95 1.28
N ALA A 292 -21.19 -4.28 2.39
CA ALA A 292 -20.37 -4.85 3.46
C ALA A 292 -21.06 -5.98 4.25
N GLY A 293 -22.40 -6.02 4.25
CA GLY A 293 -23.20 -6.99 5.00
C GLY A 293 -24.00 -6.36 6.15
N ASN A 294 -25.06 -7.03 6.58
CA ASN A 294 -25.99 -6.53 7.60
C ASN A 294 -25.93 -7.34 8.92
N TYR A 295 -24.72 -7.67 9.39
CA TYR A 295 -24.52 -8.74 10.38
C TYR A 295 -23.84 -8.34 11.68
N HIS A 296 -23.53 -7.05 11.87
CA HIS A 296 -22.88 -6.58 13.09
C HIS A 296 -23.61 -7.02 14.36
N ASP A 297 -24.94 -6.88 14.41
CA ASP A 297 -25.74 -7.24 15.59
C ASP A 297 -26.27 -8.68 15.56
N ARG A 298 -25.89 -9.49 14.55
CA ARG A 298 -26.45 -10.83 14.35
C ARG A 298 -25.78 -11.93 15.16
N ARG A 299 -24.71 -11.62 15.91
CA ARG A 299 -23.95 -12.58 16.73
C ARG A 299 -23.50 -13.82 15.96
N ILE A 300 -23.12 -13.63 14.69
CA ILE A 300 -22.72 -14.72 13.78
C ILE A 300 -21.21 -14.99 13.79
N HIS A 301 -20.44 -14.25 14.58
CA HIS A 301 -19.00 -14.39 14.69
C HIS A 301 -18.55 -14.56 16.14
N THR A 302 -17.54 -15.41 16.34
CA THR A 302 -16.73 -15.44 17.55
C THR A 302 -15.27 -15.65 17.17
N GLN A 303 -14.36 -15.26 18.05
CA GLN A 303 -12.93 -15.45 17.87
C GLN A 303 -12.27 -15.68 19.22
N GLY A 304 -11.05 -16.20 19.18
CA GLY A 304 -10.28 -16.32 20.39
C GLY A 304 -8.88 -16.83 20.14
N LYS A 305 -8.17 -17.04 21.23
CA LYS A 305 -6.84 -17.64 21.23
C LYS A 305 -6.86 -18.85 22.16
N ILE A 306 -6.35 -19.97 21.66
CA ILE A 306 -6.25 -21.25 22.36
C ILE A 306 -4.79 -21.43 22.80
N ARG A 307 -4.58 -22.02 23.98
CA ARG A 307 -3.26 -22.48 24.43
C ARG A 307 -3.18 -24.02 24.39
N PRO A 308 -1.99 -24.62 24.37
CA PRO A 308 -1.86 -26.08 24.41
C PRO A 308 -2.65 -26.70 25.56
N ASN A 309 -3.49 -27.68 25.26
CA ASN A 309 -4.37 -28.41 26.18
C ASN A 309 -5.40 -27.54 26.95
N GLU A 310 -5.55 -26.27 26.60
CA GLU A 310 -6.59 -25.40 27.17
C GLU A 310 -7.84 -25.49 26.27
N PRO A 311 -8.95 -26.09 26.73
CA PRO A 311 -10.17 -26.14 25.94
C PRO A 311 -10.81 -24.75 25.85
N ARG A 312 -11.06 -24.26 24.64
CA ARG A 312 -11.92 -23.09 24.40
C ARG A 312 -13.29 -23.57 23.99
N ARG A 313 -14.30 -23.16 24.75
CA ARG A 313 -15.69 -23.53 24.54
C ARG A 313 -16.50 -22.31 24.17
N PHE A 314 -17.43 -22.48 23.24
CA PHE A 314 -18.46 -21.50 22.90
C PHE A 314 -19.78 -22.21 22.56
N THR A 315 -20.87 -21.47 22.71
CA THR A 315 -22.24 -21.96 22.55
C THR A 315 -22.82 -21.49 21.23
N TRP A 316 -23.32 -22.44 20.44
CA TRP A 316 -24.05 -22.21 19.20
C TRP A 316 -25.55 -22.49 19.42
N GLN A 317 -26.37 -21.45 19.30
CA GLN A 317 -27.80 -21.50 19.57
C GLN A 317 -28.56 -21.70 18.26
N VAL A 318 -29.33 -22.80 18.17
CA VAL A 318 -30.26 -23.07 17.06
C VAL A 318 -31.69 -22.81 17.56
N ASP A 319 -32.44 -21.96 16.86
CA ASP A 319 -33.78 -21.56 17.28
C ASP A 319 -34.78 -22.74 17.21
N PRO A 320 -35.69 -22.91 18.19
CA PRO A 320 -36.71 -23.97 18.16
C PRO A 320 -37.68 -23.93 16.97
N ALA A 321 -37.88 -22.77 16.36
CA ALA A 321 -38.68 -22.62 15.15
C ALA A 321 -37.85 -22.87 13.87
N ASP A 322 -36.52 -23.02 13.99
CA ASP A 322 -35.65 -23.29 12.86
C ASP A 322 -35.76 -24.76 12.42
N ILE A 323 -36.25 -24.95 11.20
CA ILE A 323 -36.36 -26.26 10.54
C ILE A 323 -35.42 -26.36 9.34
N THR A 324 -34.40 -25.52 9.28
CA THR A 324 -33.49 -25.38 8.14
C THR A 324 -32.10 -25.94 8.47
N PRO A 325 -31.27 -26.23 7.45
CA PRO A 325 -29.90 -26.63 7.68
C PRO A 325 -29.08 -25.47 8.26
N ASN A 326 -28.21 -25.79 9.21
CA ASN A 326 -27.37 -24.84 9.92
C ASN A 326 -25.89 -25.19 9.71
N GLN A 327 -25.03 -24.18 9.56
CA GLN A 327 -23.61 -24.40 9.27
C GLN A 327 -22.73 -23.47 10.10
N LEU A 328 -21.69 -24.03 10.69
CA LEU A 328 -20.65 -23.32 11.42
C LEU A 328 -19.28 -23.69 10.86
N GLU A 329 -18.43 -22.70 10.67
CA GLU A 329 -17.05 -22.87 10.23
C GLU A 329 -16.08 -22.29 11.26
N VAL A 330 -14.93 -22.92 11.43
CA VAL A 330 -13.81 -22.45 12.26
C VAL A 330 -12.53 -22.46 11.44
N TRP A 331 -11.84 -21.33 11.42
CA TRP A 331 -10.60 -21.13 10.70
C TRP A 331 -9.46 -20.82 11.66
N TYR A 332 -8.32 -21.44 11.44
CA TYR A 332 -7.14 -21.27 12.29
C TYR A 332 -5.85 -21.64 11.53
N SER A 333 -4.70 -21.19 12.03
CA SER A 333 -3.41 -21.34 11.34
C SER A 333 -3.10 -22.79 11.00
N GLY A 334 -2.59 -23.03 9.79
CA GLY A 334 -2.09 -24.36 9.39
C GLY A 334 -0.84 -24.83 10.15
N LYS A 335 -0.29 -23.97 11.03
CA LYS A 335 0.80 -24.31 11.95
C LYS A 335 0.30 -24.88 13.28
N ASP A 336 -0.99 -24.73 13.56
CA ASP A 336 -1.61 -25.25 14.77
C ASP A 336 -2.34 -26.57 14.48
N THR A 337 -2.57 -27.38 15.50
CA THR A 337 -3.45 -28.54 15.46
C THR A 337 -4.44 -28.44 16.60
N PHE A 338 -5.73 -28.40 16.27
CA PHE A 338 -6.82 -28.48 17.24
C PHE A 338 -7.44 -29.88 17.17
N ALA A 339 -8.16 -30.25 18.23
CA ALA A 339 -9.27 -31.19 18.16
C ALA A 339 -10.57 -30.42 18.40
N VAL A 340 -11.69 -30.91 17.88
CA VAL A 340 -13.02 -30.34 18.11
C VAL A 340 -13.94 -31.36 18.75
N GLU A 341 -14.56 -30.99 19.87
CA GLU A 341 -15.67 -31.71 20.47
C GLU A 341 -16.99 -31.00 20.16
N LEU A 342 -17.99 -31.77 19.74
CA LEU A 342 -19.35 -31.29 19.54
C LEU A 342 -20.31 -32.02 20.48
N ARG A 343 -21.03 -31.26 21.31
CA ARG A 343 -22.08 -31.76 22.20
C ARG A 343 -23.45 -31.27 21.74
N SER A 344 -24.44 -32.15 21.84
CA SER A 344 -25.84 -31.83 21.58
C SER A 344 -26.43 -30.89 22.64
N PRO A 345 -27.61 -30.31 22.39
CA PRO A 345 -28.33 -29.48 23.37
C PRO A 345 -28.60 -30.16 24.72
N GLU A 346 -28.71 -31.49 24.75
CA GLU A 346 -28.87 -32.29 25.98
C GLU A 346 -27.53 -32.56 26.70
N GLY A 347 -26.41 -32.03 26.21
CA GLY A 347 -25.07 -32.18 26.77
C GLY A 347 -24.33 -33.48 26.37
N VAL A 348 -24.94 -34.29 25.49
CA VAL A 348 -24.35 -35.55 25.01
C VAL A 348 -23.21 -35.25 24.04
N LEU A 349 -22.01 -35.79 24.30
CA LEU A 349 -20.90 -35.73 23.36
C LEU A 349 -21.22 -36.58 22.13
N LEU A 350 -21.40 -35.93 20.98
CA LEU A 350 -21.70 -36.62 19.73
C LEU A 350 -20.42 -37.09 19.05
N GLN A 351 -19.40 -36.21 18.98
CA GLN A 351 -18.16 -36.53 18.32
C GLN A 351 -16.98 -35.72 18.87
N THR A 352 -15.81 -36.34 18.86
CA THR A 352 -14.50 -35.68 18.92
C THR A 352 -13.81 -35.93 17.58
N ALA A 353 -13.41 -34.87 16.88
CA ALA A 353 -12.67 -34.98 15.62
C ALA A 353 -11.28 -34.38 15.75
N GLN A 354 -10.31 -35.09 15.19
CA GLN A 354 -8.93 -34.64 14.99
C GLN A 354 -8.76 -34.07 13.59
N LEU A 355 -7.66 -33.33 13.39
CA LEU A 355 -7.26 -32.83 12.09
C LEU A 355 -7.13 -33.97 11.06
N GLY A 356 -7.81 -33.83 9.93
CA GLY A 356 -7.87 -34.82 8.86
C GLY A 356 -9.12 -35.70 8.89
N GLU A 357 -9.88 -35.70 9.99
CA GLU A 357 -11.04 -36.56 10.14
C GLU A 357 -12.34 -35.92 9.63
N GLN A 358 -13.31 -36.77 9.28
CA GLN A 358 -14.67 -36.39 8.95
C GLN A 358 -15.66 -37.44 9.47
N PHE A 359 -16.80 -37.01 10.01
CA PHE A 359 -17.76 -37.90 10.66
C PHE A 359 -19.21 -37.50 10.37
N PRO A 360 -20.12 -38.47 10.15
CA PRO A 360 -21.55 -38.21 10.25
C PRO A 360 -21.95 -38.01 11.71
N LEU A 361 -22.67 -36.93 12.00
CA LEU A 361 -23.25 -36.67 13.32
C LEU A 361 -24.55 -37.48 13.46
N ARG A 362 -24.69 -38.24 14.55
CA ARG A 362 -25.81 -39.18 14.74
C ARG A 362 -26.50 -38.98 16.09
N GLN A 363 -27.81 -39.20 16.09
CA GLN A 363 -28.64 -39.33 17.29
C GLN A 363 -29.43 -40.64 17.16
N GLY A 364 -28.99 -41.68 17.87
CA GLY A 364 -29.40 -43.06 17.58
C GLY A 364 -28.96 -43.47 16.17
N ASP A 365 -29.86 -44.09 15.40
CA ASP A 365 -29.58 -44.52 14.02
C ASP A 365 -29.69 -43.40 12.97
N ARG A 366 -30.23 -42.23 13.35
CA ARG A 366 -30.47 -41.09 12.44
C ARG A 366 -29.22 -40.24 12.28
N VAL A 367 -28.81 -39.97 11.03
CA VAL A 367 -27.80 -38.95 10.71
C VAL A 367 -28.46 -37.58 10.76
N ILE A 368 -27.93 -36.69 11.59
CA ILE A 368 -28.45 -35.35 11.83
C ILE A 368 -27.52 -34.25 11.34
N GLY A 369 -26.34 -34.61 10.84
CA GLY A 369 -25.36 -33.65 10.34
C GLY A 369 -24.05 -34.30 9.94
N LYS A 370 -23.04 -33.49 9.64
CA LYS A 370 -21.66 -33.93 9.38
C LYS A 370 -20.66 -32.92 9.94
N LEU A 371 -19.52 -33.42 10.39
CA LEU A 371 -18.38 -32.63 10.84
C LEU A 371 -17.17 -32.96 9.98
N TYR A 372 -16.51 -31.93 9.48
CA TYR A 372 -15.27 -32.01 8.71
C TYR A 372 -14.17 -31.24 9.45
N HIS A 373 -13.01 -31.86 9.66
CA HIS A 373 -11.83 -31.20 10.19
C HIS A 373 -10.70 -31.31 9.19
N ARG A 374 -10.57 -30.30 8.34
CA ARG A 374 -9.74 -30.33 7.15
C ARG A 374 -8.39 -29.64 7.35
N PRO A 375 -7.27 -30.28 6.97
CA PRO A 375 -5.97 -29.64 6.88
C PRO A 375 -5.75 -28.93 5.53
N HIS A 376 -4.86 -27.93 5.54
CA HIS A 376 -4.27 -27.25 4.38
C HIS A 376 -5.28 -26.82 3.29
N GLU A 377 -5.98 -25.72 3.54
CA GLU A 377 -6.74 -25.02 2.50
C GLU A 377 -5.78 -24.46 1.43
N PRO A 378 -5.88 -24.82 0.13
CA PRO A 378 -4.86 -24.46 -0.87
C PRO A 378 -4.61 -22.97 -1.11
N ASN A 379 -5.52 -22.07 -0.72
CA ASN A 379 -5.35 -20.64 -0.93
C ASN A 379 -4.76 -19.92 0.29
N THR A 380 -4.97 -20.44 1.50
CA THR A 380 -4.43 -19.83 2.75
C THR A 380 -3.41 -20.69 3.48
N HIS A 381 -3.36 -21.99 3.19
CA HIS A 381 -2.69 -23.05 3.94
C HIS A 381 -3.24 -23.29 5.35
N ASP A 382 -4.31 -22.60 5.72
CA ASP A 382 -4.96 -22.75 7.02
C ASP A 382 -5.69 -24.08 7.17
N HIS A 383 -6.03 -24.40 8.41
CA HIS A 383 -6.91 -25.49 8.74
C HIS A 383 -8.34 -24.98 8.93
N HIS A 384 -9.31 -25.85 8.65
CA HIS A 384 -10.71 -25.50 8.58
C HIS A 384 -11.57 -26.60 9.20
N ILE A 385 -12.37 -26.25 10.20
CA ILE A 385 -13.41 -27.12 10.74
C ILE A 385 -14.76 -26.64 10.21
N GLN A 386 -15.59 -27.55 9.71
CA GLN A 386 -16.93 -27.24 9.22
C GLN A 386 -17.94 -28.22 9.81
N ILE A 387 -18.97 -27.69 10.46
CA ILE A 387 -20.05 -28.45 11.06
C ILE A 387 -21.34 -28.10 10.30
N PHE A 388 -21.96 -29.13 9.72
CA PHE A 388 -23.28 -29.05 9.11
C PHE A 388 -24.30 -29.75 10.01
N LEU A 389 -25.35 -29.04 10.40
CA LEU A 389 -26.55 -29.60 10.99
C LEU A 389 -27.63 -29.66 9.92
N TYR A 390 -28.21 -30.83 9.71
CA TYR A 390 -29.34 -31.02 8.81
C TYR A 390 -30.65 -30.62 9.50
N PRO A 391 -31.75 -30.37 8.76
CA PRO A 391 -33.06 -30.00 9.32
C PRO A 391 -33.61 -30.93 10.42
N SER A 392 -33.08 -32.15 10.51
CA SER A 392 -33.44 -33.11 11.54
C SER A 392 -32.65 -32.96 12.85
N ALA A 393 -31.65 -32.10 12.91
CA ALA A 393 -30.87 -31.86 14.12
C ALA A 393 -31.74 -31.20 15.21
N PRO A 394 -31.55 -31.54 16.50
CA PRO A 394 -32.29 -30.90 17.58
C PRO A 394 -32.00 -29.40 17.70
N GLU A 395 -33.03 -28.63 18.01
CA GLU A 395 -32.93 -27.23 18.39
C GLU A 395 -32.24 -27.04 19.76
N GLY A 396 -31.78 -25.82 20.04
CA GLY A 396 -31.22 -25.43 21.35
C GLY A 396 -29.71 -25.18 21.33
N ASN A 397 -29.09 -25.32 22.50
CA ASN A 397 -27.73 -24.85 22.77
C ASN A 397 -26.70 -25.94 22.48
N TRP A 398 -26.16 -25.94 21.27
CA TRP A 398 -25.02 -26.77 20.90
C TRP A 398 -23.73 -26.23 21.50
N GLN A 399 -22.86 -27.12 21.96
CA GLN A 399 -21.60 -26.73 22.56
C GLN A 399 -20.44 -27.22 21.70
N VAL A 400 -19.65 -26.28 21.22
CA VAL A 400 -18.42 -26.52 20.45
C VAL A 400 -17.24 -26.26 21.37
N THR A 401 -16.36 -27.25 21.52
CA THR A 401 -15.13 -27.10 22.30
C THR A 401 -13.93 -27.38 21.41
N LEU A 402 -13.09 -26.37 21.20
CA LEU A 402 -11.81 -26.47 20.53
C LEU A 402 -10.74 -26.79 21.57
N ILE A 403 -9.93 -27.81 21.31
CA ILE A 403 -8.88 -28.27 22.23
C ILE A 403 -7.56 -28.14 21.49
N GLY A 404 -6.70 -27.24 21.97
CA GLY A 404 -5.37 -27.09 21.37
C GLY A 404 -4.50 -28.33 21.61
N LYS A 405 -3.99 -28.94 20.55
CA LYS A 405 -3.02 -30.04 20.63
C LYS A 405 -1.62 -29.49 20.50
N ASP A 406 -1.30 -29.01 19.30
CA ASP A 406 -0.03 -28.36 18.99
C ASP A 406 -0.32 -26.90 18.61
N ILE A 407 0.18 -25.94 19.39
CA ILE A 407 -0.18 -24.54 19.24
C ILE A 407 1.06 -23.67 19.04
N VAL A 408 1.04 -22.90 17.97
CA VAL A 408 2.02 -21.91 17.53
C VAL A 408 1.40 -20.51 17.59
N ASP A 409 0.28 -20.31 16.89
CA ASP A 409 -0.47 -19.04 16.88
C ASP A 409 -1.62 -19.10 17.90
N GLY A 410 -2.45 -20.14 17.77
CA GLY A 410 -3.59 -20.41 18.64
C GLY A 410 -4.83 -19.56 18.34
N ARG A 411 -4.73 -18.55 17.47
CA ARG A 411 -5.87 -17.74 17.04
C ARG A 411 -6.83 -18.56 16.19
N PHE A 412 -8.12 -18.36 16.41
CA PHE A 412 -9.19 -18.88 15.57
C PHE A 412 -10.28 -17.85 15.38
N HIS A 413 -10.98 -17.98 14.26
CA HIS A 413 -12.23 -17.29 13.99
C HIS A 413 -13.29 -18.33 13.65
N ALA A 414 -14.51 -18.14 14.14
CA ALA A 414 -15.63 -18.98 13.80
C ALA A 414 -16.82 -18.14 13.33
N TRP A 415 -17.43 -18.57 12.23
CA TRP A 415 -18.60 -17.93 11.63
C TRP A 415 -19.74 -18.91 11.49
N ILE A 416 -20.95 -18.41 11.72
CA ILE A 416 -22.19 -19.11 11.42
C ILE A 416 -22.65 -18.66 10.03
N GLU A 417 -22.87 -19.63 9.14
CA GLU A 417 -23.42 -19.37 7.82
C GLU A 417 -24.87 -18.92 7.94
N ARG A 418 -25.30 -18.16 6.95
CA ARG A 418 -26.60 -17.54 6.96
C ARG A 418 -27.75 -18.54 6.76
N ASP A 419 -28.80 -18.44 7.58
CA ASP A 419 -30.10 -19.04 7.29
C ASP A 419 -30.94 -18.08 6.41
N VAL A 420 -31.23 -18.58 5.22
CA VAL A 420 -31.93 -17.86 4.16
C VAL A 420 -33.35 -18.34 3.97
N ALA A 421 -33.68 -19.54 4.49
CA ALA A 421 -34.98 -20.14 4.35
C ALA A 421 -35.94 -19.63 5.43
N LEU A 422 -35.43 -19.35 6.64
CA LEU A 422 -36.17 -18.70 7.72
C LEU A 422 -35.34 -17.59 8.37
N PRO A 423 -35.21 -16.39 7.76
CA PRO A 423 -34.34 -15.32 8.26
C PRO A 423 -34.63 -14.84 9.70
N GLY A 424 -35.83 -15.11 10.24
CA GLY A 424 -36.18 -14.83 11.64
C GLY A 424 -35.62 -15.85 12.64
N CYS A 425 -35.06 -16.96 12.16
CA CYS A 425 -34.56 -18.09 12.93
C CYS A 425 -33.05 -18.30 12.79
N GLN A 426 -32.32 -17.30 12.26
CA GLN A 426 -30.85 -17.32 12.11
C GLN A 426 -30.17 -17.82 13.40
N SER A 427 -29.47 -18.95 13.31
CA SER A 427 -28.67 -19.42 14.44
C SER A 427 -27.53 -18.44 14.75
N GLN A 428 -27.15 -18.40 16.02
CA GLN A 428 -26.27 -17.37 16.56
C GLN A 428 -25.36 -17.93 17.65
N PHE A 429 -24.27 -17.23 17.93
CA PHE A 429 -23.50 -17.47 19.15
C PHE A 429 -24.25 -16.89 20.35
N ASP A 430 -24.01 -17.49 21.53
CA ASP A 430 -24.43 -16.89 22.78
C ASP A 430 -23.85 -15.46 22.92
N ALA A 431 -24.57 -14.58 23.61
CA ALA A 431 -24.18 -13.18 23.78
C ALA A 431 -22.80 -13.02 24.41
N GLU A 432 -22.41 -13.93 25.31
CA GLU A 432 -21.11 -13.89 25.99
C GLU A 432 -19.95 -14.36 25.08
N ASP A 433 -20.25 -15.14 24.05
CA ASP A 433 -19.26 -15.67 23.10
C ASP A 433 -19.13 -14.79 21.84
N ALA A 434 -20.18 -14.06 21.49
CA ALA A 434 -20.28 -13.32 20.24
C ALA A 434 -19.36 -12.09 20.17
N ILE A 435 -18.80 -11.86 18.99
CA ILE A 435 -17.97 -10.69 18.67
C ILE A 435 -18.60 -9.97 17.48
N HIS A 436 -18.65 -8.63 17.57
CA HIS A 436 -19.34 -7.77 16.60
C HIS A 436 -18.41 -7.26 15.47
N TYR A 437 -17.13 -7.55 15.55
CA TYR A 437 -16.08 -7.27 14.54
C TYR A 437 -15.82 -8.49 13.66
N CYS A 438 -15.14 -8.32 12.52
CA CYS A 438 -14.96 -9.37 11.51
C CYS A 438 -16.29 -9.97 11.00
N THR A 439 -17.30 -9.11 10.86
CA THR A 439 -18.67 -9.48 10.46
C THR A 439 -18.99 -9.13 9.00
N THR A 440 -18.01 -8.65 8.23
CA THR A 440 -18.18 -8.37 6.80
C THR A 440 -18.58 -9.63 6.03
N GLY A 441 -19.32 -9.46 4.94
CA GLY A 441 -19.66 -10.57 4.05
C GLY A 441 -18.41 -11.15 3.40
N THR A 442 -18.32 -12.47 3.27
CA THR A 442 -17.07 -13.13 2.87
C THR A 442 -16.57 -12.71 1.51
N ILE A 443 -17.44 -12.37 0.56
CA ILE A 443 -17.05 -12.03 -0.82
C ILE A 443 -16.68 -10.56 -1.04
N CYS A 444 -16.75 -9.70 -0.02
CA CYS A 444 -16.44 -8.27 -0.12
C CYS A 444 -15.05 -7.88 0.44
N ASN A 445 -14.23 -8.86 0.83
CA ASN A 445 -12.92 -8.63 1.41
C ASN A 445 -11.78 -8.67 0.36
N GLY A 446 -12.10 -8.55 -0.93
CA GLY A 446 -11.11 -8.41 -2.01
C GLY A 446 -10.16 -7.22 -1.80
N PHE A 447 -8.98 -7.30 -2.40
CA PHE A 447 -7.94 -6.27 -2.30
C PHE A 447 -8.23 -5.06 -3.19
N ARG A 448 -9.00 -5.24 -4.25
CA ARG A 448 -9.27 -4.21 -5.27
C ARG A 448 -10.75 -3.86 -5.38
N THR A 449 -11.66 -4.72 -4.94
CA THR A 449 -13.08 -4.37 -4.82
C THR A 449 -13.32 -3.38 -3.67
N ILE A 450 -14.45 -2.67 -3.73
CA ILE A 450 -14.82 -1.63 -2.75
C ILE A 450 -16.01 -2.12 -1.93
N ALA A 451 -15.81 -2.35 -0.64
CA ALA A 451 -16.85 -2.73 0.32
C ALA A 451 -17.46 -1.49 0.98
N VAL A 452 -18.78 -1.44 1.04
CA VAL A 452 -19.53 -0.25 1.46
C VAL A 452 -20.41 -0.55 2.67
N GLY A 453 -20.14 0.15 3.77
CA GLY A 453 -20.99 0.16 4.96
C GLY A 453 -22.15 1.16 4.84
N ALA A 454 -23.10 1.09 5.78
CA ALA A 454 -24.32 1.91 5.75
C ALA A 454 -24.40 2.84 6.95
N TYR A 455 -24.75 4.10 6.71
CA TYR A 455 -25.14 5.05 7.75
C TYR A 455 -26.57 5.58 7.54
N ASN A 456 -27.12 6.20 8.59
CA ASN A 456 -28.43 6.82 8.56
C ASN A 456 -28.36 8.28 8.08
N PRO A 457 -28.76 8.59 6.84
CA PRO A 457 -28.69 9.96 6.32
C PRO A 457 -29.73 10.91 6.94
N HIS A 458 -30.74 10.37 7.64
CA HIS A 458 -31.83 11.14 8.24
C HIS A 458 -31.53 11.59 9.67
N SER A 459 -30.50 11.02 10.30
CA SER A 459 -30.00 11.46 11.60
C SER A 459 -29.08 12.67 11.42
N PRO A 460 -29.19 13.74 12.23
CA PRO A 460 -28.28 14.89 12.15
C PRO A 460 -26.82 14.53 12.47
N ARG A 461 -26.57 13.35 13.04
CA ARG A 461 -25.24 12.84 13.38
C ARG A 461 -24.70 11.80 12.39
N TRP A 462 -25.49 11.45 11.36
CA TRP A 462 -25.14 10.42 10.38
C TRP A 462 -24.65 9.10 11.00
N GLU A 463 -25.35 8.67 12.05
CA GLU A 463 -24.97 7.48 12.81
C GLU A 463 -24.88 6.24 11.91
N ILE A 464 -23.86 5.43 12.14
CA ILE A 464 -23.68 4.18 11.43
C ILE A 464 -24.89 3.25 11.69
N GLY A 465 -25.40 2.59 10.66
CA GLY A 465 -26.52 1.67 10.81
C GLY A 465 -26.11 0.52 11.72
N ARG A 466 -26.91 0.23 12.76
CA ARG A 466 -26.60 -0.81 13.76
C ARG A 466 -26.23 -2.16 13.14
N PHE A 467 -26.90 -2.50 12.03
CA PHE A 467 -26.71 -3.72 11.26
C PHE A 467 -25.43 -3.73 10.42
N SER A 468 -24.87 -2.58 10.05
CA SER A 468 -23.77 -2.48 9.09
C SER A 468 -22.56 -3.23 9.63
N SER A 469 -22.17 -4.30 8.94
CA SER A 469 -21.03 -5.15 9.29
C SER A 469 -19.75 -4.35 9.49
N ALA A 470 -18.89 -4.87 10.35
CA ALA A 470 -17.62 -4.26 10.74
C ALA A 470 -16.45 -5.15 10.36
N GLY A 471 -15.34 -4.52 9.99
CA GLY A 471 -14.04 -5.18 9.90
C GLY A 471 -13.46 -5.46 11.30
N PRO A 472 -12.13 -5.62 11.42
CA PRO A 472 -11.23 -5.84 10.29
C PRO A 472 -11.61 -7.11 9.51
N THR A 473 -10.98 -7.33 8.36
CA THR A 473 -10.94 -8.67 7.77
C THR A 473 -10.21 -9.64 8.70
N ARG A 474 -10.28 -10.95 8.46
CA ARG A 474 -9.58 -11.96 9.29
C ARG A 474 -8.07 -11.71 9.34
N ASP A 475 -7.49 -11.21 8.25
CA ASP A 475 -6.07 -10.84 8.12
C ASP A 475 -5.74 -9.42 8.63
N GLY A 476 -6.71 -8.69 9.18
CA GLY A 476 -6.48 -7.41 9.86
C GLY A 476 -6.64 -6.16 8.99
N ARG A 477 -7.05 -6.27 7.72
CA ARG A 477 -7.27 -5.12 6.84
C ARG A 477 -8.51 -4.33 7.25
N GLU A 478 -8.44 -3.01 7.09
CA GLU A 478 -9.57 -2.12 7.33
C GLU A 478 -10.67 -2.33 6.28
N LYS A 479 -11.84 -2.77 6.75
CA LYS A 479 -13.09 -2.86 6.00
C LYS A 479 -14.24 -2.41 6.92
N PRO A 480 -15.36 -1.87 6.39
CA PRO A 480 -15.59 -1.52 4.99
C PRO A 480 -14.60 -0.46 4.50
N ASP A 481 -14.45 -0.28 3.19
CA ASP A 481 -13.54 0.74 2.65
C ASP A 481 -14.10 2.16 2.87
N ILE A 482 -15.43 2.31 2.80
CA ILE A 482 -16.16 3.59 2.91
C ILE A 482 -17.60 3.33 3.38
N VAL A 483 -18.30 4.35 3.86
CA VAL A 483 -19.73 4.27 4.21
C VAL A 483 -20.59 5.22 3.38
N ALA A 484 -21.82 4.80 3.06
CA ALA A 484 -22.77 5.56 2.26
C ALA A 484 -24.20 5.47 2.86
N PRO A 485 -25.15 6.33 2.42
CA PRO A 485 -26.53 6.30 2.92
C PRO A 485 -27.19 4.93 2.72
N GLY A 486 -27.64 4.30 3.81
CA GLY A 486 -28.22 2.94 3.75
C GLY A 486 -29.42 2.68 4.66
N VAL A 487 -29.87 3.65 5.46
CA VAL A 487 -31.05 3.50 6.34
C VAL A 487 -32.24 4.29 5.80
N GLY A 488 -33.37 3.61 5.61
CA GLY A 488 -34.63 4.22 5.19
C GLY A 488 -34.57 4.83 3.80
N ILE A 489 -33.74 4.29 2.90
CA ILE A 489 -33.52 4.85 1.56
C ILE A 489 -34.75 4.61 0.71
N LEU A 490 -35.33 5.70 0.24
CA LEU A 490 -36.44 5.68 -0.70
C LEU A 490 -35.91 5.54 -2.12
N ALA A 491 -36.44 4.62 -2.92
CA ALA A 491 -36.17 4.49 -4.35
C ALA A 491 -37.34 3.81 -5.09
N ALA A 492 -37.14 3.50 -6.38
CA ALA A 492 -38.15 2.86 -7.23
C ALA A 492 -38.69 1.56 -6.62
N ARG A 493 -40.01 1.37 -6.75
CA ARG A 493 -40.72 0.14 -6.45
C ARG A 493 -41.10 -0.52 -7.77
N SER A 494 -40.77 -1.80 -7.93
CA SER A 494 -41.19 -2.56 -9.10
C SER A 494 -42.71 -2.77 -9.15
N ALA A 495 -43.25 -2.95 -10.34
CA ALA A 495 -44.64 -3.32 -10.54
C ALA A 495 -45.04 -4.61 -9.79
N PRO A 496 -46.11 -4.59 -8.97
CA PRO A 496 -46.63 -5.77 -8.31
C PRO A 496 -47.37 -6.69 -9.31
N ARG A 497 -47.53 -7.97 -8.95
CA ARG A 497 -48.31 -8.93 -9.76
C ARG A 497 -49.82 -8.67 -9.72
N SER A 498 -50.32 -8.09 -8.63
CA SER A 498 -51.73 -7.69 -8.49
C SER A 498 -51.89 -6.25 -8.97
N ARG A 499 -53.01 -5.94 -9.66
CA ARG A 499 -53.35 -4.57 -10.13
C ARG A 499 -53.75 -3.60 -8.99
N ALA A 500 -53.25 -3.81 -7.77
CA ALA A 500 -53.51 -2.87 -6.69
C ALA A 500 -52.78 -1.55 -6.98
N ASP A 501 -53.47 -0.43 -6.78
CA ASP A 501 -52.89 0.90 -6.92
C ASP A 501 -51.87 1.10 -5.79
N THR A 502 -50.59 0.93 -6.09
CA THR A 502 -49.50 1.01 -5.12
C THR A 502 -48.52 2.09 -5.53
N SER A 503 -48.01 2.85 -4.55
CA SER A 503 -46.98 3.88 -4.75
C SER A 503 -45.82 3.37 -5.63
N PRO A 504 -45.33 4.15 -6.63
CA PRO A 504 -44.18 3.78 -7.46
C PRO A 504 -42.85 3.78 -6.69
N LEU A 505 -42.86 4.10 -5.40
CA LEU A 505 -41.68 4.22 -4.55
C LEU A 505 -41.82 3.37 -3.29
N THR A 506 -40.68 2.92 -2.77
CA THR A 506 -40.59 2.13 -1.53
C THR A 506 -39.33 2.48 -0.76
N ARG A 507 -39.35 2.34 0.57
CA ARG A 507 -38.19 2.54 1.45
C ARG A 507 -37.60 1.19 1.84
N LYS A 508 -36.27 1.09 1.79
CA LYS A 508 -35.52 -0.10 2.23
C LYS A 508 -34.27 0.31 2.99
N SER A 509 -33.81 -0.56 3.87
CA SER A 509 -32.60 -0.38 4.68
C SER A 509 -31.64 -1.55 4.51
N GLY A 510 -30.35 -1.24 4.44
CA GLY A 510 -29.27 -2.21 4.31
C GLY A 510 -28.02 -1.62 3.68
N THR A 511 -26.87 -2.29 3.86
CA THR A 511 -25.63 -1.99 3.10
C THR A 511 -25.84 -2.16 1.59
N SER A 512 -26.83 -2.96 1.18
CA SER A 512 -27.31 -3.04 -0.19
C SER A 512 -27.83 -1.74 -0.78
N MET A 513 -28.37 -0.83 0.04
CA MET A 513 -28.80 0.50 -0.41
C MET A 513 -27.63 1.49 -0.40
N ALA A 514 -26.58 1.23 0.38
CA ALA A 514 -25.38 2.07 0.46
C ALA A 514 -24.45 1.85 -0.75
N ALA A 515 -24.14 0.60 -1.10
CA ALA A 515 -23.29 0.23 -2.23
C ALA A 515 -23.64 0.94 -3.57
N PRO A 516 -24.92 1.04 -4.01
CA PRO A 516 -25.25 1.68 -5.27
C PRO A 516 -25.00 3.21 -5.28
N HIS A 517 -24.92 3.87 -4.12
CA HIS A 517 -24.48 5.28 -4.07
C HIS A 517 -23.02 5.39 -4.54
N VAL A 518 -22.15 4.53 -4.01
CA VAL A 518 -20.72 4.49 -4.38
C VAL A 518 -20.54 4.04 -5.83
N ALA A 519 -21.28 3.03 -6.28
CA ALA A 519 -21.24 2.59 -7.68
C ALA A 519 -21.61 3.72 -8.65
N GLY A 520 -22.69 4.45 -8.34
CA GLY A 520 -23.09 5.61 -9.12
C GLY A 520 -22.04 6.73 -9.09
N THR A 521 -21.41 7.01 -7.95
CA THR A 521 -20.33 8.01 -7.85
C THR A 521 -19.14 7.65 -8.72
N ILE A 522 -18.71 6.38 -8.72
CA ILE A 522 -17.63 5.92 -9.60
C ILE A 522 -18.01 6.06 -11.08
N ALA A 523 -19.28 5.86 -11.44
CA ALA A 523 -19.73 6.14 -12.81
C ALA A 523 -19.60 7.62 -13.18
N LEU A 524 -19.87 8.53 -12.24
CA LEU A 524 -19.62 9.96 -12.45
C LEU A 524 -18.12 10.26 -12.56
N MET A 525 -17.28 9.62 -11.74
CA MET A 525 -15.81 9.76 -11.82
C MET A 525 -15.28 9.28 -13.17
N PHE A 526 -15.79 8.17 -13.70
CA PHE A 526 -15.39 7.65 -15.01
C PHE A 526 -15.83 8.54 -16.18
N GLU A 527 -16.95 9.27 -16.05
CA GLU A 527 -17.33 10.31 -17.02
C GLU A 527 -16.45 11.57 -16.88
N ALA A 528 -16.17 11.99 -15.65
CA ALA A 528 -15.37 13.19 -15.35
C ALA A 528 -13.90 13.05 -15.75
N ALA A 529 -13.35 11.85 -15.63
CA ALA A 529 -11.93 11.60 -15.88
C ALA A 529 -11.59 11.78 -17.37
N LYS A 530 -10.50 12.52 -17.63
CA LYS A 530 -10.01 12.77 -18.99
C LYS A 530 -9.37 11.53 -19.64
N ARG A 531 -9.06 10.52 -18.84
CA ARG A 531 -8.58 9.20 -19.27
C ARG A 531 -9.25 8.09 -18.43
N PRO A 532 -9.29 6.84 -18.91
CA PRO A 532 -9.72 5.72 -18.09
C PRO A 532 -8.86 5.61 -16.81
N LEU A 533 -9.53 5.58 -15.66
CA LEU A 533 -8.89 5.39 -14.35
C LEU A 533 -8.73 3.91 -14.06
N ASP A 534 -7.55 3.46 -13.63
CA ASP A 534 -7.42 2.09 -13.11
C ASP A 534 -8.04 1.96 -11.71
N ILE A 535 -8.22 0.72 -11.24
CA ILE A 535 -8.91 0.47 -9.97
C ILE A 535 -8.13 0.98 -8.74
N VAL A 536 -6.79 1.06 -8.80
CA VAL A 536 -5.98 1.56 -7.68
C VAL A 536 -6.16 3.07 -7.56
N GLU A 537 -6.06 3.79 -8.68
CA GLU A 537 -6.30 5.23 -8.74
C GLU A 537 -7.76 5.58 -8.41
N THR A 538 -8.73 4.79 -8.90
CA THR A 538 -10.15 4.96 -8.58
C THR A 538 -10.39 4.87 -7.07
N ARG A 539 -9.78 3.86 -6.41
CA ARG A 539 -9.86 3.72 -4.95
C ARG A 539 -9.19 4.89 -4.24
N GLN A 540 -8.00 5.31 -4.67
CA GLN A 540 -7.29 6.42 -4.04
C GLN A 540 -8.10 7.72 -4.09
N LEU A 541 -8.67 8.05 -5.25
CA LEU A 541 -9.49 9.25 -5.43
C LEU A 541 -10.79 9.17 -4.63
N LEU A 542 -11.49 8.03 -4.65
CA LEU A 542 -12.75 7.85 -3.91
C LEU A 542 -12.53 7.90 -2.39
N LEU A 543 -11.57 7.13 -1.89
CA LEU A 543 -11.32 6.95 -0.45
C LEU A 543 -10.58 8.15 0.15
N GLY A 544 -9.67 8.77 -0.60
CA GLY A 544 -8.93 9.96 -0.18
C GLY A 544 -9.81 11.20 -0.03
N ASN A 545 -10.91 11.27 -0.79
CA ASN A 545 -11.88 12.36 -0.71
C ASN A 545 -13.12 12.02 0.13
N ALA A 546 -13.12 10.91 0.86
CA ALA A 546 -14.21 10.61 1.79
C ALA A 546 -14.22 11.64 2.94
N GLN A 547 -15.41 12.10 3.31
CA GLN A 547 -15.59 12.99 4.46
C GLN A 547 -15.29 12.21 5.75
N LYS A 548 -14.32 12.68 6.53
CA LYS A 548 -13.87 11.98 7.73
C LYS A 548 -14.94 12.01 8.84
N PRO A 549 -15.11 10.90 9.58
CA PRO A 549 -15.91 10.91 10.80
C PRO A 549 -15.17 11.66 11.92
N ALA A 550 -15.79 11.79 13.09
CA ALA A 550 -15.13 12.34 14.27
C ALA A 550 -13.85 11.55 14.61
N ALA A 551 -12.86 12.19 15.23
CA ALA A 551 -11.53 11.60 15.45
C ALA A 551 -11.55 10.30 16.29
N GLU A 552 -12.56 10.15 17.13
CA GLU A 552 -12.82 8.99 18.00
C GLU A 552 -13.65 7.87 17.33
N ALA A 553 -14.01 8.02 16.06
CA ALA A 553 -14.86 7.06 15.37
C ALA A 553 -14.11 5.76 15.03
N ASP A 554 -14.80 4.64 15.19
CA ASP A 554 -14.27 3.30 14.92
C ASP A 554 -14.01 3.06 13.43
N LEU A 555 -12.74 3.06 13.02
CA LEU A 555 -12.35 2.86 11.62
C LEU A 555 -12.82 1.52 11.04
N PHE A 556 -13.03 0.48 11.84
CA PHE A 556 -13.59 -0.80 11.35
C PHE A 556 -15.10 -0.74 11.09
N ARG A 557 -15.74 0.37 11.46
CA ARG A 557 -17.15 0.68 11.13
C ARG A 557 -17.27 1.69 10.00
N PHE A 558 -16.35 2.66 9.92
CA PHE A 558 -16.43 3.80 9.00
C PHE A 558 -15.50 3.69 7.78
N GLY A 559 -14.47 2.85 7.84
CA GLY A 559 -13.43 2.81 6.82
C GLY A 559 -12.78 4.18 6.63
N SER A 560 -12.69 4.60 5.37
CA SER A 560 -12.14 5.90 4.99
C SER A 560 -13.04 7.09 5.36
N GLY A 561 -14.31 6.84 5.73
CA GLY A 561 -15.29 7.85 6.11
C GLY A 561 -16.56 7.82 5.26
N TYR A 562 -17.33 8.91 5.30
CA TYR A 562 -18.56 9.08 4.54
C TYR A 562 -18.28 9.40 3.07
N LEU A 563 -19.04 8.79 2.16
CA LEU A 563 -18.99 9.09 0.73
C LEU A 563 -19.21 10.58 0.46
N HIS A 564 -18.22 11.24 -0.16
CA HIS A 564 -18.34 12.61 -0.63
C HIS A 564 -18.31 12.67 -2.17
N ILE A 565 -19.48 12.83 -2.78
CA ILE A 565 -19.68 12.65 -4.22
C ILE A 565 -18.96 13.75 -5.02
N GLU A 566 -19.10 15.01 -4.59
CA GLU A 566 -18.59 16.17 -5.33
C GLU A 566 -17.07 16.14 -5.41
N ASP A 567 -16.39 15.99 -4.27
CA ASP A 567 -14.92 15.97 -4.23
C ASP A 567 -14.35 14.76 -4.98
N SER A 568 -15.01 13.59 -4.90
CA SER A 568 -14.60 12.41 -5.67
C SER A 568 -14.62 12.68 -7.18
N VAL A 569 -15.65 13.38 -7.66
CA VAL A 569 -15.78 13.74 -9.08
C VAL A 569 -14.82 14.87 -9.46
N VAL A 570 -14.65 15.89 -8.62
CA VAL A 570 -13.68 16.97 -8.83
C VAL A 570 -12.26 16.41 -8.92
N ALA A 571 -11.88 15.51 -8.02
CA ALA A 571 -10.58 14.86 -8.06
C ALA A 571 -10.38 14.05 -9.35
N ALA A 572 -11.41 13.33 -9.81
CA ALA A 572 -11.36 12.61 -11.09
C ALA A 572 -11.17 13.56 -12.30
N ARG A 573 -11.80 14.74 -12.33
CA ARG A 573 -11.60 15.75 -13.39
C ARG A 573 -10.18 16.30 -13.46
N GLN A 574 -9.52 16.37 -12.30
CA GLN A 574 -8.18 16.95 -12.17
C GLN A 574 -7.07 16.00 -12.65
N VAL A 575 -7.38 14.72 -12.86
CA VAL A 575 -6.45 13.75 -13.46
C VAL A 575 -6.08 14.22 -14.87
N GLN A 576 -4.80 14.57 -15.06
CA GLN A 576 -4.28 15.09 -16.33
C GLN A 576 -4.22 13.98 -17.41
N GLU A 577 -4.45 14.36 -18.66
CA GLU A 577 -4.14 13.50 -19.82
C GLU A 577 -2.63 13.27 -19.86
N GLN A 578 -2.18 12.03 -19.70
CA GLN A 578 -0.81 11.67 -20.08
C GLN A 578 -0.71 11.71 -21.61
N ALA A 579 0.32 12.37 -22.13
CA ALA A 579 0.63 12.34 -23.56
C ALA A 579 0.79 10.88 -24.01
N VAL A 580 -0.07 10.44 -24.94
CA VAL A 580 0.02 9.12 -25.54
C VAL A 580 1.31 9.06 -26.38
N LEU A 581 2.33 8.38 -25.86
CA LEU A 581 3.43 7.89 -26.68
C LEU A 581 2.88 6.77 -27.58
N PRO A 582 3.16 6.77 -28.90
CA PRO A 582 2.64 5.75 -29.80
C PRO A 582 3.18 4.37 -29.41
N THR A 583 2.30 3.50 -28.92
CA THR A 583 2.62 2.11 -28.61
C THR A 583 2.78 1.34 -29.92
N GLY A 584 4.02 0.96 -30.21
CA GLY A 584 4.36 0.10 -31.32
C GLY A 584 3.83 -1.32 -31.14
N ARG A 585 2.89 -1.68 -32.02
CA ARG A 585 2.53 -3.02 -32.54
C ARG A 585 1.74 -3.97 -31.62
N SER A 586 0.43 -3.93 -31.81
CA SER A 586 -0.45 -5.12 -31.79
C SER A 586 0.10 -6.21 -32.72
N ARG A 587 0.40 -7.39 -32.16
CA ARG A 587 0.53 -8.63 -32.93
C ARG A 587 -0.89 -9.14 -33.22
N ALA A 588 -1.40 -8.80 -34.40
CA ALA A 588 -2.57 -9.46 -34.96
C ALA A 588 -2.22 -10.93 -35.23
N THR A 589 -2.93 -11.85 -34.57
CA THR A 589 -2.97 -13.27 -34.90
C THR A 589 -3.76 -13.46 -36.20
N GLN A 590 -3.06 -13.48 -37.34
CA GLN A 590 -3.64 -14.01 -38.58
C GLN A 590 -3.58 -15.53 -38.57
N ALA A 591 -4.75 -16.16 -38.73
CA ALA A 591 -4.90 -17.59 -39.01
C ALA A 591 -4.21 -17.96 -40.34
N PRO A 592 -3.58 -19.13 -40.46
CA PRO A 592 -2.88 -19.51 -41.69
C PRO A 592 -3.88 -20.00 -42.73
N THR A 593 -4.05 -19.23 -43.80
CA THR A 593 -4.70 -19.71 -45.03
C THR A 593 -3.65 -20.41 -45.90
N ARG A 594 -3.87 -21.70 -46.16
CA ARG A 594 -3.16 -22.46 -47.20
C ARG A 594 -3.26 -21.72 -48.53
N GLN A 595 -2.14 -21.59 -49.27
CA GLN A 595 -2.10 -21.84 -50.72
C GLN A 595 -0.68 -21.78 -51.33
N HIS A 596 -0.39 -22.84 -52.09
CA HIS A 596 0.50 -22.96 -53.26
C HIS A 596 2.04 -22.89 -53.14
N PHE A 597 2.60 -24.10 -53.16
CA PHE A 597 3.88 -24.54 -53.74
C PHE A 597 4.26 -23.91 -55.09
N LEU A 598 5.58 -23.70 -55.29
CA LEU A 598 6.39 -23.88 -56.52
C LEU A 598 7.89 -23.82 -56.08
N SER A 599 8.58 -24.97 -55.85
CA SER A 599 9.56 -25.65 -56.74
C SER A 599 10.93 -24.94 -56.89
N PHE A 600 12.05 -25.29 -56.22
CA PHE A 600 13.10 -26.35 -56.43
C PHE A 600 14.50 -25.65 -56.47
N PRO A 601 15.69 -26.31 -56.34
CA PRO A 601 16.01 -27.68 -55.91
C PRO A 601 17.13 -27.79 -54.83
N LEU A 602 17.35 -29.06 -54.45
CA LEU A 602 18.28 -29.70 -53.51
C LEU A 602 19.78 -29.58 -53.84
N GLU A 603 20.64 -29.77 -52.82
CA GLU A 603 21.77 -30.73 -52.79
C GLU A 603 22.30 -30.83 -51.33
N ASP A 604 22.17 -32.01 -50.69
CA ASP A 604 23.25 -32.97 -50.33
C ASP A 604 24.04 -32.55 -49.06
N THR A 605 24.33 -33.34 -48.00
CA THR A 605 24.42 -34.79 -47.73
C THR A 605 24.61 -35.02 -46.19
N GLY A 606 24.28 -36.22 -45.68
CA GLY A 606 24.91 -36.90 -44.51
C GLY A 606 24.59 -36.37 -43.10
N MET A 607 23.72 -36.93 -42.25
CA MET A 607 23.58 -38.30 -41.69
C MET A 607 24.61 -38.67 -40.60
N TYR A 608 24.10 -39.21 -39.46
CA TYR A 608 24.74 -39.87 -38.29
C TYR A 608 25.28 -38.97 -37.15
N THR A 609 25.08 -39.24 -35.85
CA THR A 609 24.25 -40.19 -35.08
C THR A 609 24.16 -39.71 -33.63
N ASP A 610 23.14 -40.23 -32.95
CA ASP A 610 22.77 -39.98 -31.57
C ASP A 610 23.40 -41.02 -30.59
N VAL A 611 23.29 -40.69 -29.30
CA VAL A 611 23.32 -41.51 -28.07
C VAL A 611 24.63 -42.17 -27.59
N SER A 612 25.02 -41.87 -26.34
CA SER A 612 25.00 -42.79 -25.17
C SER A 612 26.18 -42.62 -24.18
N ASP A 613 25.78 -42.32 -22.94
CA ASP A 613 26.28 -42.77 -21.62
C ASP A 613 27.79 -42.70 -21.26
N ILE A 614 28.09 -42.16 -20.07
CA ILE A 614 28.59 -42.96 -18.92
C ILE A 614 28.78 -42.08 -17.68
N HIS A 615 28.30 -42.64 -16.57
CA HIS A 615 28.38 -42.21 -15.18
C HIS A 615 29.57 -42.91 -14.49
N ASP A 616 30.22 -42.21 -13.55
CA ASP A 616 31.01 -42.68 -12.38
C ASP A 616 32.32 -43.48 -12.51
N ALA A 617 33.39 -42.92 -11.91
CA ALA A 617 34.36 -43.66 -11.10
C ALA A 617 35.09 -42.73 -10.09
N VAL A 618 34.96 -43.08 -8.81
CA VAL A 618 35.69 -42.57 -7.63
C VAL A 618 36.94 -43.43 -7.38
N MET A 619 37.98 -42.87 -6.73
CA MET A 619 38.99 -43.48 -5.80
C MET A 619 40.43 -42.95 -6.07
N ASP A 620 41.42 -42.89 -5.18
CA ASP A 620 41.64 -42.48 -3.78
C ASP A 620 43.16 -42.70 -3.50
N ILE A 621 43.74 -42.08 -2.45
CA ILE A 621 45.06 -42.37 -1.78
C ILE A 621 46.35 -41.87 -2.51
N GLY A 622 47.40 -41.25 -1.92
CA GLY A 622 47.79 -40.85 -0.55
C GLY A 622 49.33 -40.69 -0.41
N GLU A 623 49.78 -39.81 0.53
CA GLU A 623 51.04 -39.86 1.34
C GLU A 623 52.44 -39.75 0.65
N GLN A 624 53.57 -39.24 1.19
CA GLN A 624 54.06 -38.84 2.54
C GLN A 624 55.48 -38.15 2.46
N ASP A 625 55.84 -37.34 3.47
CA ASP A 625 57.11 -37.17 4.26
C ASP A 625 58.52 -37.19 3.62
N GLU A 626 59.42 -36.20 3.82
CA GLU A 626 60.17 -35.66 5.01
C GLU A 626 61.60 -36.26 5.20
N THR A 627 62.51 -35.47 5.84
CA THR A 627 63.89 -35.74 6.37
C THR A 627 65.11 -35.39 5.46
N ILE A 628 66.30 -34.88 5.88
CA ILE A 628 67.01 -34.61 7.17
C ILE A 628 68.31 -33.76 6.91
N ALA A 629 68.82 -33.05 7.95
CA ALA A 629 70.24 -32.78 8.33
C ALA A 629 70.92 -31.37 8.22
N ASN A 630 71.14 -30.77 9.41
CA ASN A 630 72.41 -30.37 10.08
C ASN A 630 73.06 -28.94 10.03
N SER A 631 73.23 -28.40 11.26
CA SER A 631 74.30 -27.54 11.85
C SER A 631 74.41 -26.06 11.44
N SER A 632 74.57 -25.03 12.30
CA SER A 632 74.69 -24.91 13.78
C SER A 632 74.62 -23.41 14.20
N ASN A 633 73.84 -23.05 15.24
CA ASN A 633 74.01 -22.04 16.32
C ASN A 633 74.82 -20.72 16.08
N TYR A 634 74.47 -19.50 16.54
CA TYR A 634 73.81 -19.03 17.78
C TYR A 634 73.50 -17.49 17.68
N ASP A 635 72.46 -17.07 18.41
CA ASP A 635 72.27 -15.82 19.20
C ASP A 635 71.60 -14.52 18.68
N GLU A 636 70.84 -13.97 19.63
CA GLU A 636 69.84 -12.91 19.68
C GLU A 636 70.41 -11.49 19.57
N SER A 637 69.71 -10.62 18.84
CA SER A 637 69.54 -9.20 19.15
C SER A 637 68.55 -8.57 18.18
N ASN A 638 67.51 -8.00 18.75
CA ASN A 638 67.18 -6.58 18.66
C ASN A 638 67.55 -5.82 17.36
N LEU A 639 66.55 -5.03 16.95
CA LEU A 639 66.72 -3.68 16.40
C LEU A 639 67.28 -3.62 14.96
N ALA A 640 66.50 -3.09 14.03
CA ALA A 640 66.36 -1.64 13.84
C ALA A 640 67.71 -0.97 13.51
N ASN A 641 67.73 -0.29 12.37
CA ASN A 641 67.54 1.15 12.36
C ASN A 641 66.91 1.49 11.00
N GLU A 642 65.98 2.41 10.82
CA GLU A 642 65.20 3.31 11.66
C GLU A 642 64.27 3.93 10.59
N LEU A 643 62.96 4.09 10.83
CA LEU A 643 62.38 5.36 11.29
C LEU A 643 62.87 6.53 10.40
N GLU A 644 61.99 7.32 9.79
CA GLU A 644 60.94 8.03 10.51
C GLU A 644 60.02 8.77 9.51
N ILE A 645 58.77 8.97 9.95
CA ILE A 645 57.78 9.98 9.50
C ILE A 645 56.94 9.62 8.25
N THR A 646 55.74 9.09 8.48
CA THR A 646 54.56 9.97 8.36
C THR A 646 53.47 9.50 9.35
N LEU A 647 53.40 10.24 10.46
CA LEU A 647 52.38 10.22 11.48
C LEU A 647 51.04 10.79 10.95
N ASP A 648 49.97 10.34 11.61
CA ASP A 648 48.68 10.97 11.89
C ASP A 648 47.89 11.61 10.74
N PHE A 649 46.74 11.00 10.41
CA PHE A 649 45.47 11.73 10.21
C PHE A 649 44.28 10.74 10.09
N GLU A 650 44.06 9.89 11.11
CA GLU A 650 42.78 9.15 11.24
C GLU A 650 42.24 9.11 12.69
N GLN A 651 42.72 9.99 13.58
CA GLN A 651 42.16 10.16 14.91
C GLN A 651 41.70 11.59 15.14
N THR A 652 40.40 11.78 14.98
CA THR A 652 39.46 12.52 15.86
C THR A 652 38.13 12.57 15.10
N TRP A 653 37.01 12.50 15.80
CA TRP A 653 35.63 12.47 15.28
C TRP A 653 35.08 11.08 14.96
N ALA A 654 35.01 10.21 15.98
CA ALA A 654 34.01 9.14 16.03
C ALA A 654 33.58 8.70 17.44
N ASP A 655 34.19 9.21 18.52
CA ASP A 655 33.99 8.66 19.88
C ASP A 655 33.16 9.53 20.85
N GLU A 656 32.51 10.61 20.40
CA GLU A 656 31.75 11.51 21.31
C GLU A 656 30.21 11.53 21.13
N LEU A 657 29.61 10.57 20.42
CA LEU A 657 28.15 10.54 20.26
C LEU A 657 27.45 9.22 20.62
N ASP A 658 28.10 8.31 21.37
CA ASP A 658 27.51 6.99 21.66
C ASP A 658 27.68 6.46 23.10
N ASN A 659 28.01 7.33 24.07
CA ASN A 659 28.35 6.91 25.44
C ASN A 659 27.54 7.60 26.56
N ASP A 660 26.21 7.73 26.43
CA ASP A 660 25.39 8.23 27.56
C ASP A 660 24.02 7.54 27.74
N TRP A 661 23.90 6.27 27.33
CA TRP A 661 22.63 5.52 27.47
C TRP A 661 22.73 4.18 28.22
N ASN A 662 23.80 3.91 28.98
CA ASN A 662 23.91 2.67 29.75
C ASN A 662 24.68 2.82 31.07
N GLU A 663 24.22 3.66 31.99
CA GLU A 663 24.56 3.51 33.40
C GLU A 663 23.49 4.22 34.26
N LEU A 664 22.48 3.46 34.71
CA LEU A 664 21.66 3.67 35.93
C LEU A 664 20.43 2.75 35.90
N ALA A 665 20.60 1.49 36.28
CA ALA A 665 19.52 0.65 36.79
C ALA A 665 20.11 -0.55 37.55
N ASP A 666 20.63 -0.30 38.75
CA ASP A 666 20.88 -1.38 39.71
C ASP A 666 20.93 -0.82 41.15
N ASP A 667 19.77 -0.59 41.77
CA ASP A 667 19.52 -1.05 43.13
C ASP A 667 18.01 -1.16 43.42
N GLY A 668 17.65 -2.25 44.09
CA GLY A 668 16.28 -2.54 44.47
C GLY A 668 15.95 -1.99 45.84
N THR A 669 14.76 -1.42 46.00
CA THR A 669 14.01 -1.54 47.25
C THR A 669 12.50 -1.39 46.98
N ILE A 670 11.76 -2.37 47.49
CA ILE A 670 10.30 -2.44 47.55
C ILE A 670 9.86 -1.62 48.76
N LEU A 671 8.84 -0.75 48.62
CA LEU A 671 7.84 -0.53 49.68
C LEU A 671 6.46 -0.25 49.09
N ASP A 672 5.52 -0.93 49.73
CA ASP A 672 4.06 -1.01 49.61
C ASP A 672 3.40 0.18 50.35
N THR A 673 2.27 0.70 49.85
CA THR A 673 1.05 1.09 50.60
C THR A 673 0.07 1.92 49.76
N ASP A 674 -1.20 1.52 49.82
CA ASP A 674 -2.42 2.24 49.43
C ASP A 674 -2.52 3.67 50.00
N ASP A 675 -3.10 4.62 49.23
CA ASP A 675 -4.28 5.43 49.63
C ASP A 675 -4.57 6.61 48.66
N GLU A 676 -5.80 7.07 48.73
CA GLU A 676 -6.60 7.88 47.80
C GLU A 676 -6.15 9.34 47.51
N LEU A 677 -6.52 9.81 46.30
CA LEU A 677 -7.01 11.15 45.91
C LEU A 677 -6.34 12.43 46.48
N ASN A 678 -5.72 13.25 45.60
CA ASN A 678 -6.21 14.62 45.30
C ASN A 678 -5.40 15.36 44.22
N GLU A 679 -6.11 16.20 43.47
CA GLU A 679 -5.60 17.15 42.48
C GLU A 679 -4.61 18.18 43.07
N GLY A 680 -3.56 18.51 42.31
CA GLY A 680 -2.85 19.79 42.41
C GLY A 680 -1.33 19.74 42.69
N THR A 681 -0.56 20.25 41.72
CA THR A 681 0.78 20.85 41.86
C THR A 681 2.00 19.90 41.96
N ILE A 682 2.75 19.72 40.87
CA ILE A 682 4.21 19.46 40.94
C ILE A 682 4.96 20.15 39.79
N ALA A 683 5.67 21.23 40.15
CA ALA A 683 7.07 21.53 39.78
C ALA A 683 7.77 21.86 41.12
N PRO A 684 9.10 21.73 41.33
CA PRO A 684 10.20 21.47 40.38
C PRO A 684 11.30 20.48 40.88
N VAL A 685 11.88 19.68 39.98
CA VAL A 685 13.29 19.22 40.07
C VAL A 685 13.82 19.03 38.64
N LEU A 686 14.52 20.05 38.13
CA LEU A 686 15.52 19.98 37.04
C LEU A 686 16.14 21.39 36.89
N ILE A 687 16.81 21.81 37.97
CA ILE A 687 17.80 22.88 37.98
C ILE A 687 19.06 22.18 38.49
N ASP A 688 19.91 21.70 37.57
CA ASP A 688 21.35 21.49 37.86
C ASP A 688 22.22 21.14 36.64
N PHE A 689 21.66 20.98 35.43
CA PHE A 689 22.49 20.84 34.21
C PHE A 689 22.63 22.14 33.39
N ALA A 690 22.00 23.23 33.85
CA ALA A 690 22.02 24.53 33.17
C ALA A 690 23.12 25.50 33.65
N GLU A 691 23.87 25.15 34.70
CA GLU A 691 24.84 26.08 35.32
C GLU A 691 26.32 25.81 34.98
N SER A 692 26.67 24.72 34.27
CA SER A 692 28.07 24.42 33.92
C SER A 692 28.54 24.94 32.56
N VAL A 693 27.66 25.52 31.72
CA VAL A 693 28.02 26.03 30.38
C VAL A 693 28.03 27.56 30.29
N LEU A 694 27.72 28.29 31.37
CA LEU A 694 27.66 29.75 31.33
C LEU A 694 28.31 30.38 32.56
N HIS A 695 29.64 30.32 32.62
CA HIS A 695 30.40 31.35 33.32
C HIS A 695 30.70 32.51 32.36
N ALA A 696 30.27 33.70 32.77
CA ALA A 696 30.26 34.92 31.96
C ALA A 696 31.64 35.52 31.65
N ASP A 697 32.73 34.90 32.11
CA ASP A 697 34.10 35.42 31.96
C ASP A 697 34.92 34.74 30.85
N ASP A 698 34.44 33.65 30.24
CA ASP A 698 35.19 32.88 29.22
C ASP A 698 34.56 32.88 27.80
N LEU A 699 33.57 33.74 27.53
CA LEU A 699 33.07 33.94 26.16
C LEU A 699 34.05 34.78 25.35
N ASN A 700 35.09 34.14 24.80
CA ASN A 700 35.93 34.75 23.77
C ASN A 700 35.09 34.98 22.50
N PRO A 701 34.86 36.23 22.05
CA PRO A 701 34.08 36.53 20.85
C PRO A 701 34.63 35.88 19.58
N GLU A 702 35.90 35.46 19.57
CA GLU A 702 36.54 34.77 18.45
C GLU A 702 36.21 33.26 18.37
N THR A 703 35.56 32.70 19.40
CA THR A 703 35.19 31.25 19.46
C THR A 703 33.71 30.96 19.22
N LEU A 704 32.88 32.00 19.07
CA LEU A 704 31.49 31.86 18.64
C LEU A 704 31.45 31.62 17.14
N THR A 705 31.23 30.38 16.70
CA THR A 705 30.99 30.06 15.29
C THR A 705 29.75 30.81 14.79
N PRO A 706 29.86 31.72 13.80
CA PRO A 706 28.71 32.38 13.23
C PRO A 706 27.80 31.36 12.55
N SER A 707 26.47 31.53 12.60
CA SER A 707 25.55 30.73 11.79
C SER A 707 25.57 31.24 10.35
N VAL A 708 26.66 30.94 9.64
CA VAL A 708 26.98 31.48 8.30
C VAL A 708 25.89 31.16 7.26
N ASP A 709 25.19 30.04 7.42
CA ASP A 709 24.34 29.50 6.36
C ASP A 709 22.88 29.96 6.43
N LEU A 710 22.32 30.17 7.62
CA LEU A 710 20.87 30.34 7.74
C LEU A 710 20.38 31.72 7.25
N TRP A 711 21.05 32.80 7.65
CA TRP A 711 20.69 34.17 7.23
C TRP A 711 20.99 34.42 5.75
N THR A 712 22.13 33.92 5.27
CA THR A 712 22.54 34.05 3.86
C THR A 712 21.61 33.27 2.93
N GLU A 713 21.18 32.06 3.32
CA GLU A 713 20.26 31.25 2.52
C GLU A 713 18.85 31.84 2.48
N LEU A 714 18.35 32.40 3.59
CA LEU A 714 17.06 33.07 3.69
C LEU A 714 16.97 34.26 2.69
N ILE A 715 18.05 35.04 2.56
CA ILE A 715 18.12 36.22 1.67
C ILE A 715 18.27 35.82 0.19
N SER A 716 18.98 34.73 -0.12
CA SER A 716 19.12 34.25 -1.51
C SER A 716 17.78 33.87 -2.19
N ARG A 717 16.76 33.55 -1.38
CA ARG A 717 15.45 33.06 -1.85
C ARG A 717 14.36 34.12 -1.96
N ILE A 718 14.60 35.34 -1.46
CA ILE A 718 13.66 36.48 -1.60
C ILE A 718 13.81 37.25 -2.93
N GLY A 719 14.68 36.78 -3.84
CA GLY A 719 14.84 37.39 -5.17
C GLY A 719 15.57 38.74 -5.17
N VAL A 720 16.17 39.15 -4.05
CA VAL A 720 17.16 40.23 -4.04
C VAL A 720 18.41 39.70 -4.76
N GLN A 721 18.92 40.47 -5.73
CA GLN A 721 19.97 40.02 -6.64
C GLN A 721 21.15 39.41 -5.88
N ALA A 722 21.72 38.31 -6.42
CA ALA A 722 22.86 37.59 -5.83
C ALA A 722 24.07 38.51 -5.52
N GLU A 723 24.17 39.66 -6.19
CA GLU A 723 25.19 40.70 -5.97
C GLU A 723 25.05 41.45 -4.63
N PHE A 724 23.84 41.53 -4.04
CA PHE A 724 23.58 42.16 -2.74
C PHE A 724 24.10 41.32 -1.56
N ALA A 725 23.96 40.00 -1.65
CA ALA A 725 24.46 39.05 -0.65
C ALA A 725 26.01 38.99 -0.66
N GLU A 726 26.63 39.20 -1.82
CA GLU A 726 28.09 39.29 -1.95
C GLU A 726 28.66 40.59 -1.38
N SER A 727 27.97 41.73 -1.55
CA SER A 727 28.48 43.04 -1.15
C SER A 727 28.26 43.42 0.33
N ASN A 728 27.29 42.81 1.02
CA ASN A 728 27.00 43.06 2.45
C ASN A 728 27.29 41.87 3.38
N GLY A 729 27.85 40.77 2.85
CA GLY A 729 28.06 39.52 3.57
C GLY A 729 28.97 39.59 4.81
N ALA A 730 29.70 40.68 5.04
CA ALA A 730 30.51 40.87 6.25
C ALA A 730 29.66 41.21 7.48
N ILE A 731 28.57 41.95 7.31
CA ILE A 731 27.65 42.34 8.39
C ILE A 731 26.85 41.11 8.84
N PHE A 732 26.30 40.35 7.89
CA PHE A 732 25.51 39.15 8.18
C PHE A 732 26.34 37.99 8.76
N ARG A 733 27.64 37.92 8.43
CA ARG A 733 28.59 36.99 9.05
C ARG A 733 28.90 37.30 10.52
N SER A 734 28.53 38.48 11.01
CA SER A 734 28.75 38.89 12.40
C SER A 734 27.51 38.74 13.29
N LEU A 735 26.37 38.30 12.74
CA LEU A 735 25.15 38.07 13.51
C LEU A 735 25.22 36.72 14.27
N PRO A 736 24.85 36.69 15.57
CA PRO A 736 24.88 35.46 16.36
C PRO A 736 23.68 34.55 16.06
N SER A 737 23.67 33.36 16.69
CA SER A 737 22.63 32.36 16.46
C SER A 737 21.23 32.89 16.81
N PRO A 738 20.18 32.54 16.03
CA PRO A 738 18.80 32.96 16.30
C PRO A 738 18.31 32.63 17.72
N SER A 739 18.80 31.54 18.31
CA SER A 739 18.50 31.14 19.69
C SER A 739 19.06 32.12 20.74
N LEU A 740 20.27 32.65 20.51
CA LEU A 740 20.88 33.64 21.41
C LEU A 740 20.19 35.01 21.30
N VAL A 741 19.78 35.39 20.09
CA VAL A 741 18.97 36.60 19.85
C VAL A 741 17.62 36.46 20.57
N PHE A 742 17.00 35.29 20.50
CA PHE A 742 15.73 35.04 21.18
C PHE A 742 15.86 35.22 22.71
N GLU A 743 16.85 34.57 23.33
CA GLU A 743 17.07 34.63 24.78
C GLU A 743 17.45 36.03 25.30
N ALA A 744 18.19 36.80 24.49
CA ALA A 744 18.60 38.16 24.84
C ALA A 744 17.42 39.14 24.92
N PHE A 745 16.41 39.00 24.05
CA PHE A 745 15.21 39.86 24.07
C PHE A 745 14.07 39.30 24.94
N SER A 746 14.00 37.98 25.17
CA SER A 746 12.92 37.36 25.96
C SER A 746 13.24 37.17 27.45
N SER A 747 14.46 37.47 27.90
CA SER A 747 14.86 37.32 29.31
C SER A 747 15.76 38.45 29.80
N ASP A 748 15.65 38.79 31.09
CA ASP A 748 16.56 39.74 31.75
C ASP A 748 17.96 39.14 32.06
N ARG A 749 18.20 37.91 31.61
CA ARG A 749 19.39 37.12 31.96
C ARG A 749 20.66 37.60 31.24
N TYR A 750 20.53 38.32 30.12
CA TYR A 750 21.65 38.79 29.30
C TYR A 750 21.54 40.27 28.89
N PRO A 751 21.57 41.22 29.85
CA PRO A 751 21.32 42.64 29.57
C PRO A 751 22.38 43.26 28.64
N ALA A 752 23.62 42.78 28.66
CA ALA A 752 24.69 43.25 27.77
C ALA A 752 24.45 42.82 26.31
N LEU A 753 24.00 41.58 26.09
CA LEU A 753 23.65 41.08 24.75
C LEU A 753 22.38 41.74 24.22
N HIS A 754 21.40 41.98 25.09
CA HIS A 754 20.21 42.74 24.73
C HIS A 754 20.57 44.14 24.22
N GLN A 755 21.41 44.88 24.96
CA GLN A 755 21.87 46.21 24.53
C GLN A 755 22.67 46.14 23.21
N GLN A 756 23.45 45.08 23.00
CA GLN A 756 24.20 44.87 21.77
C GLN A 756 23.31 44.54 20.57
N PHE A 757 22.20 43.81 20.74
CA PHE A 757 21.30 43.47 19.63
C PHE A 757 20.27 44.55 19.34
N ASP A 758 19.94 45.38 20.32
CA ASP A 758 19.05 46.53 20.15
C ASP A 758 19.58 47.53 19.10
N GLN A 759 20.89 47.59 18.83
CA GLN A 759 21.40 48.45 17.74
C GLN A 759 21.04 47.93 16.33
N TRP A 760 20.70 46.64 16.19
CA TRP A 760 20.44 45.98 14.89
C TRP A 760 18.95 45.76 14.63
N PHE A 761 18.19 45.49 15.69
CA PHE A 761 16.80 45.10 15.59
C PHE A 761 15.88 46.07 16.35
N ASP A 762 14.74 46.39 15.73
CA ASP A 762 13.54 46.85 16.42
C ASP A 762 12.72 45.63 16.84
N VAL A 763 12.33 45.58 18.11
CA VAL A 763 11.40 44.56 18.60
C VAL A 763 9.97 44.94 18.20
N VAL A 764 9.39 44.14 17.31
CA VAL A 764 8.02 44.35 16.80
C VAL A 764 7.00 43.71 17.74
N ALA A 765 7.31 42.51 18.25
CA ALA A 765 6.50 41.80 19.24
C ALA A 765 7.34 40.78 20.03
N LEU A 766 7.09 40.69 21.33
CA LEU A 766 7.71 39.71 22.23
C LEU A 766 6.78 38.52 22.48
N PRO A 767 7.30 37.39 23.00
CA PRO A 767 6.44 36.27 23.39
C PRO A 767 5.35 36.72 24.36
N ARG A 768 4.11 36.26 24.16
CA ARG A 768 2.90 36.65 24.90
C ARG A 768 2.56 38.14 24.89
N SER A 769 3.11 38.92 23.97
CA SER A 769 2.70 40.31 23.76
C SER A 769 1.81 40.41 22.51
N PRO A 770 0.91 41.41 22.43
CA PRO A 770 0.30 41.74 21.16
C PRO A 770 1.36 42.34 20.24
N VAL A 771 1.07 42.34 18.94
CA VAL A 771 1.92 43.01 17.95
C VAL A 771 1.83 44.53 18.16
N HIS A 772 2.90 45.13 18.70
CA HIS A 772 2.91 46.54 19.12
C HIS A 772 3.13 47.51 17.96
N GLN A 773 3.69 47.03 16.84
CA GLN A 773 3.93 47.82 15.63
C GLN A 773 3.36 47.08 14.41
N PRO A 774 2.81 47.76 13.39
CA PRO A 774 2.28 47.11 12.20
C PRO A 774 3.33 46.21 11.52
N LEU A 775 2.95 44.97 11.20
CA LEU A 775 3.81 44.03 10.49
C LEU A 775 4.08 44.49 9.07
N GLN A 776 5.26 44.15 8.56
CA GLN A 776 5.72 44.51 7.22
C GLN A 776 6.38 43.31 6.55
N SER A 777 6.41 43.35 5.21
CA SER A 777 7.19 42.39 4.44
C SER A 777 8.67 42.49 4.82
N GLY A 778 9.29 41.36 5.11
CA GLY A 778 10.69 41.30 5.58
C GLY A 778 10.86 41.35 7.10
N ASP A 779 9.78 41.48 7.89
CA ASP A 779 9.85 41.23 9.33
C ASP A 779 10.21 39.76 9.61
N ILE A 780 10.97 39.53 10.67
CA ILE A 780 11.56 38.23 11.00
C ILE A 780 10.76 37.58 12.12
N LEU A 781 10.27 36.37 11.88
CA LEU A 781 9.69 35.51 12.89
C LEU A 781 10.77 34.55 13.43
N LEU A 782 10.98 34.57 14.75
CA LEU A 782 11.80 33.59 15.46
C LEU A 782 10.90 32.71 16.32
N ARG A 783 11.03 31.39 16.21
CA ARG A 783 10.22 30.40 16.95
C ARG A 783 11.08 29.33 17.61
N ARG A 784 10.90 29.07 18.91
CA ARG A 784 11.54 27.94 19.62
C ARG A 784 10.76 26.65 19.40
N ILE A 785 11.46 25.54 19.16
CA ILE A 785 10.89 24.20 19.04
C ILE A 785 11.47 23.36 20.20
N GLY A 786 10.67 22.48 20.83
CA GLY A 786 10.97 21.80 22.11
C GLY A 786 12.30 21.02 22.21
N GLU A 787 12.67 20.68 23.46
CA GLU A 787 13.94 20.12 24.00
C GLU A 787 15.23 20.36 23.17
N ALA A 788 16.07 21.29 23.70
CA ALA A 788 17.41 21.72 23.26
C ALA A 788 17.48 22.76 22.11
N ASN A 789 17.72 24.03 22.47
CA ASN A 789 18.34 25.15 21.71
C ASN A 789 18.00 25.40 20.22
N LEU A 790 17.01 24.75 19.62
CA LEU A 790 16.64 24.96 18.21
C LEU A 790 15.59 26.08 18.09
N THR A 791 16.03 27.20 17.50
CA THR A 791 15.15 28.30 17.09
C THR A 791 15.04 28.30 15.57
N HIS A 792 13.80 28.21 15.09
CA HIS A 792 13.42 28.31 13.68
C HIS A 792 13.25 29.77 13.28
N THR A 793 13.73 30.13 12.09
CA THR A 793 13.68 31.50 11.56
C THR A 793 12.91 31.53 10.25
N ALA A 794 11.95 32.45 10.14
CA ALA A 794 11.18 32.71 8.93
C ALA A 794 11.06 34.21 8.66
N LEU A 795 10.83 34.60 7.40
CA LEU A 795 10.50 35.97 7.00
C LEU A 795 9.04 36.08 6.63
N LEU A 796 8.41 37.19 7.01
CA LEU A 796 7.07 37.52 6.52
C LEU A 796 7.17 37.95 5.06
N ALA A 797 6.46 37.26 4.19
CA ALA A 797 6.33 37.61 2.77
C ALA A 797 5.45 38.86 2.57
N SER A 798 4.56 39.15 3.54
CA SER A 798 3.76 40.36 3.57
C SER A 798 3.44 40.78 5.01
N GLY A 799 3.12 42.05 5.21
CA GLY A 799 2.63 42.56 6.50
C GLY A 799 1.15 42.29 6.76
N ASN A 800 0.46 41.61 5.82
CA ASN A 800 -0.96 41.36 5.93
C ASN A 800 -1.20 40.10 6.77
N LEU A 801 -1.99 40.26 7.83
CA LEU A 801 -2.47 39.12 8.58
C LEU A 801 -3.65 38.47 7.85
N ILE A 802 -3.54 37.17 7.67
CA ILE A 802 -4.56 36.30 7.11
C ILE A 802 -5.38 35.77 8.29
N GLU A 803 -6.67 36.09 8.29
CA GLU A 803 -7.61 35.54 9.26
C GLU A 803 -7.84 34.05 8.98
N ASP A 804 -8.04 33.27 10.04
CA ASP A 804 -8.30 31.82 9.96
C ASP A 804 -9.29 31.45 8.84
N ALA A 805 -10.42 32.17 8.75
CA ALA A 805 -11.43 31.96 7.72
C ALA A 805 -10.91 32.05 6.27
N ALA A 806 -9.92 32.90 6.01
CA ALA A 806 -9.35 33.12 4.68
C ALA A 806 -8.29 32.06 4.29
N LEU A 807 -7.76 31.28 5.24
CA LEU A 807 -6.92 30.12 4.93
C LEU A 807 -7.75 29.00 4.28
N TRP A 808 -9.01 28.86 4.71
CA TRP A 808 -9.94 27.84 4.23
C TRP A 808 -10.52 28.10 2.84
N GLU A 809 -10.22 29.25 2.25
CA GLU A 809 -10.53 29.55 0.84
C GLU A 809 -9.57 28.82 -0.13
N GLY A 810 -8.62 28.03 0.37
CA GLY A 810 -7.73 27.17 -0.42
C GLY A 810 -6.62 27.92 -1.15
N LYS A 811 -6.37 29.18 -0.79
CA LYS A 811 -5.28 30.00 -1.34
C LYS A 811 -3.94 29.80 -0.66
N TRP A 812 -3.90 29.24 0.55
CA TRP A 812 -2.71 29.17 1.39
C TRP A 812 -2.52 27.76 1.97
N ASP A 813 -1.30 27.22 1.92
CA ASP A 813 -0.91 26.01 2.65
C ASP A 813 -0.52 26.42 4.09
N ALA A 814 -1.08 25.80 5.13
CA ALA A 814 -0.81 26.19 6.52
C ALA A 814 -0.31 25.02 7.38
N GLU A 815 0.64 25.30 8.27
CA GLU A 815 1.36 24.27 9.04
C GLU A 815 0.47 23.46 10.00
N THR A 816 -0.58 24.06 10.58
CA THR A 816 -1.60 23.41 11.42
C THR A 816 -2.72 24.41 11.71
N ALA A 817 -3.99 24.02 11.61
CA ALA A 817 -5.13 24.93 11.72
C ALA A 817 -5.57 25.21 13.18
N GLY A 818 -4.78 26.00 13.91
CA GLY A 818 -5.19 26.58 15.20
C GLY A 818 -5.86 27.95 15.02
N SER A 819 -6.89 28.27 15.80
CA SER A 819 -7.59 29.56 15.64
C SER A 819 -6.67 30.77 15.92
N GLY A 820 -6.56 31.71 14.99
CA GLY A 820 -5.69 32.88 15.15
C GLY A 820 -5.40 33.62 13.86
N TYR A 821 -4.38 34.48 13.91
CA TYR A 821 -3.92 35.26 12.76
C TYR A 821 -2.65 34.66 12.19
N TYR A 822 -2.59 34.58 10.87
CA TYR A 822 -1.51 33.97 10.12
C TYR A 822 -0.84 35.00 9.23
N ALA A 823 0.36 34.73 8.77
CA ALA A 823 0.98 35.50 7.70
C ALA A 823 1.64 34.54 6.73
N GLU A 824 1.65 34.92 5.46
CA GLU A 824 2.47 34.24 4.46
C GLU A 824 3.94 34.41 4.85
N ILE A 825 4.68 33.30 4.86
CA ILE A 825 6.09 33.30 5.23
C ILE A 825 6.97 32.64 4.17
N VAL A 826 8.22 33.11 4.12
CA VAL A 826 9.32 32.46 3.42
C VAL A 826 10.24 31.89 4.49
N GLU A 827 10.48 30.58 4.45
CA GLU A 827 11.30 29.91 5.45
C GLU A 827 12.26 28.90 4.82
N VAL A 828 13.40 28.71 5.51
CA VAL A 828 14.43 27.72 5.18
C VAL A 828 14.42 26.62 6.24
N GLY A 829 14.80 25.40 5.89
CA GLY A 829 14.76 24.25 6.80
C GLY A 829 14.42 22.95 6.09
N ALA A 830 14.05 21.92 6.86
CA ALA A 830 13.74 20.58 6.35
C ALA A 830 12.57 20.56 5.33
N ILE A 831 11.67 21.53 5.43
CA ILE A 831 10.58 21.78 4.48
C ILE A 831 10.60 23.29 4.15
N PRO A 832 11.37 23.72 3.14
CA PRO A 832 11.52 25.14 2.85
C PRO A 832 10.31 25.67 2.05
N HIS A 833 9.79 26.82 2.46
CA HIS A 833 8.66 27.48 1.81
C HIS A 833 9.10 28.80 1.17
N CYS A 834 8.57 29.12 -0.01
CA CYS A 834 8.77 30.38 -0.70
C CYS A 834 7.42 30.98 -1.09
N THR A 835 7.40 32.22 -1.56
CA THR A 835 6.16 32.95 -1.90
C THR A 835 5.31 32.28 -2.99
N HIS A 836 5.87 31.33 -3.75
CA HIS A 836 5.11 30.58 -4.76
C HIS A 836 4.33 29.40 -4.17
N HIS A 837 4.70 28.96 -2.96
CA HIS A 837 3.98 27.91 -2.24
C HIS A 837 2.80 28.44 -1.44
N ALA A 838 2.62 29.77 -1.36
CA ALA A 838 1.57 30.41 -0.58
C ALA A 838 1.46 29.81 0.84
N PHE A 839 2.61 29.64 1.52
CA PHE A 839 2.63 29.00 2.82
C PHE A 839 2.41 30.02 3.93
N ALA A 840 1.40 29.81 4.77
CA ALA A 840 1.04 30.70 5.85
C ALA A 840 1.27 30.04 7.22
N ARG A 841 1.94 30.77 8.12
CA ARG A 841 2.23 30.31 9.49
C ARG A 841 1.51 31.19 10.50
N ARG A 842 1.05 30.58 11.59
CA ARG A 842 0.32 31.31 12.65
C ARG A 842 1.27 32.26 13.37
N ILE A 843 0.93 33.54 13.37
CA ILE A 843 1.70 34.62 13.99
C ILE A 843 1.15 34.94 15.39
N ALA A 844 -0.17 34.97 15.54
CA ALA A 844 -0.83 35.30 16.79
C ALA A 844 -2.04 34.40 17.05
N ASP A 845 -2.45 34.30 18.30
CA ASP A 845 -3.68 33.63 18.68
C ASP A 845 -4.94 34.44 18.33
N ALA A 846 -6.11 33.88 18.60
CA ALA A 846 -7.39 34.52 18.30
C ALA A 846 -7.61 35.83 19.09
N GLN A 847 -6.85 36.06 20.16
CA GLN A 847 -6.87 37.28 20.97
C GLN A 847 -5.83 38.30 20.49
N GLY A 848 -5.01 37.95 19.49
CA GLY A 848 -4.00 38.82 18.89
C GLY A 848 -2.65 38.81 19.61
N TYR A 849 -2.38 37.82 20.47
CA TYR A 849 -1.12 37.68 21.22
C TYR A 849 -0.20 36.65 20.58
N LEU A 850 1.12 36.90 20.62
CA LEU A 850 2.11 35.93 20.16
C LEU A 850 2.18 34.71 21.09
N PRO A 851 2.32 33.49 20.54
CA PRO A 851 2.61 32.29 21.33
C PRO A 851 3.90 32.40 22.17
N TYR A 852 4.00 31.53 23.17
CA TYR A 852 5.04 31.60 24.21
C TYR A 852 6.46 31.32 23.65
N ASP A 853 6.52 30.69 22.48
CA ASP A 853 7.70 30.27 21.77
C ASP A 853 8.08 31.21 20.62
N GLN A 854 7.39 32.35 20.41
CA GLN A 854 7.56 33.18 19.21
C GLN A 854 7.90 34.65 19.51
N MET A 855 8.75 35.27 18.69
CA MET A 855 8.96 36.73 18.66
C MET A 855 9.07 37.25 17.22
N ILE A 856 8.81 38.54 17.04
CA ILE A 856 8.97 39.22 15.74
C ILE A 856 9.94 40.40 15.87
N LEU A 857 10.92 40.45 14.98
CA LEU A 857 11.95 41.49 14.91
C LEU A 857 11.97 42.16 13.54
N ARG A 858 12.43 43.42 13.49
CA ARG A 858 12.65 44.18 12.25
C ARG A 858 14.07 44.74 12.22
N PHE A 859 14.73 44.77 11.06
CA PHE A 859 16.03 45.42 10.92
C PHE A 859 15.90 46.96 10.96
N LYS A 860 16.77 47.64 11.70
CA LYS A 860 16.85 49.12 11.71
C LYS A 860 17.42 49.64 10.36
N THR A 861 16.81 50.69 9.80
CA THR A 861 16.79 51.10 8.37
C THR A 861 18.09 51.52 7.63
N PRO A 862 19.28 51.85 8.18
CA PRO A 862 20.37 52.40 7.36
C PRO A 862 21.04 51.45 6.34
N VAL A 863 20.62 50.18 6.26
CA VAL A 863 21.26 49.14 5.42
C VAL A 863 20.53 48.90 4.09
N LEU A 864 19.23 49.24 4.00
CA LEU A 864 18.39 48.87 2.85
C LEU A 864 18.17 50.01 1.83
N GLU A 865 18.26 51.28 2.24
CA GLU A 865 17.94 52.42 1.36
C GLU A 865 18.99 52.73 0.28
N ALA A 866 20.17 52.11 0.32
CA ALA A 866 21.22 52.32 -0.68
C ALA A 866 21.12 51.40 -1.92
N ALA A 867 20.29 50.35 -1.90
CA ALA A 867 20.35 49.27 -2.89
C ALA A 867 19.19 49.23 -3.91
N PHE A 868 18.14 50.02 -3.75
CA PHE A 868 16.91 49.93 -4.57
C PHE A 868 16.67 51.13 -5.49
N ALA A 869 17.70 51.94 -5.78
CA ALA A 869 17.51 53.22 -6.46
C ALA A 869 17.47 53.18 -8.00
N ASP A 870 17.88 52.09 -8.68
CA ASP A 870 17.90 52.05 -10.15
C ASP A 870 17.35 50.72 -10.69
N GLU A 871 16.55 50.79 -11.77
CA GLU A 871 16.01 49.68 -12.59
C GLU A 871 14.55 49.22 -12.42
N TRP A 872 13.62 50.12 -12.06
CA TRP A 872 12.22 50.01 -12.54
C TRP A 872 11.76 51.27 -13.27
N ALA A 873 12.33 51.50 -14.45
CA ALA A 873 11.77 52.39 -15.45
C ALA A 873 12.29 52.04 -16.85
N THR A 874 11.72 51.02 -17.49
CA THR A 874 11.41 50.98 -18.95
C THR A 874 10.93 49.59 -19.36
N ASP A 875 9.61 49.39 -19.33
CA ASP A 875 8.98 48.39 -20.18
C ASP A 875 8.68 49.09 -21.52
N LEU A 876 9.63 49.03 -22.45
CA LEU A 876 9.48 49.45 -23.84
C LEU A 876 9.72 48.24 -24.74
N GLN A 877 8.66 47.86 -25.47
CA GLN A 877 8.67 47.31 -26.82
C GLN A 877 10.03 46.79 -27.35
N GLU A 878 10.32 45.50 -27.19
CA GLU A 878 11.23 44.81 -28.11
C GLU A 878 10.65 43.47 -28.58
N THR A 879 10.21 43.49 -29.84
CA THR A 879 9.79 42.37 -30.67
C THR A 879 11.01 41.59 -31.15
N THR A 880 11.71 40.88 -30.27
CA THR A 880 12.82 40.01 -30.69
C THR A 880 12.31 38.56 -30.80
N PRO A 881 12.34 37.93 -31.98
CA PRO A 881 11.74 36.61 -32.24
C PRO A 881 12.66 35.45 -31.78
N THR A 882 13.30 35.56 -30.62
CA THR A 882 14.24 34.53 -30.13
C THR A 882 13.78 33.93 -28.80
N ILE A 883 14.25 32.72 -28.49
CA ILE A 883 14.09 32.08 -27.18
C ILE A 883 15.43 31.50 -26.72
N GLU A 884 15.82 31.78 -25.47
CA GLU A 884 17.01 31.21 -24.85
C GLU A 884 16.68 29.85 -24.23
N ILE A 885 17.30 28.79 -24.75
CA ILE A 885 17.22 27.44 -24.20
C ILE A 885 18.39 27.23 -23.24
N VAL A 886 18.12 26.82 -22.01
CA VAL A 886 19.12 26.51 -20.99
C VAL A 886 18.98 25.05 -20.58
N VAL A 887 19.96 24.22 -20.88
CA VAL A 887 19.94 22.81 -20.53
C VAL A 887 20.80 22.57 -19.28
N ARG A 888 20.20 21.94 -18.27
CA ARG A 888 20.81 21.65 -16.97
C ARG A 888 20.64 20.19 -16.58
N ASN A 889 21.50 19.72 -15.69
CA ASN A 889 21.36 18.41 -15.05
C ASN A 889 20.15 18.45 -14.10
N ARG A 890 19.23 17.48 -14.23
CA ARG A 890 18.08 17.34 -13.32
C ARG A 890 18.50 17.14 -11.87
N ILE A 891 19.56 16.37 -11.61
CA ILE A 891 19.96 16.02 -10.24
C ILE A 891 20.80 17.14 -9.62
N ILE A 892 21.81 17.62 -10.34
CA ILE A 892 22.72 18.66 -9.87
C ILE A 892 22.31 19.97 -10.56
N HIS A 893 21.30 20.65 -10.03
CA HIS A 893 20.60 21.76 -10.71
C HIS A 893 21.46 22.96 -11.12
N HIS A 894 22.65 23.13 -10.53
CA HIS A 894 23.60 24.18 -10.93
C HIS A 894 24.53 23.73 -12.07
N GLN A 895 24.61 22.43 -12.37
CA GLN A 895 25.42 21.89 -13.46
C GLN A 895 24.71 22.08 -14.80
N THR A 896 25.36 22.80 -15.71
CA THR A 896 24.90 23.01 -17.09
C THR A 896 25.30 21.82 -17.98
N VAL A 897 24.51 21.56 -19.03
CA VAL A 897 24.82 20.51 -20.01
C VAL A 897 25.23 21.15 -21.33
N SER A 898 26.54 21.18 -21.58
CA SER A 898 27.13 21.68 -22.82
C SER A 898 27.08 20.64 -23.95
N GLY A 899 27.10 21.08 -25.21
CA GLY A 899 27.15 20.17 -26.36
C GLY A 899 25.85 19.41 -26.63
N CYS A 900 24.74 19.80 -25.98
CA CYS A 900 23.43 19.19 -26.20
C CYS A 900 22.83 19.74 -27.50
N ASN A 901 22.47 18.86 -28.43
CA ASN A 901 21.82 19.25 -29.69
C ASN A 901 20.40 19.71 -29.41
N ILE A 902 20.10 20.96 -29.77
CA ILE A 902 18.79 21.56 -29.72
C ILE A 902 18.22 21.62 -31.14
N GLU A 903 17.06 21.01 -31.33
CA GLU A 903 16.35 20.97 -32.60
C GLU A 903 14.87 21.30 -32.41
N LEU A 904 14.35 22.18 -33.27
CA LEU A 904 12.92 22.38 -33.43
C LEU A 904 12.43 21.62 -34.67
N VAL A 905 11.82 20.45 -34.44
CA VAL A 905 11.50 19.48 -35.49
C VAL A 905 10.47 20.05 -36.48
N GLY A 906 10.71 19.85 -37.77
CA GLY A 906 9.80 20.26 -38.85
C GLY A 906 9.85 21.74 -39.20
N THR A 907 10.91 22.45 -38.77
CA THR A 907 11.09 23.89 -39.03
C THR A 907 12.41 24.20 -39.73
N THR A 908 12.53 25.42 -40.27
CA THR A 908 13.81 25.96 -40.77
C THR A 908 14.60 26.70 -39.69
N ALA A 909 14.19 26.61 -38.42
CA ALA A 909 14.88 27.30 -37.33
C ALA A 909 16.32 26.76 -37.20
N PRO A 910 17.30 27.61 -36.90
CA PRO A 910 18.68 27.18 -36.75
C PRO A 910 18.80 26.18 -35.60
N GLN A 911 19.26 24.98 -35.93
CA GLN A 911 19.61 23.94 -34.96
C GLN A 911 21.05 24.16 -34.50
N GLY A 912 21.36 23.76 -33.27
CA GLY A 912 22.73 23.88 -32.78
C GLY A 912 22.93 23.24 -31.43
N THR A 913 24.17 23.30 -30.95
CA THR A 913 24.55 22.75 -29.65
C THR A 913 24.55 23.82 -28.58
N THR A 914 24.17 23.46 -27.36
CA THR A 914 24.40 24.31 -26.19
C THR A 914 25.89 24.64 -26.01
N ASN A 915 26.20 25.88 -25.64
CA ASN A 915 27.56 26.31 -25.30
C ASN A 915 28.02 25.74 -23.95
N HIS A 916 29.21 26.13 -23.48
CA HIS A 916 29.74 25.70 -22.17
C HIS A 916 28.84 26.05 -20.98
N GLY A 917 28.07 27.14 -21.08
CA GLY A 917 27.05 27.52 -20.09
C GLY A 917 25.74 26.74 -20.21
N GLY A 918 25.65 25.73 -21.08
CA GLY A 918 24.43 24.97 -21.35
C GLY A 918 23.36 25.78 -22.08
N ARG A 919 23.74 26.87 -22.76
CA ARG A 919 22.80 27.81 -23.38
C ARG A 919 22.81 27.71 -24.90
N PHE A 920 21.64 27.82 -25.52
CA PHE A 920 21.47 27.96 -26.96
C PHE A 920 20.33 28.94 -27.24
N THR A 921 20.56 29.95 -28.07
CA THR A 921 19.52 30.88 -28.49
C THR A 921 18.89 30.37 -29.77
N LEU A 922 17.63 29.97 -29.71
CA LEU A 922 16.85 29.52 -30.85
C LEU A 922 16.17 30.73 -31.50
N ASP A 923 16.49 30.98 -32.76
CA ASP A 923 15.85 32.01 -33.58
C ASP A 923 14.55 31.48 -34.19
N LEU A 924 13.45 32.15 -33.89
CA LEU A 924 12.10 31.81 -34.35
C LEU A 924 11.63 32.75 -35.47
N THR A 925 12.52 33.60 -36.00
CA THR A 925 12.19 34.50 -37.13
C THR A 925 11.66 33.70 -38.33
N GLY A 926 10.48 34.06 -38.81
CA GLY A 926 9.87 33.43 -40.00
C GLY A 926 9.27 32.05 -39.77
N ILE A 927 9.26 31.54 -38.52
CA ILE A 927 8.52 30.32 -38.17
C ILE A 927 7.04 30.68 -37.98
N ALA A 928 6.14 29.97 -38.67
CA ALA A 928 4.71 30.22 -38.59
C ALA A 928 4.14 29.86 -37.21
N ASP A 929 3.05 30.51 -36.82
CA ASP A 929 2.28 30.11 -35.64
C ASP A 929 1.83 28.64 -35.78
N GLY A 930 1.95 27.88 -34.69
CA GLY A 930 1.74 26.44 -34.71
C GLY A 930 2.41 25.72 -33.55
N THR A 931 2.28 24.40 -33.56
CA THR A 931 2.80 23.52 -32.52
C THR A 931 3.94 22.67 -33.09
N TYR A 932 5.06 22.64 -32.40
CA TYR A 932 6.30 22.00 -32.84
C TYR A 932 6.89 21.13 -31.72
N THR A 933 7.74 20.18 -32.08
CA THR A 933 8.50 19.38 -31.10
C THR A 933 9.89 19.96 -30.93
N LEU A 934 10.23 20.34 -29.69
CA LEU A 934 11.58 20.72 -29.30
C LEU A 934 12.31 19.50 -28.75
N ARG A 935 13.48 19.18 -29.33
CA ARG A 935 14.35 18.09 -28.91
C ARG A 935 15.61 18.65 -28.26
N ALA A 936 16.01 18.05 -27.14
CA ALA A 936 17.30 18.24 -26.51
C ALA A 936 17.99 16.87 -26.38
N ILE A 937 18.97 16.60 -27.24
CA ILE A 937 19.65 15.30 -27.33
C ILE A 937 21.16 15.50 -27.18
N HIS A 938 21.71 15.01 -26.08
CA HIS A 938 23.16 14.99 -25.90
C HIS A 938 23.81 13.86 -26.72
N PRO A 939 25.01 14.03 -27.31
CA PRO A 939 25.70 12.98 -28.08
C PRO A 939 25.84 11.66 -27.32
N ASN A 940 26.09 11.74 -26.02
CA ASN A 940 26.03 10.60 -25.10
C ASN A 940 24.62 10.51 -24.51
N SER A 941 23.68 9.91 -25.23
CA SER A 941 22.32 9.65 -24.75
C SER A 941 21.86 8.24 -25.07
N THR A 942 20.87 7.74 -24.32
CA THR A 942 20.26 6.43 -24.54
C THR A 942 18.83 6.40 -24.05
N THR A 943 18.00 5.58 -24.69
CA THR A 943 16.65 5.23 -24.27
C THR A 943 16.59 3.89 -23.51
N ASP A 944 17.70 3.15 -23.44
CA ASP A 944 17.73 1.81 -22.85
C ASP A 944 17.48 1.85 -21.34
N PRO A 945 16.79 0.87 -20.74
CA PRO A 945 16.56 0.83 -19.31
C PRO A 945 17.89 0.83 -18.54
N VAL A 946 17.94 1.54 -17.41
CA VAL A 946 19.17 1.62 -16.60
C VAL A 946 19.42 0.28 -15.91
N GLY A 947 20.63 -0.23 -16.08
CA GLY A 947 21.08 -1.53 -15.59
C GLY A 947 22.47 -1.89 -16.12
N PRO A 948 22.84 -3.19 -16.10
CA PRO A 948 24.20 -3.64 -16.42
C PRO A 948 24.73 -3.18 -17.78
N MET A 949 23.85 -3.05 -18.79
CA MET A 949 24.26 -2.64 -20.15
C MET A 949 24.68 -1.17 -20.28
N ILE A 950 24.28 -0.29 -19.35
CA ILE A 950 24.65 1.13 -19.39
C ILE A 950 26.14 1.31 -19.08
N ALA A 951 26.81 2.15 -19.87
CA ALA A 951 28.24 2.44 -19.78
C ALA A 951 29.14 1.19 -19.93
N SER A 952 28.74 0.25 -20.78
CA SER A 952 29.48 -0.98 -21.07
C SER A 952 30.61 -0.80 -22.10
N THR A 953 30.71 0.35 -22.77
CA THR A 953 31.74 0.66 -23.79
C THR A 953 33.02 1.23 -23.18
N THR A 954 34.19 0.94 -23.76
CA THR A 954 35.49 1.49 -23.33
C THR A 954 36.11 2.36 -24.43
N PRO A 955 36.54 3.61 -24.15
CA PRO A 955 36.42 4.33 -22.87
C PRO A 955 34.97 4.71 -22.55
N ARG A 956 34.64 4.77 -21.25
CA ARG A 956 33.30 5.15 -20.79
C ARG A 956 33.15 6.67 -20.81
N PRO A 957 32.03 7.22 -21.29
CA PRO A 957 31.76 8.66 -21.14
C PRO A 957 31.52 9.00 -19.67
N ASP A 958 31.85 10.23 -19.25
CA ASP A 958 31.60 10.66 -17.86
C ASP A 958 30.11 10.76 -17.51
N ARG A 959 29.27 11.05 -18.52
CA ARG A 959 27.82 11.24 -18.40
C ARG A 959 27.09 10.63 -19.59
N ILE A 960 25.98 9.98 -19.33
CA ILE A 960 24.99 9.57 -20.35
C ILE A 960 23.62 10.09 -19.90
N TRP A 961 22.85 10.63 -20.84
CA TRP A 961 21.57 11.30 -20.56
C TRP A 961 20.39 10.57 -21.22
N ARG A 962 19.17 10.82 -20.72
CA ARG A 962 17.95 10.56 -21.49
C ARG A 962 17.78 11.64 -22.57
N PRO A 963 17.41 11.28 -23.81
CA PRO A 963 16.93 12.28 -24.75
C PRO A 963 15.65 12.92 -24.20
N PHE A 964 15.49 14.22 -24.42
CA PHE A 964 14.32 14.96 -23.96
C PHE A 964 13.57 15.56 -25.15
N GLU A 965 12.24 15.40 -25.16
CA GLU A 965 11.35 16.00 -26.13
C GLU A 965 10.20 16.69 -25.41
N THR A 966 9.85 17.90 -25.86
CA THR A 966 8.64 18.60 -25.39
C THR A 966 7.95 19.31 -26.53
N THR A 967 6.69 19.66 -26.32
CA THR A 967 5.90 20.42 -27.29
C THR A 967 6.03 21.91 -27.00
N ILE A 968 6.38 22.70 -28.02
CA ILE A 968 6.45 24.16 -27.99
C ILE A 968 5.40 24.72 -28.96
N THR A 969 4.60 25.68 -28.49
CA THR A 969 3.56 26.33 -29.29
C THR A 969 3.88 27.82 -29.46
N LEU A 970 3.86 28.26 -30.72
CA LEU A 970 4.06 29.65 -31.14
C LEU A 970 2.69 30.23 -31.53
N ALA A 971 2.28 31.32 -30.89
CA ALA A 971 1.03 32.01 -31.20
C ALA A 971 1.17 33.52 -30.97
N GLY A 972 1.03 34.32 -32.03
CA GLY A 972 1.06 35.79 -31.93
C GLY A 972 2.35 36.35 -31.32
N GLY A 973 3.51 35.73 -31.60
CA GLY A 973 4.81 36.12 -31.04
C GLY A 973 5.08 35.66 -29.60
N ARG A 974 4.13 34.94 -28.98
CA ARG A 974 4.26 34.30 -27.67
C ARG A 974 4.72 32.86 -27.82
N VAL A 975 5.62 32.44 -26.93
CA VAL A 975 6.07 31.05 -26.81
C VAL A 975 5.43 30.41 -25.58
N THR A 976 4.90 29.20 -25.73
CA THR A 976 4.42 28.35 -24.64
C THR A 976 5.00 26.95 -24.78
N VAL A 977 5.18 26.25 -23.67
CA VAL A 977 5.77 24.90 -23.62
C VAL A 977 4.82 24.00 -22.84
N ALA A 978 4.64 22.76 -23.30
CA ALA A 978 3.82 21.77 -22.61
C ALA A 978 4.33 21.55 -21.19
N ALA A 979 3.41 21.43 -20.23
CA ALA A 979 3.74 21.21 -18.84
C ALA A 979 4.55 19.92 -18.67
N SER A 980 5.74 20.04 -18.08
CA SER A 980 6.63 18.93 -17.75
C SER A 980 7.40 19.27 -16.48
N PRO A 981 7.60 18.31 -15.56
CA PRO A 981 8.43 18.51 -14.36
C PRO A 981 9.91 18.80 -14.71
N HIS A 982 10.30 18.63 -15.98
CA HIS A 982 11.66 18.83 -16.46
C HIS A 982 11.82 20.13 -17.26
N THR A 983 10.81 21.00 -17.32
CA THR A 983 10.90 22.28 -18.04
C THR A 983 10.38 23.44 -17.23
N VAL A 984 11.06 24.58 -17.31
CA VAL A 984 10.62 25.85 -16.71
C VAL A 984 10.76 26.97 -17.73
N LEU A 985 9.65 27.61 -18.11
CA LEU A 985 9.63 28.77 -18.99
C LEU A 985 9.43 30.05 -18.17
N ALA A 986 10.42 30.93 -18.16
CA ALA A 986 10.35 32.25 -17.53
C ALA A 986 10.69 33.33 -18.57
N GLY A 987 9.70 34.13 -18.97
CA GLY A 987 9.84 35.07 -20.09
C GLY A 987 10.22 34.35 -21.39
N ARG A 988 11.35 34.74 -22.00
CA ARG A 988 11.93 34.07 -23.19
C ARG A 988 13.07 33.11 -22.84
N ARG A 989 13.11 32.58 -21.62
CA ARG A 989 14.09 31.58 -21.19
C ARG A 989 13.40 30.27 -20.87
N LEU A 990 13.67 29.23 -21.65
CA LEU A 990 13.23 27.86 -21.38
C LEU A 990 14.38 27.06 -20.77
N THR A 991 14.24 26.67 -19.51
CA THR A 991 15.16 25.73 -18.85
C THR A 991 14.68 24.30 -19.06
N ILE A 992 15.55 23.42 -19.56
CA ILE A 992 15.32 21.98 -19.71
C ILE A 992 16.22 21.24 -18.72
N GLN A 993 15.65 20.36 -17.90
CA GLN A 993 16.36 19.53 -16.94
C GLN A 993 16.55 18.12 -17.51
N LEU A 994 17.73 17.85 -18.09
CA LEU A 994 18.05 16.52 -18.62
C LEU A 994 18.30 15.52 -17.50
N GLN A 995 17.69 14.34 -17.64
CA GLN A 995 17.86 13.22 -16.72
C GLN A 995 19.17 12.47 -17.00
N PRO A 996 20.11 12.39 -16.03
CA PRO A 996 21.26 11.51 -16.17
C PRO A 996 20.88 10.05 -15.95
N VAL A 997 21.43 9.14 -16.74
CA VAL A 997 21.32 7.68 -16.54
C VAL A 997 22.63 7.04 -16.11
N TRP A 998 23.74 7.72 -16.40
CA TRP A 998 25.09 7.38 -15.97
C TRP A 998 25.82 8.63 -15.51
N MET A 999 26.45 8.54 -14.34
CA MET A 999 27.34 9.57 -13.78
C MET A 999 28.56 8.90 -13.17
N ALA A 1000 29.66 8.83 -13.92
CA ALA A 1000 30.88 8.16 -13.47
C ALA A 1000 31.37 8.73 -12.12
N SER A 1001 31.38 7.87 -11.11
CA SER A 1001 32.04 8.13 -9.83
C SER A 1001 33.53 7.83 -9.96
N PRO A 1002 34.43 8.66 -9.38
CA PRO A 1002 35.86 8.35 -9.32
C PRO A 1002 36.20 7.34 -8.22
N ASN A 1003 35.25 6.97 -7.36
CA ASN A 1003 35.50 6.17 -6.15
C ASN A 1003 35.21 4.69 -6.44
N HIS A 1004 36.12 4.02 -7.11
CA HIS A 1004 36.03 2.58 -7.36
C HIS A 1004 37.42 1.96 -7.44
N SER A 1005 37.48 0.63 -7.36
CA SER A 1005 38.69 -0.15 -7.60
C SER A 1005 38.43 -1.31 -8.55
N PRO A 1006 39.47 -1.94 -9.12
CA PRO A 1006 39.30 -3.18 -9.86
C PRO A 1006 38.61 -4.23 -8.98
N ARG A 1007 37.67 -4.97 -9.57
CA ARG A 1007 36.99 -6.08 -8.89
C ARG A 1007 37.73 -7.38 -9.17
N ALA A 1008 38.07 -8.13 -8.12
CA ALA A 1008 38.76 -9.41 -8.21
C ALA A 1008 37.85 -10.64 -8.01
N GLN A 1009 36.62 -10.44 -7.52
CA GLN A 1009 35.69 -11.52 -7.18
C GLN A 1009 34.43 -11.47 -8.04
N ALA A 1010 33.77 -12.62 -8.21
CA ALA A 1010 32.47 -12.71 -8.85
C ALA A 1010 31.40 -11.96 -8.04
N ILE A 1011 30.36 -11.50 -8.73
CA ILE A 1011 29.24 -10.81 -8.09
C ILE A 1011 28.21 -11.84 -7.66
N VAL A 1012 28.00 -11.96 -6.35
CA VAL A 1012 27.09 -12.95 -5.75
C VAL A 1012 26.08 -12.34 -4.77
N LEU A 1013 26.14 -11.02 -4.54
CA LEU A 1013 25.34 -10.31 -3.53
C LEU A 1013 24.84 -8.96 -4.07
N CYS A 1014 23.61 -8.59 -3.72
CA CYS A 1014 23.13 -7.21 -3.81
C CYS A 1014 22.91 -6.64 -2.42
N VAL A 1015 23.39 -5.42 -2.17
CA VAL A 1015 23.17 -4.70 -0.91
C VAL A 1015 22.35 -3.45 -1.20
N VAL A 1016 21.16 -3.35 -0.60
CA VAL A 1016 20.31 -2.17 -0.69
C VAL A 1016 20.57 -1.23 0.49
N HIS A 1017 20.61 0.06 0.18
CA HIS A 1017 20.91 1.14 1.10
C HIS A 1017 19.82 2.21 1.03
N HIS A 1018 19.74 3.02 2.07
CA HIS A 1018 19.07 4.31 2.02
C HIS A 1018 20.04 5.47 2.21
N THR A 1019 19.74 6.61 1.61
CA THR A 1019 20.61 7.79 1.75
C THR A 1019 20.54 8.44 3.12
N GLY A 1020 19.51 8.15 3.92
CA GLY A 1020 19.19 8.90 5.14
C GLY A 1020 18.77 10.35 4.88
N GLY A 1021 18.58 10.75 3.62
CA GLY A 1021 18.32 12.13 3.20
C GLY A 1021 17.22 12.22 2.15
N THR A 1022 16.77 13.45 1.85
CA THR A 1022 15.57 13.70 1.03
C THR A 1022 15.84 13.94 -0.46
N ARG A 1023 17.11 13.97 -0.91
CA ARG A 1023 17.47 14.32 -2.29
C ARG A 1023 18.58 13.44 -2.87
N ALA A 1024 18.41 12.95 -4.10
CA ALA A 1024 19.44 12.24 -4.85
C ALA A 1024 20.74 13.03 -4.98
N SER A 1025 20.65 14.35 -5.13
CA SER A 1025 21.79 15.24 -5.29
C SER A 1025 22.79 15.14 -4.14
N SER A 1026 22.32 14.90 -2.91
CA SER A 1026 23.19 14.79 -1.74
C SER A 1026 24.09 13.56 -1.85
N ALA A 1027 23.51 12.38 -2.05
CA ALA A 1027 24.27 11.14 -2.22
C ALA A 1027 25.18 11.18 -3.46
N ILE A 1028 24.66 11.68 -4.58
CA ILE A 1028 25.44 11.77 -5.83
C ILE A 1028 26.62 12.72 -5.70
N ASN A 1029 26.49 13.86 -5.02
CA ASN A 1029 27.62 14.77 -4.78
C ASN A 1029 28.70 14.10 -3.93
N THR A 1030 28.31 13.35 -2.88
CA THR A 1030 29.25 12.54 -2.08
C THR A 1030 29.97 11.53 -2.96
N PHE A 1031 29.23 10.78 -3.79
CA PHE A 1031 29.78 9.74 -4.66
C PHE A 1031 30.66 10.30 -5.79
N LEU A 1032 30.52 11.56 -6.16
CA LEU A 1032 31.38 12.24 -7.13
C LEU A 1032 32.61 12.89 -6.47
N SER A 1033 32.58 13.15 -5.16
CA SER A 1033 33.72 13.71 -4.44
C SER A 1033 34.87 12.70 -4.41
N PRO A 1034 36.10 13.07 -4.83
CA PRO A 1034 37.24 12.17 -4.77
C PRO A 1034 37.49 11.63 -3.36
N ARG A 1035 37.96 10.38 -3.26
CA ARG A 1035 38.29 9.69 -1.99
C ARG A 1035 37.09 9.55 -1.04
N SER A 1036 35.88 9.44 -1.59
CA SER A 1036 34.66 9.22 -0.81
C SER A 1036 34.09 7.82 -1.01
N THR A 1037 32.91 7.56 -0.44
CA THR A 1037 32.11 6.36 -0.70
C THR A 1037 31.48 6.43 -2.10
N SER A 1038 30.91 5.32 -2.57
CA SER A 1038 30.17 5.22 -3.84
C SER A 1038 29.21 4.04 -3.82
N ALA A 1039 28.19 4.10 -4.67
CA ALA A 1039 27.31 2.98 -5.00
C ALA A 1039 27.33 2.71 -6.51
N HIS A 1040 26.84 1.54 -6.93
CA HIS A 1040 26.71 1.24 -8.36
C HIS A 1040 25.49 1.94 -8.94
N TYR A 1041 24.41 2.02 -8.16
CA TYR A 1041 23.13 2.58 -8.56
C TYR A 1041 22.59 3.52 -7.48
N VAL A 1042 21.93 4.59 -7.89
CA VAL A 1042 21.14 5.48 -7.04
C VAL A 1042 19.72 5.54 -7.60
N ILE A 1043 18.70 5.43 -6.74
CA ILE A 1043 17.28 5.52 -7.10
C ILE A 1043 16.66 6.72 -6.39
N ASP A 1044 16.19 7.70 -7.16
CA ASP A 1044 15.53 8.91 -6.66
C ASP A 1044 14.07 8.63 -6.23
N THR A 1045 13.42 9.59 -5.56
CA THR A 1045 12.06 9.43 -5.01
C THR A 1045 10.98 9.19 -6.05
N ASP A 1046 11.20 9.61 -7.29
CA ASP A 1046 10.34 9.38 -8.45
C ASP A 1046 10.66 8.08 -9.21
N GLY A 1047 11.58 7.27 -8.71
CA GLY A 1047 12.02 6.02 -9.33
C GLY A 1047 13.09 6.20 -10.43
N GLN A 1048 13.63 7.40 -10.66
CA GLN A 1048 14.75 7.56 -11.59
C GLN A 1048 15.98 6.79 -11.08
N ILE A 1049 16.49 5.88 -11.91
CA ILE A 1049 17.71 5.13 -11.64
C ILE A 1049 18.90 5.83 -12.31
N ILE A 1050 19.97 6.08 -11.55
CA ILE A 1050 21.24 6.60 -12.04
C ILE A 1050 22.34 5.57 -11.72
N LYS A 1051 23.07 5.11 -12.74
CA LYS A 1051 24.24 4.24 -12.57
C LYS A 1051 25.50 5.09 -12.36
N MET A 1052 26.38 4.72 -11.43
CA MET A 1052 27.57 5.52 -11.08
C MET A 1052 28.90 4.77 -11.14
N VAL A 1053 28.89 3.49 -10.78
CA VAL A 1053 30.04 2.59 -10.92
C VAL A 1053 29.58 1.39 -11.74
N HIS A 1054 30.41 0.97 -12.70
CA HIS A 1054 30.10 -0.23 -13.46
C HIS A 1054 30.34 -1.45 -12.58
N GLU A 1055 29.48 -2.46 -12.63
CA GLU A 1055 29.51 -3.58 -11.67
C GLU A 1055 30.74 -4.49 -11.85
N SER A 1056 31.41 -4.42 -13.00
CA SER A 1056 32.75 -5.00 -13.19
C SER A 1056 33.83 -4.36 -12.31
N GLU A 1057 33.52 -3.27 -11.63
CA GLU A 1057 34.37 -2.56 -10.69
C GLU A 1057 33.74 -2.61 -9.30
N GLN A 1058 34.58 -2.45 -8.29
CA GLN A 1058 34.17 -2.44 -6.90
C GLN A 1058 33.82 -1.02 -6.48
N ALA A 1059 32.54 -0.76 -6.19
CA ALA A 1059 32.11 0.45 -5.50
C ALA A 1059 32.39 0.37 -3.98
N PHE A 1060 32.53 1.52 -3.33
CA PHE A 1060 32.90 1.63 -1.91
C PHE A 1060 31.68 1.86 -1.01
N HIS A 1061 30.68 0.97 -1.08
CA HIS A 1061 29.35 1.23 -0.49
C HIS A 1061 29.16 0.67 0.94
N ALA A 1062 29.84 -0.40 1.34
CA ALA A 1062 29.52 -1.13 2.57
C ALA A 1062 30.52 -0.95 3.74
N GLY A 1063 31.66 -0.27 3.53
CA GLY A 1063 32.72 -0.13 4.55
C GLY A 1063 33.14 -1.46 5.21
N HIS A 1064 33.44 -1.44 6.51
CA HIS A 1064 33.63 -2.65 7.30
C HIS A 1064 32.34 -3.48 7.32
N SER A 1065 32.45 -4.70 6.79
CA SER A 1065 31.31 -5.55 6.49
C SER A 1065 31.68 -7.03 6.49
N HIS A 1066 30.70 -7.87 6.78
CA HIS A 1066 30.81 -9.32 6.78
C HIS A 1066 29.49 -9.97 6.33
N TRP A 1067 29.58 -10.94 5.42
CA TRP A 1067 28.43 -11.73 4.98
C TRP A 1067 28.88 -13.12 4.51
N LEU A 1068 28.15 -14.17 4.88
CA LEU A 1068 28.44 -15.57 4.51
C LEU A 1068 29.91 -16.00 4.77
N GLY A 1069 30.44 -15.61 5.93
CA GLY A 1069 31.81 -15.95 6.35
C GLY A 1069 32.91 -15.14 5.67
N GLN A 1070 32.57 -14.17 4.82
CA GLN A 1070 33.52 -13.34 4.09
C GLN A 1070 33.49 -11.89 4.58
N ASN A 1071 34.66 -11.26 4.69
CA ASN A 1071 34.78 -9.84 4.99
C ASN A 1071 34.81 -9.01 3.70
N SER A 1072 34.55 -7.69 3.84
CA SER A 1072 34.73 -6.71 2.76
C SER A 1072 33.79 -6.96 1.56
N VAL A 1073 32.48 -6.89 1.81
CA VAL A 1073 31.45 -7.31 0.83
C VAL A 1073 31.49 -6.53 -0.49
N ASN A 1074 32.01 -5.29 -0.48
CA ASN A 1074 32.24 -4.47 -1.67
C ASN A 1074 32.85 -5.28 -2.83
N GLY A 1075 33.80 -6.17 -2.54
CA GLY A 1075 34.53 -6.96 -3.54
C GLY A 1075 33.67 -7.94 -4.34
N PHE A 1076 32.52 -8.37 -3.81
CA PHE A 1076 31.63 -9.37 -4.43
C PHE A 1076 30.15 -8.94 -4.46
N SER A 1077 29.84 -7.68 -4.14
CA SER A 1077 28.47 -7.15 -4.14
C SER A 1077 28.22 -5.95 -5.07
N VAL A 1078 26.95 -5.78 -5.42
CA VAL A 1078 26.40 -4.57 -6.04
C VAL A 1078 25.61 -3.76 -4.99
N GLY A 1079 26.12 -2.57 -4.64
CA GLY A 1079 25.41 -1.58 -3.82
C GLY A 1079 24.38 -0.76 -4.62
N ILE A 1080 23.15 -0.69 -4.11
CA ILE A 1080 22.04 0.12 -4.63
C ILE A 1080 21.61 1.11 -3.55
N GLU A 1081 21.78 2.39 -3.82
CA GLU A 1081 21.42 3.50 -2.93
C GLU A 1081 20.01 4.01 -3.25
N ILE A 1082 19.11 4.11 -2.27
CA ILE A 1082 17.74 4.59 -2.49
C ILE A 1082 17.50 5.88 -1.68
N VAL A 1083 17.04 6.94 -2.34
CA VAL A 1083 16.83 8.25 -1.71
C VAL A 1083 15.67 8.19 -0.74
N ASN A 1084 15.95 8.22 0.56
CA ASN A 1084 14.91 8.15 1.58
C ASN A 1084 15.44 8.60 2.96
N ARG A 1085 14.62 9.30 3.75
CA ARG A 1085 14.93 9.78 5.12
C ARG A 1085 14.30 8.89 6.22
N SER A 1086 14.07 7.62 5.92
CA SER A 1086 13.25 6.68 6.71
C SER A 1086 11.74 6.92 6.66
N ASP A 1087 11.23 7.50 5.57
CA ASP A 1087 9.81 7.58 5.24
C ASP A 1087 9.36 6.32 4.48
N PRO A 1088 8.04 6.03 4.39
CA PRO A 1088 7.53 5.04 3.43
C PRO A 1088 8.08 5.27 2.02
N TYR A 1089 8.66 4.22 1.43
CA TYR A 1089 9.17 4.26 0.06
C TYR A 1089 8.03 4.41 -0.94
N THR A 1090 8.21 5.22 -1.98
CA THR A 1090 7.16 5.40 -3.00
C THR A 1090 6.99 4.14 -3.84
N ALA A 1091 5.80 3.95 -4.42
CA ALA A 1091 5.57 2.86 -5.35
C ALA A 1091 6.54 2.89 -6.55
N ALA A 1092 6.92 4.08 -7.01
CA ALA A 1092 7.90 4.26 -8.09
C ALA A 1092 9.30 3.78 -7.67
N GLN A 1093 9.74 4.08 -6.44
CA GLN A 1093 11.00 3.57 -5.90
C GLN A 1093 11.00 2.05 -5.81
N MET A 1094 9.98 1.44 -5.21
CA MET A 1094 9.92 -0.01 -5.04
C MET A 1094 9.84 -0.75 -6.38
N THR A 1095 9.09 -0.21 -7.34
CA THR A 1095 9.05 -0.75 -8.71
C THR A 1095 10.44 -0.66 -9.37
N ALA A 1096 11.12 0.48 -9.25
CA ALA A 1096 12.47 0.66 -9.79
C ALA A 1096 13.49 -0.30 -9.16
N VAL A 1097 13.40 -0.54 -7.85
CA VAL A 1097 14.24 -1.51 -7.12
C VAL A 1097 14.03 -2.92 -7.67
N VAL A 1098 12.79 -3.40 -7.74
CA VAL A 1098 12.46 -4.75 -8.24
C VAL A 1098 12.93 -4.94 -9.69
N ASP A 1099 12.63 -3.97 -10.55
CA ASP A 1099 13.04 -3.99 -11.96
C ASP A 1099 14.57 -4.00 -12.12
N LEU A 1100 15.27 -3.18 -11.33
CA LEU A 1100 16.74 -3.11 -11.37
C LEU A 1100 17.37 -4.41 -10.87
N LEU A 1101 16.90 -4.97 -9.75
CA LEU A 1101 17.38 -6.23 -9.20
C LEU A 1101 17.19 -7.38 -10.19
N ASN A 1102 16.05 -7.46 -10.87
CA ASN A 1102 15.82 -8.45 -11.92
C ASN A 1102 16.80 -8.28 -13.09
N ARG A 1103 17.07 -7.05 -13.54
CA ARG A 1103 18.07 -6.78 -14.59
C ARG A 1103 19.49 -7.15 -14.16
N ILE A 1104 19.87 -6.85 -12.92
CA ILE A 1104 21.18 -7.21 -12.36
C ILE A 1104 21.31 -8.73 -12.30
N ARG A 1105 20.32 -9.45 -11.76
CA ARG A 1105 20.36 -10.92 -11.67
C ARG A 1105 20.33 -11.62 -13.03
N ALA A 1106 19.66 -11.03 -14.02
CA ALA A 1106 19.72 -11.54 -15.38
C ALA A 1106 21.13 -11.46 -15.98
N ALA A 1107 21.90 -10.42 -15.64
CA ALA A 1107 23.30 -10.28 -16.08
C ALA A 1107 24.29 -11.05 -15.20
N TYR A 1108 23.97 -11.23 -13.92
CA TYR A 1108 24.79 -11.91 -12.91
C TYR A 1108 23.97 -13.03 -12.25
N PRO A 1109 23.76 -14.16 -12.95
CA PRO A 1109 22.91 -15.26 -12.48
C PRO A 1109 23.46 -15.96 -11.23
N ASP A 1110 24.74 -15.78 -10.93
CA ASP A 1110 25.41 -16.28 -9.73
C ASP A 1110 24.96 -15.55 -8.45
N ILE A 1111 24.08 -14.55 -8.55
CA ILE A 1111 23.39 -13.93 -7.41
C ILE A 1111 22.09 -14.71 -7.15
N PRO A 1112 22.04 -15.57 -6.10
CA PRO A 1112 20.82 -16.26 -5.71
C PRO A 1112 19.72 -15.28 -5.30
N THR A 1113 18.47 -15.73 -5.36
CA THR A 1113 17.29 -14.93 -4.95
C THR A 1113 17.43 -14.41 -3.52
N ASN A 1114 18.00 -15.21 -2.62
CA ASN A 1114 18.17 -14.90 -1.20
C ASN A 1114 19.41 -14.07 -0.85
N GLN A 1115 20.23 -13.69 -1.85
CA GLN A 1115 21.42 -12.83 -1.64
C GLN A 1115 21.13 -11.38 -2.04
N ILE A 1116 20.00 -10.87 -1.55
CA ILE A 1116 19.62 -9.45 -1.65
C ILE A 1116 19.31 -9.00 -0.22
N VAL A 1117 20.18 -8.18 0.33
CA VAL A 1117 20.22 -7.84 1.76
C VAL A 1117 20.34 -6.35 1.98
N GLY A 1118 20.03 -5.89 3.19
CA GLY A 1118 20.22 -4.50 3.60
C GLY A 1118 21.66 -4.23 4.01
N HIS A 1119 22.07 -2.98 4.03
CA HIS A 1119 23.37 -2.60 4.55
C HIS A 1119 23.51 -2.95 6.05
N SER A 1120 22.42 -2.85 6.81
CA SER A 1120 22.37 -3.26 8.22
C SER A 1120 22.77 -4.71 8.42
N ASP A 1121 22.39 -5.61 7.49
CA ASP A 1121 22.67 -7.04 7.55
C ASP A 1121 24.16 -7.39 7.45
N VAL A 1122 24.94 -6.53 6.77
CA VAL A 1122 26.34 -6.78 6.47
C VAL A 1122 27.30 -5.90 7.27
N ALA A 1123 26.86 -4.75 7.78
CA ALA A 1123 27.74 -3.74 8.35
C ALA A 1123 28.23 -4.10 9.77
N THR A 1124 29.54 -4.31 9.91
CA THR A 1124 30.19 -4.55 11.21
C THR A 1124 30.88 -3.30 11.73
N ASN A 1125 31.16 -3.26 13.03
CA ASN A 1125 32.14 -2.34 13.60
C ASN A 1125 33.57 -2.64 13.09
N ASN A 1126 34.52 -1.75 13.38
CA ASN A 1126 35.92 -1.86 12.96
C ASN A 1126 36.77 -2.80 13.86
N GLN A 1127 36.15 -3.47 14.83
CA GLN A 1127 36.87 -4.31 15.79
C GLN A 1127 37.20 -5.69 15.19
N ALA A 1128 38.30 -6.28 15.65
CA ALA A 1128 38.65 -7.66 15.36
C ALA A 1128 37.82 -8.62 16.23
N PRO A 1129 37.61 -9.88 15.81
CA PRO A 1129 37.07 -10.91 16.70
C PRO A 1129 37.90 -11.00 18.00
N PRO A 1130 37.27 -11.20 19.17
CA PRO A 1130 35.85 -11.50 19.38
C PRO A 1130 34.94 -10.26 19.49
N ASN A 1131 35.50 -9.05 19.53
CA ASN A 1131 34.73 -7.82 19.77
C ASN A 1131 34.00 -7.28 18.53
N ARG A 1132 34.29 -7.85 17.36
CA ARG A 1132 33.54 -7.60 16.13
C ARG A 1132 32.05 -7.90 16.34
N ARG A 1133 31.17 -7.02 15.87
CA ARG A 1133 29.70 -7.20 15.88
C ARG A 1133 29.01 -6.41 14.77
N LEU A 1134 27.80 -6.83 14.42
CA LEU A 1134 26.89 -6.08 13.54
C LEU A 1134 26.34 -4.83 14.25
N GLY A 1135 25.70 -3.95 13.49
CA GLY A 1135 24.94 -2.81 14.03
C GLY A 1135 25.50 -1.43 13.69
N ARG A 1136 26.67 -1.32 13.04
CA ARG A 1136 27.27 -0.03 12.63
C ARG A 1136 26.33 0.80 11.74
N LYS A 1137 25.50 0.14 10.93
CA LYS A 1137 24.50 0.75 10.04
C LYS A 1137 23.11 0.17 10.33
N SER A 1138 22.78 0.01 11.60
CA SER A 1138 21.42 -0.33 12.04
C SER A 1138 20.42 0.67 11.45
N GLY A 1139 19.27 0.16 11.00
CA GLY A 1139 18.25 0.97 10.36
C GLY A 1139 18.53 1.38 8.90
N ASP A 1140 19.50 0.80 8.19
CA ASP A 1140 19.73 0.99 6.75
C ASP A 1140 19.34 -0.31 5.99
N PRO A 1141 18.28 -0.35 5.16
CA PRO A 1141 17.66 0.74 4.37
C PRO A 1141 16.42 1.41 5.01
N GLY A 1142 16.30 1.50 6.32
CA GLY A 1142 15.18 2.17 7.00
C GLY A 1142 14.09 1.23 7.49
N SER A 1143 13.40 1.63 8.55
CA SER A 1143 12.30 0.83 9.15
C SER A 1143 11.07 0.69 8.25
N HIS A 1144 11.01 1.46 7.17
CA HIS A 1144 9.90 1.47 6.22
C HIS A 1144 10.22 0.77 4.89
N PHE A 1145 11.42 0.21 4.74
CA PHE A 1145 11.75 -0.56 3.54
C PHE A 1145 10.90 -1.83 3.48
N ASP A 1146 10.19 -2.02 2.36
CA ASP A 1146 9.19 -3.06 2.24
C ASP A 1146 9.77 -4.35 1.64
N TRP A 1147 10.45 -5.11 2.50
CA TRP A 1147 11.00 -6.43 2.16
C TRP A 1147 9.93 -7.40 1.65
N ALA A 1148 8.69 -7.30 2.14
CA ALA A 1148 7.60 -8.19 1.71
C ALA A 1148 7.28 -8.02 0.21
N THR A 1149 7.38 -6.80 -0.33
CA THR A 1149 7.22 -6.55 -1.78
C THR A 1149 8.33 -7.22 -2.59
N LEU A 1150 9.59 -7.21 -2.12
CA LEU A 1150 10.68 -7.91 -2.79
C LEU A 1150 10.47 -9.43 -2.74
N GLU A 1151 10.10 -9.97 -1.57
CA GLU A 1151 9.86 -11.40 -1.38
C GLU A 1151 8.71 -11.91 -2.25
N ALA A 1152 7.63 -11.13 -2.40
CA ALA A 1152 6.52 -11.44 -3.31
C ALA A 1152 6.96 -11.50 -4.78
N ALA A 1153 8.03 -10.77 -5.14
CA ALA A 1153 8.67 -10.84 -6.45
C ALA A 1153 9.74 -11.95 -6.56
N GLY A 1154 9.92 -12.76 -5.52
CA GLY A 1154 10.94 -13.82 -5.46
C GLY A 1154 12.37 -13.29 -5.26
N LEU A 1155 12.52 -12.13 -4.61
CA LEU A 1155 13.78 -11.44 -4.36
C LEU A 1155 13.97 -11.23 -2.85
N GLY A 1156 15.19 -11.42 -2.33
CA GLY A 1156 15.50 -11.30 -0.90
C GLY A 1156 15.37 -12.60 -0.13
N MET A 1157 15.63 -12.52 1.18
CA MET A 1157 15.54 -13.66 2.09
C MET A 1157 14.07 -14.04 2.31
N MET A 1158 13.57 -15.06 1.61
CA MET A 1158 12.15 -15.44 1.67
C MET A 1158 11.84 -16.29 2.90
N ILE A 1159 10.82 -15.88 3.68
CA ILE A 1159 10.29 -16.70 4.79
C ILE A 1159 9.59 -17.93 4.20
N LEU A 1160 10.19 -19.11 4.35
CA LEU A 1160 9.58 -20.36 3.88
C LEU A 1160 8.34 -20.71 4.69
N ALA A 1161 7.32 -21.23 4.02
CA ALA A 1161 6.12 -21.76 4.66
C ALA A 1161 6.43 -23.11 5.32
N GLY A 1162 6.08 -23.26 6.60
CA GLY A 1162 6.26 -24.49 7.37
C GLY A 1162 5.72 -24.37 8.78
N ALA A 1163 5.37 -25.50 9.40
CA ALA A 1163 5.10 -25.55 10.83
C ALA A 1163 6.44 -25.50 11.60
N PRO A 1164 6.54 -24.74 12.70
CA PRO A 1164 7.72 -24.72 13.55
C PRO A 1164 8.01 -26.11 14.08
N ASN A 1165 9.26 -26.54 14.09
CA ASN A 1165 9.60 -27.82 14.70
C ASN A 1165 9.66 -27.63 16.23
N PRO A 1166 8.84 -28.35 17.02
CA PRO A 1166 8.82 -28.18 18.48
C PRO A 1166 10.15 -28.51 19.17
N SER A 1167 11.06 -29.23 18.49
CA SER A 1167 12.41 -29.52 18.99
C SER A 1167 13.44 -28.45 18.68
N ASP A 1168 13.11 -27.45 17.85
CA ASP A 1168 14.02 -26.36 17.52
C ASP A 1168 14.47 -25.64 18.79
N TYR A 1169 15.76 -25.29 18.83
CA TYR A 1169 16.39 -24.64 19.98
C TYR A 1169 16.15 -25.44 21.27
N GLY A 1170 16.30 -26.76 21.18
CA GLY A 1170 16.08 -27.68 22.30
C GLY A 1170 14.68 -27.68 22.91
N GLY A 1171 13.68 -27.23 22.14
CA GLY A 1171 12.32 -27.04 22.62
C GLY A 1171 12.21 -25.94 23.68
N PHE A 1172 13.14 -24.99 23.75
CA PHE A 1172 13.06 -23.88 24.69
C PHE A 1172 11.78 -23.06 24.47
N PHE A 1173 11.51 -22.66 23.22
CA PHE A 1173 10.35 -21.83 22.90
C PHE A 1173 9.02 -22.61 22.92
N SER A 1174 9.04 -23.92 22.71
CA SER A 1174 7.85 -24.76 22.90
C SER A 1174 7.56 -24.97 24.40
N SER A 1175 8.59 -25.16 25.21
CA SER A 1175 8.46 -25.36 26.67
C SER A 1175 8.18 -24.05 27.42
N PHE A 1176 8.66 -22.92 26.90
CA PHE A 1176 8.59 -21.60 27.54
C PHE A 1176 8.19 -20.50 26.54
N PRO A 1177 6.97 -20.54 25.99
CA PRO A 1177 6.55 -19.71 24.85
C PRO A 1177 6.49 -18.20 25.13
N THR A 1178 6.43 -17.80 26.40
CA THR A 1178 6.44 -16.38 26.82
C THR A 1178 7.82 -15.88 27.22
N GLN A 1179 8.82 -16.76 27.31
CA GLN A 1179 10.18 -16.41 27.67
C GLN A 1179 10.99 -16.06 26.43
N ARG A 1180 12.06 -15.28 26.64
CA ARG A 1180 12.93 -14.82 25.58
C ARG A 1180 14.37 -15.19 25.90
N LEU A 1181 15.13 -15.62 24.91
CA LEU A 1181 16.58 -15.70 25.06
C LEU A 1181 17.16 -14.30 25.12
N ARG A 1182 18.08 -14.07 26.05
CA ARG A 1182 18.57 -12.73 26.39
C ARG A 1182 20.02 -12.75 26.86
N THR A 1183 20.63 -11.57 26.94
CA THR A 1183 21.97 -11.38 27.49
C THR A 1183 22.12 -12.10 28.83
N GLY A 1184 23.18 -12.89 28.97
CA GLY A 1184 23.46 -13.70 30.15
C GLY A 1184 23.05 -15.18 30.04
N ASP A 1185 22.21 -15.53 29.06
CA ASP A 1185 21.91 -16.94 28.74
C ASP A 1185 23.16 -17.67 28.22
N ASN A 1186 23.30 -18.94 28.58
CA ASN A 1186 24.55 -19.68 28.43
C ASN A 1186 24.31 -21.20 28.43
N ASP A 1187 24.72 -21.86 27.35
CA ASP A 1187 24.58 -23.31 27.18
C ASP A 1187 25.35 -24.11 28.22
N ALA A 1188 26.61 -23.76 28.47
CA ALA A 1188 27.46 -24.46 29.44
C ALA A 1188 26.91 -24.38 30.88
N ARG A 1189 26.18 -23.30 31.22
CA ARG A 1189 25.51 -23.13 32.52
C ARG A 1189 24.06 -23.63 32.53
N ARG A 1190 23.52 -24.04 31.38
CA ARG A 1190 22.11 -24.37 31.17
C ARG A 1190 21.18 -23.23 31.64
N VAL A 1191 21.54 -21.99 31.35
CA VAL A 1191 20.73 -20.80 31.68
C VAL A 1191 20.05 -20.30 30.42
N TYR A 1192 18.71 -20.29 30.42
CA TYR A 1192 17.90 -19.84 29.28
C TYR A 1192 16.70 -19.04 29.79
N GLY A 1193 16.43 -17.87 29.19
CA GLY A 1193 15.46 -16.92 29.72
C GLY A 1193 15.82 -16.42 31.10
N GLY A 1194 17.12 -16.36 31.42
CA GLY A 1194 17.68 -15.94 32.70
C GLY A 1194 17.45 -16.89 33.88
N LEU A 1195 16.97 -18.11 33.64
CA LEU A 1195 16.80 -19.14 34.67
C LEU A 1195 17.62 -20.38 34.32
N ARG A 1196 18.15 -21.07 35.34
CA ARG A 1196 18.81 -22.36 35.16
C ARG A 1196 17.76 -23.44 34.84
N ARG A 1197 17.88 -24.08 33.68
CA ARG A 1197 16.94 -25.09 33.17
C ARG A 1197 17.69 -26.38 32.80
N ALA A 1198 18.03 -27.15 33.83
CA ALA A 1198 18.81 -28.40 33.67
C ALA A 1198 18.11 -29.47 32.81
N ALA A 1199 16.80 -29.37 32.59
CA ALA A 1199 16.03 -30.28 31.75
C ALA A 1199 16.29 -30.11 30.25
N ILE A 1200 16.79 -28.95 29.81
CA ILE A 1200 17.21 -28.73 28.43
C ILE A 1200 18.65 -29.27 28.31
N THR A 1201 18.83 -30.37 27.58
CA THR A 1201 20.11 -31.08 27.47
C THR A 1201 20.90 -30.73 26.20
N VAL A 1202 20.31 -29.96 25.30
CA VAL A 1202 20.95 -29.51 24.05
C VAL A 1202 21.34 -28.04 24.11
N ASP A 1203 22.25 -27.64 23.23
CA ASP A 1203 22.86 -26.32 23.22
C ASP A 1203 22.04 -25.33 22.36
N VAL A 1204 21.02 -24.75 23.00
CA VAL A 1204 20.04 -23.80 22.43
C VAL A 1204 20.71 -22.58 21.80
N ILE A 1205 21.68 -21.97 22.49
CA ILE A 1205 22.32 -20.74 22.01
C ILE A 1205 23.26 -21.04 20.86
N THR A 1206 23.99 -22.15 20.95
CA THR A 1206 24.86 -22.67 19.89
C THR A 1206 24.08 -22.92 18.60
N GLU A 1207 22.88 -23.51 18.72
CA GLU A 1207 21.98 -23.73 17.59
C GLU A 1207 21.51 -22.40 16.95
N LEU A 1208 21.06 -21.44 17.77
CA LEU A 1208 20.68 -20.09 17.33
C LEU A 1208 21.81 -19.37 16.59
N GLN A 1209 23.00 -19.36 17.16
CA GLN A 1209 24.18 -18.73 16.56
C GLN A 1209 24.54 -19.41 15.23
N THR A 1210 24.44 -20.74 15.19
CA THR A 1210 24.69 -21.52 13.97
C THR A 1210 23.69 -21.17 12.87
N ASP A 1211 22.41 -21.05 13.20
CA ASP A 1211 21.38 -20.73 12.20
C ASP A 1211 21.54 -19.30 11.68
N LEU A 1212 21.74 -18.30 12.55
CA LEU A 1212 22.06 -16.93 12.13
C LEU A 1212 23.30 -16.87 11.24
N SER A 1213 24.36 -17.61 11.60
CA SER A 1213 25.58 -17.69 10.78
C SER A 1213 25.37 -18.37 9.43
N ARG A 1214 24.46 -19.37 9.34
CA ARG A 1214 24.13 -20.07 8.09
C ARG A 1214 23.31 -19.19 7.14
N ILE A 1215 22.44 -18.35 7.68
CA ILE A 1215 21.70 -17.36 6.89
C ILE A 1215 22.68 -16.37 6.25
N GLY A 1216 23.73 -15.98 6.98
CA GLY A 1216 24.82 -15.16 6.48
C GLY A 1216 25.32 -14.09 7.45
N TYR A 1217 24.59 -13.85 8.55
CA TYR A 1217 24.95 -12.86 9.57
C TYR A 1217 26.29 -13.20 10.23
N TYR A 1218 27.04 -12.16 10.60
CA TYR A 1218 28.17 -12.33 11.51
C TYR A 1218 27.65 -12.68 12.91
N CYS A 1219 27.73 -13.97 13.26
CA CYS A 1219 27.33 -14.48 14.57
C CYS A 1219 28.27 -15.61 15.01
N PRO A 1220 29.34 -15.32 15.77
CA PRO A 1220 30.25 -16.34 16.28
C PRO A 1220 29.52 -17.35 17.18
N VAL A 1221 29.82 -18.64 17.01
CA VAL A 1221 29.23 -19.71 17.81
C VAL A 1221 30.02 -19.87 19.11
N THR A 1222 29.54 -19.26 20.18
CA THR A 1222 30.18 -19.24 21.51
C THR A 1222 29.41 -20.02 22.58
N GLY A 1223 28.15 -20.39 22.31
CA GLY A 1223 27.23 -20.98 23.28
C GLY A 1223 26.79 -19.99 24.38
N ARG A 1224 27.08 -18.69 24.21
CA ARG A 1224 26.71 -17.61 25.13
C ARG A 1224 25.92 -16.57 24.38
N PHE A 1225 24.82 -16.09 24.96
CA PHE A 1225 24.04 -15.00 24.37
C PHE A 1225 24.77 -13.67 24.63
N ASP A 1226 25.83 -13.45 23.87
CA ASP A 1226 26.80 -12.37 24.01
C ASP A 1226 26.53 -11.20 23.04
N ALA A 1227 27.34 -10.14 23.13
CA ALA A 1227 27.11 -8.91 22.36
C ALA A 1227 27.05 -9.13 20.82
N PRO A 1228 27.89 -9.98 20.20
CA PRO A 1228 27.73 -10.33 18.79
C PRO A 1228 26.39 -11.00 18.48
N THR A 1229 25.91 -11.89 19.36
CA THR A 1229 24.61 -12.56 19.22
C THR A 1229 23.45 -11.58 19.31
N VAL A 1230 23.46 -10.71 20.33
CA VAL A 1230 22.46 -9.64 20.52
C VAL A 1230 22.39 -8.75 19.27
N ALA A 1231 23.55 -8.36 18.74
CA ALA A 1231 23.63 -7.52 17.55
C ALA A 1231 23.06 -8.22 16.31
N ALA A 1232 23.41 -9.48 16.06
CA ALA A 1232 22.87 -10.25 14.94
C ALA A 1232 21.34 -10.41 15.03
N VAL A 1233 20.82 -10.69 16.22
CA VAL A 1233 19.36 -10.78 16.46
C VAL A 1233 18.66 -9.45 16.20
N LYS A 1234 19.23 -8.33 16.70
CA LYS A 1234 18.64 -6.99 16.49
C LYS A 1234 18.55 -6.67 15.00
N ILE A 1235 19.62 -6.91 14.24
CA ILE A 1235 19.65 -6.65 12.80
C ILE A 1235 18.71 -7.57 12.04
N PHE A 1236 18.68 -8.86 12.38
CA PHE A 1236 17.70 -9.80 11.83
C PHE A 1236 16.26 -9.29 12.04
N GLN A 1237 15.94 -8.83 13.25
CA GLN A 1237 14.62 -8.26 13.55
C GLN A 1237 14.33 -7.01 12.73
N GLU A 1238 15.31 -6.13 12.53
CA GLU A 1238 15.17 -4.93 11.70
C GLU A 1238 14.86 -5.27 10.24
N HIS A 1239 15.49 -6.31 9.70
CA HIS A 1239 15.21 -6.79 8.35
C HIS A 1239 13.78 -7.35 8.25
N PHE A 1240 13.45 -8.36 9.04
CA PHE A 1240 12.21 -9.13 8.83
C PHE A 1240 10.95 -8.48 9.41
N PHE A 1241 11.10 -7.51 10.31
CA PHE A 1241 9.99 -6.77 10.93
C PHE A 1241 10.05 -5.28 10.61
N SER A 1242 10.37 -4.92 9.37
CA SER A 1242 10.25 -3.56 8.80
C SER A 1242 9.19 -3.50 7.69
N GLY A 1243 8.93 -2.29 7.19
CA GLY A 1243 7.94 -2.04 6.15
C GLY A 1243 6.54 -2.43 6.60
N THR A 1244 5.85 -3.23 5.78
CA THR A 1244 4.51 -3.74 6.06
C THR A 1244 4.46 -4.78 7.18
N ARG A 1245 5.59 -5.39 7.56
CA ARG A 1245 5.71 -6.38 8.66
C ARG A 1245 6.13 -5.75 9.99
N ARG A 1246 6.07 -4.42 10.10
CA ARG A 1246 6.60 -3.69 11.25
C ARG A 1246 5.90 -4.10 12.55
N ARG A 1247 6.71 -4.52 13.53
CA ARG A 1247 6.25 -4.79 14.90
C ARG A 1247 6.32 -3.53 15.75
N THR A 1248 5.34 -3.35 16.63
CA THR A 1248 5.30 -2.25 17.63
C THR A 1248 5.44 -2.75 19.06
N ASP A 1249 5.57 -4.06 19.26
CA ASP A 1249 5.75 -4.65 20.58
C ASP A 1249 7.17 -4.49 21.12
N ALA A 1250 7.32 -4.61 22.44
CA ALA A 1250 8.58 -4.42 23.16
C ALA A 1250 9.67 -5.47 22.84
N ALA A 1251 9.40 -6.50 22.04
CA ALA A 1251 10.44 -7.43 21.58
C ALA A 1251 11.18 -6.88 20.35
N PHE A 1252 10.54 -6.02 19.55
CA PHE A 1252 11.14 -5.46 18.35
C PHE A 1252 12.39 -4.64 18.69
N ARG A 1253 13.52 -4.99 18.05
CA ARG A 1253 14.86 -4.37 18.24
C ARG A 1253 15.45 -4.51 19.65
N SER A 1254 14.86 -5.34 20.51
CA SER A 1254 15.37 -5.58 21.86
C SER A 1254 16.67 -6.40 21.88
N GLY A 1255 17.01 -7.06 20.77
CA GLY A 1255 18.13 -8.00 20.70
C GLY A 1255 17.87 -9.30 21.47
N GLN A 1256 16.65 -9.51 21.96
CA GLN A 1256 16.18 -10.75 22.57
C GLN A 1256 15.49 -11.61 21.51
N VAL A 1257 15.55 -12.93 21.66
CA VAL A 1257 14.85 -13.85 20.77
C VAL A 1257 13.59 -14.34 21.46
N ASP A 1258 12.43 -13.94 20.95
CA ASP A 1258 11.14 -14.53 21.28
C ASP A 1258 10.79 -15.67 20.31
N SER A 1259 9.69 -16.38 20.56
CA SER A 1259 9.26 -17.49 19.73
C SER A 1259 9.07 -17.08 18.26
N LEU A 1260 8.51 -15.90 17.99
CA LEU A 1260 8.33 -15.39 16.63
C LEU A 1260 9.67 -15.18 15.92
N THR A 1261 10.63 -14.52 16.57
CA THR A 1261 11.98 -14.31 16.01
C THR A 1261 12.67 -15.65 15.75
N ALA A 1262 12.61 -16.57 16.72
CA ALA A 1262 13.19 -17.91 16.60
C ALA A 1262 12.63 -18.69 15.40
N MET A 1263 11.31 -18.66 15.22
CA MET A 1263 10.63 -19.31 14.10
C MET A 1263 11.00 -18.68 12.76
N THR A 1264 11.06 -17.35 12.68
CA THR A 1264 11.47 -16.67 11.44
C THR A 1264 12.90 -17.05 11.08
N ILE A 1265 13.84 -17.09 12.04
CA ILE A 1265 15.22 -17.55 11.78
C ILE A 1265 15.21 -18.97 11.19
N LYS A 1266 14.42 -19.89 11.76
CA LYS A 1266 14.32 -21.27 11.27
C LYS A 1266 13.71 -21.41 9.88
N HIS A 1267 12.75 -20.56 9.53
CA HIS A 1267 12.13 -20.60 8.21
C HIS A 1267 12.98 -19.96 7.10
N ILE A 1268 13.96 -19.13 7.48
CA ILE A 1268 14.92 -18.56 6.53
C ILE A 1268 16.12 -19.50 6.33
N ARG A 1269 16.59 -20.11 7.41
CA ARG A 1269 17.69 -21.08 7.39
C ARG A 1269 17.31 -22.38 6.71
#